data_AF-E8M2H2-F1
#
_entry.id   AF-E8M2H2-F1
#
_cell.length_a   1.000
_cell.length_b   1.000
_cell.length_c   1.000
_cell.angle_alpha   90.00
_cell.angle_beta   90.00
_cell.angle_gamma   90.00
#
_symmetry.space_group_name_H-M   'P 1'
#
loop_
_entity.id
_entity.type
_entity.pdbx_description
1 polymer ?
#
loop_
_entity_poly.entity_id
_entity_poly.type
_entity_poly.pdbx_seq_one_letter_code
_entity_poly.pdbx_strand_id
1 'polypeptide(L)'
;MRKFVQFVMLLLLGFSHPVFAQFEFGIITGQDCQSSACEIVFDNTYSEAPVVFLMSSIEQSNLANDRPALAVVQSVSTTSAFVRQDNVFSGSNLDMDPIYYFVAEPGQWAPDPAQPDKIVEVGKLTASRYQRQGNRAGESWHSRSFNVNFNGQTPIVLAQIQPDAGRTAWVTTTVSNVNSNTFRYALEFGRQSLPAASVRSRTFGYLAAPQFTGVTADGVDFSFVLPNRSYNQGNGISGLTNSCNNNEVPLPRSFSDYGVIGKKQTRNGGDGGWLRACDLSADDHFTITLEEDATNRSHPVNETIGFFVYGTPSVELCEYFPSSLQNNNYFNGVPVSGLFSMSGNGNTVSLPSRQPLAFNSVSVAGNNSGCIYDGSTIESCSFDGSVTYPDFPPSLPSFKLGSANINCNSNNCTATPGEYQSLNISNNRRLTLSPGVYWINNINLSNGARLETSGQVYIHYRNMFINGNGVSLNANGDYENLILIGHSASSRILTTRNNLTMKALLYIDAVGGFTYTGTGFDFEGSISSQIISFNSNNNSLDAKPPRQCSTPSDNYQLSVSPATDIGLMCGGDLPTFTFTTSNNSSPISTGVTIELYRNSVGDAPYLEANVADGIGSGSGSSFTTDANGQLKLIVSSTNPSQTLLDTQYTLRAQMSADSNQVVTSSYRFLPFKFSAEDLQVVAGKEQSIETQVLACDVNNTPVVAASYSGTPMINHAVQTPSPAQGGVNGSLNFAPVFTSGENGRTTDTLTIDESGEFLVTLTDSNFDCTGLSGCPIDGNGVLTGTFTVSSRPWKIALCNVQEASNGSNTNPATTDSGFGFMAAGNDFSVTYRPVIYSNDANPDVCSLNITANYAKDSGPLSVQYTLAYPSGGRLATVTPATVPSFDNSASELQIEHNWSEVGTLEFTTSATYLTMALDPHSQAIGRFYPAHLVMNTVSEQWDYAAGHTGFAYMSQPIGHQFSVEAQNATDIATSNYGLFADDIIVDLRYFAEQLDGSDLSTRTLATTNWNDGEWGARAFWQLPFGGNVDTARLALDFDDFSFEKLLTTPIAGNDVTEPDGPFNSANARFGLAIEDSTDTIQFKTSDSNGDTFSDDVVFPSQPEFRYGRMHLFDGGTVTGQTGLTIPLQVEFWNQNRFEVNDQDSGTLFDADDHCHQVIWRTDNAPQSDVTLTGQGTVLAGSASNVQIDHNNAQADLREQVRVWLRINATAPEALTGENPVQCESDGVIPDAPWLRFNWRNNGDEDPSAVITFGIFRGNDRVIFRGEPGLIGQ
;
A
#
# COMPACT_ATOMS: atom_id res chain seq x y z
N MET A 1 -47.74 -31.13 0.56
CA MET A 1 -47.04 -31.41 -0.71
C MET A 1 -46.58 -30.16 -1.50
N ARG A 2 -46.57 -28.95 -0.91
CA ARG A 2 -45.92 -27.76 -1.52
C ARG A 2 -44.77 -27.16 -0.69
N LYS A 3 -44.61 -27.57 0.57
CA LYS A 3 -43.48 -27.15 1.44
C LYS A 3 -42.27 -28.09 1.41
N PHE A 4 -42.39 -29.28 0.83
CA PHE A 4 -41.29 -30.26 0.72
C PHE A 4 -40.45 -30.08 -0.55
N VAL A 5 -40.98 -29.38 -1.56
CA VAL A 5 -40.26 -29.10 -2.83
C VAL A 5 -39.37 -27.85 -2.70
N GLN A 6 -39.72 -26.90 -1.83
CA GLN A 6 -38.87 -25.73 -1.56
C GLN A 6 -37.65 -26.05 -0.69
N PHE A 7 -37.69 -27.11 0.12
CA PHE A 7 -36.55 -27.51 0.96
C PHE A 7 -35.51 -28.37 0.21
N VAL A 8 -35.90 -29.01 -0.89
CA VAL A 8 -34.99 -29.83 -1.73
C VAL A 8 -34.36 -28.99 -2.85
N MET A 9 -35.00 -27.90 -3.30
CA MET A 9 -34.44 -27.02 -4.33
C MET A 9 -33.44 -25.99 -3.79
N LEU A 10 -33.43 -25.73 -2.47
CA LEU A 10 -32.39 -24.92 -1.81
C LEU A 10 -31.11 -25.71 -1.50
N LEU A 11 -31.12 -27.05 -1.65
CA LEU A 11 -29.96 -27.91 -1.42
C LEU A 11 -29.17 -28.25 -2.70
N LEU A 12 -29.56 -27.70 -3.85
CA LEU A 12 -28.96 -27.98 -5.17
C LEU A 12 -28.38 -26.74 -5.88
N LEU A 13 -28.42 -25.57 -5.24
CA LEU A 13 -27.48 -24.50 -5.56
C LEU A 13 -26.21 -24.80 -4.79
N GLY A 14 -25.35 -25.63 -5.38
CA GLY A 14 -23.98 -25.77 -4.92
C GLY A 14 -23.37 -24.38 -4.93
N PHE A 15 -23.20 -23.79 -3.75
CA PHE A 15 -22.10 -22.86 -3.53
C PHE A 15 -20.84 -23.66 -3.90
N SER A 16 -20.36 -23.46 -5.13
CA SER A 16 -18.99 -23.81 -5.46
C SER A 16 -18.15 -23.01 -4.47
N HIS A 17 -17.73 -23.66 -3.40
CA HIS A 17 -16.59 -23.17 -2.65
C HIS A 17 -15.49 -22.99 -3.69
N PRO A 18 -14.81 -21.84 -3.75
CA PRO A 18 -13.68 -21.71 -4.65
C PRO A 18 -12.77 -22.92 -4.42
N VAL A 19 -12.53 -23.66 -5.50
CA VAL A 19 -11.62 -24.81 -5.43
C VAL A 19 -10.25 -24.18 -5.21
N PHE A 20 -9.70 -24.34 -4.00
CA PHE A 20 -8.30 -24.03 -3.75
C PHE A 20 -7.49 -25.08 -4.51
N ALA A 21 -7.13 -24.77 -5.75
CA ALA A 21 -6.26 -25.63 -6.53
C ALA A 21 -4.85 -25.58 -5.96
N GLN A 22 -4.07 -26.63 -6.19
CA GLN A 22 -2.72 -26.72 -5.66
C GLN A 22 -1.80 -25.78 -6.44
N PHE A 23 -0.95 -25.06 -5.73
CA PHE A 23 0.17 -24.30 -6.28
C PHE A 23 1.32 -24.32 -5.28
N GLU A 24 2.53 -24.09 -5.77
CA GLU A 24 3.73 -23.99 -4.94
C GLU A 24 4.76 -23.12 -5.65
N PHE A 25 5.70 -22.60 -4.89
CA PHE A 25 6.78 -21.76 -5.38
C PHE A 25 8.03 -22.02 -4.56
N GLY A 26 9.16 -21.60 -5.10
CA GLY A 26 10.42 -21.76 -4.40
C GLY A 26 11.62 -21.43 -5.24
N ILE A 27 12.78 -21.78 -4.71
CA ILE A 27 14.08 -21.35 -5.21
C ILE A 27 14.98 -22.58 -5.34
N ILE A 28 15.61 -22.74 -6.50
CA ILE A 28 16.71 -23.68 -6.71
C ILE A 28 18.00 -22.93 -6.47
N THR A 29 18.76 -23.32 -5.45
CA THR A 29 20.06 -22.72 -5.11
C THR A 29 21.18 -23.74 -5.06
N GLY A 30 22.41 -23.32 -5.39
CA GLY A 30 23.63 -24.12 -5.25
C GLY A 30 23.72 -25.37 -6.13
N GLN A 31 22.90 -25.46 -7.19
CA GLN A 31 22.90 -26.58 -8.15
C GLN A 31 23.39 -26.14 -9.54
N ASP A 32 24.23 -26.97 -10.16
CA ASP A 32 24.63 -26.79 -11.56
C ASP A 32 23.51 -27.29 -12.49
N CYS A 33 22.60 -26.37 -12.81
CA CYS A 33 21.51 -26.60 -13.75
C CYS A 33 21.94 -26.41 -15.23
N GLN A 34 23.23 -26.21 -15.50
CA GLN A 34 23.77 -26.03 -16.85
C GLN A 34 24.26 -27.37 -17.45
N SER A 35 25.10 -28.08 -16.70
CA SER A 35 25.69 -29.36 -17.12
C SER A 35 24.70 -30.52 -17.02
N SER A 36 23.71 -30.41 -16.12
CA SER A 36 22.63 -31.37 -15.93
C SER A 36 21.31 -30.66 -15.61
N ALA A 37 20.19 -31.37 -15.72
CA ALA A 37 18.89 -30.81 -15.35
C ALA A 37 18.70 -30.86 -13.83
N CYS A 38 18.21 -29.77 -13.25
CA CYS A 38 17.82 -29.69 -11.84
C CYS A 38 16.38 -30.16 -11.67
N GLU A 39 16.13 -30.91 -10.60
CA GLU A 39 14.79 -31.41 -10.27
C GLU A 39 14.11 -30.46 -9.27
N ILE A 40 12.88 -30.06 -9.60
CA ILE A 40 11.90 -29.49 -8.69
C ILE A 40 11.01 -30.64 -8.27
N VAL A 41 11.11 -31.08 -7.02
CA VAL A 41 10.15 -32.04 -6.44
C VAL A 41 8.96 -31.24 -5.95
N PHE A 42 7.77 -31.64 -6.39
CA PHE A 42 6.55 -30.96 -5.98
C PHE A 42 6.13 -31.42 -4.59
N ASP A 43 5.84 -30.46 -3.72
CA ASP A 43 5.25 -30.68 -2.40
C ASP A 43 3.79 -31.14 -2.53
N ASN A 44 3.14 -30.67 -3.60
CA ASN A 44 1.78 -30.98 -3.96
C ASN A 44 1.70 -32.12 -5.00
N THR A 45 0.60 -32.88 -4.97
CA THR A 45 0.30 -33.91 -5.99
C THR A 45 -0.83 -33.42 -6.88
N TYR A 46 -0.46 -32.95 -8.06
CA TYR A 46 -1.39 -32.35 -9.01
C TYR A 46 -2.26 -33.40 -9.73
N SER A 47 -3.51 -33.05 -10.04
CA SER A 47 -4.42 -33.96 -10.76
C SER A 47 -4.03 -34.20 -12.22
N GLU A 48 -3.32 -33.24 -12.81
CA GLU A 48 -2.61 -33.34 -14.08
C GLU A 48 -1.25 -32.65 -13.99
N ALA A 49 -0.38 -32.82 -14.99
CA ALA A 49 0.90 -32.13 -14.98
C ALA A 49 0.67 -30.61 -14.86
N PRO A 50 1.22 -29.91 -13.86
CA PRO A 50 0.98 -28.48 -13.65
C PRO A 50 1.66 -27.63 -14.73
N VAL A 51 1.45 -26.31 -14.65
CA VAL A 51 2.21 -25.32 -15.43
C VAL A 51 3.35 -24.80 -14.56
N VAL A 52 4.57 -24.86 -15.09
CA VAL A 52 5.78 -24.38 -14.40
C VAL A 52 6.22 -23.06 -15.00
N PHE A 53 6.38 -22.04 -14.16
CA PHE A 53 6.92 -20.73 -14.48
C PHE A 53 8.28 -20.57 -13.81
N LEU A 54 9.24 -20.00 -14.52
CA LEU A 54 10.62 -19.84 -14.03
C LEU A 54 11.05 -18.39 -14.15
N MET A 55 11.84 -17.93 -13.19
CA MET A 55 12.59 -16.68 -13.28
C MET A 55 14.08 -16.97 -13.25
N SER A 56 14.75 -16.48 -14.27
CA SER A 56 16.19 -16.60 -14.42
C SER A 56 16.88 -15.51 -13.60
N SER A 57 17.91 -15.83 -12.82
CA SER A 57 18.77 -14.83 -12.21
C SER A 57 19.95 -14.47 -13.10
N ILE A 58 20.66 -13.39 -12.80
CA ILE A 58 21.96 -13.04 -13.37
C ILE A 58 22.87 -12.45 -12.28
N GLU A 59 24.13 -12.86 -12.25
CA GLU A 59 25.06 -12.38 -11.22
C GLU A 59 25.49 -10.92 -11.49
N GLN A 60 24.97 -9.99 -10.69
CA GLN A 60 25.23 -8.55 -10.81
C GLN A 60 26.74 -8.19 -10.78
N SER A 61 27.55 -8.96 -10.05
CA SER A 61 28.99 -8.71 -9.91
C SER A 61 29.80 -9.08 -11.15
N ASN A 62 29.25 -9.89 -12.07
CA ASN A 62 30.00 -10.55 -13.14
C ASN A 62 29.27 -10.59 -14.50
N LEU A 63 28.43 -9.58 -14.77
CA LEU A 63 27.58 -9.48 -15.96
C LEU A 63 28.34 -9.55 -17.30
N ALA A 64 29.56 -9.03 -17.34
CA ALA A 64 30.37 -8.98 -18.56
C ALA A 64 30.86 -10.35 -19.03
N ASN A 65 30.98 -11.31 -18.11
CA ASN A 65 31.45 -12.67 -18.42
C ASN A 65 30.31 -13.68 -18.54
N ASP A 66 29.09 -13.33 -18.10
CA ASP A 66 27.90 -14.13 -18.38
C ASP A 66 27.39 -13.88 -19.80
N ARG A 67 26.84 -14.90 -20.46
CA ARG A 67 26.25 -14.75 -21.81
C ARG A 67 24.74 -15.04 -21.76
N PRO A 68 23.98 -14.71 -22.81
CA PRO A 68 22.53 -14.89 -22.80
C PRO A 68 22.11 -16.33 -22.49
N ALA A 69 21.31 -16.48 -21.44
CA ALA A 69 20.78 -17.74 -20.94
C ALA A 69 19.36 -17.54 -20.38
N LEU A 70 18.57 -18.61 -20.35
CA LEU A 70 17.36 -18.65 -19.54
C LEU A 70 17.13 -20.04 -18.93
N ALA A 71 16.40 -20.09 -17.83
CA ALA A 71 15.87 -21.32 -17.27
C ALA A 71 14.67 -21.82 -18.11
N VAL A 72 14.74 -23.08 -18.56
CA VAL A 72 13.70 -23.75 -19.35
C VAL A 72 13.19 -24.98 -18.63
N VAL A 73 11.93 -25.32 -18.88
CA VAL A 73 11.30 -26.54 -18.37
C VAL A 73 11.57 -27.68 -19.35
N GLN A 74 12.23 -28.75 -18.90
CA GLN A 74 12.56 -29.92 -19.73
C GLN A 74 11.50 -31.02 -19.70
N SER A 75 10.91 -31.27 -18.54
CA SER A 75 9.81 -32.22 -18.36
C SER A 75 9.01 -31.88 -17.12
N VAL A 76 7.71 -32.16 -17.13
CA VAL A 76 6.81 -31.97 -15.98
C VAL A 76 5.99 -33.25 -15.83
N SER A 77 5.95 -33.78 -14.63
CA SER A 77 5.06 -34.85 -14.19
C SER A 77 4.04 -34.29 -13.19
N THR A 78 3.19 -35.12 -12.59
CA THR A 78 2.27 -34.67 -11.52
C THR A 78 2.97 -34.46 -10.17
N THR A 79 4.25 -34.83 -10.05
CA THR A 79 4.99 -34.85 -8.76
C THR A 79 6.37 -34.20 -8.84
N SER A 80 6.86 -33.85 -10.03
CA SER A 80 8.12 -33.15 -10.20
C SER A 80 8.25 -32.50 -11.57
N ALA A 81 9.12 -31.51 -11.67
CA ALA A 81 9.59 -30.95 -12.93
C ALA A 81 11.12 -31.00 -13.01
N PHE A 82 11.65 -31.17 -14.21
CA PHE A 82 13.07 -30.99 -14.49
C PHE A 82 13.26 -29.69 -15.24
N VAL A 83 14.17 -28.86 -14.76
CA VAL A 83 14.51 -27.56 -15.35
C VAL A 83 15.99 -27.51 -15.68
N ARG A 84 16.35 -26.68 -16.65
CA ARG A 84 17.74 -26.53 -17.09
C ARG A 84 18.02 -25.10 -17.47
N GLN A 85 19.23 -24.63 -17.21
CA GLN A 85 19.77 -23.43 -17.83
C GLN A 85 20.11 -23.74 -19.30
N ASP A 86 19.37 -23.12 -20.21
CA ASP A 86 19.59 -23.26 -21.64
C ASP A 86 20.38 -22.08 -22.20
N ASN A 87 21.50 -22.41 -22.84
CA ASN A 87 22.41 -21.43 -23.41
C ASN A 87 21.95 -21.12 -24.83
N VAL A 88 21.51 -19.88 -25.04
CA VAL A 88 20.92 -19.46 -26.33
C VAL A 88 21.95 -19.50 -27.46
N PHE A 89 23.25 -19.38 -27.13
CA PHE A 89 24.37 -19.34 -28.08
C PHE A 89 25.54 -20.21 -27.61
N SER A 90 26.42 -20.60 -28.55
CA SER A 90 27.55 -21.51 -28.27
C SER A 90 28.58 -20.88 -27.31
N GLY A 91 28.66 -21.37 -26.07
CA GLY A 91 29.70 -21.09 -25.07
C GLY A 91 29.28 -21.53 -23.66
N SER A 92 30.18 -21.36 -22.69
CA SER A 92 29.89 -21.56 -21.26
C SER A 92 29.33 -20.26 -20.66
N ASN A 93 28.22 -20.35 -19.92
CA ASN A 93 27.68 -19.27 -19.12
C ASN A 93 28.07 -19.45 -17.65
N LEU A 94 27.86 -18.40 -16.85
CA LEU A 94 27.92 -18.56 -15.39
C LEU A 94 26.69 -19.38 -14.95
N ASP A 95 26.83 -20.16 -13.89
CA ASP A 95 25.69 -20.91 -13.35
C ASP A 95 24.62 -19.95 -12.83
N MET A 96 23.38 -20.21 -13.20
CA MET A 96 22.22 -19.43 -12.78
C MET A 96 21.80 -19.86 -11.38
N ASP A 97 22.26 -19.13 -10.37
CA ASP A 97 22.02 -19.41 -8.96
C ASP A 97 21.61 -18.12 -8.25
N PRO A 98 20.33 -17.96 -7.83
CA PRO A 98 19.24 -18.96 -7.87
C PRO A 98 18.45 -19.07 -9.19
N ILE A 99 17.62 -20.10 -9.35
CA ILE A 99 16.47 -20.12 -10.27
C ILE A 99 15.18 -20.12 -9.42
N TYR A 100 14.31 -19.12 -9.61
CA TYR A 100 13.02 -19.08 -8.94
C TYR A 100 11.95 -19.80 -9.76
N TYR A 101 11.02 -20.47 -9.10
CA TYR A 101 9.91 -21.16 -9.75
C TYR A 101 8.57 -20.88 -9.09
N PHE A 102 7.52 -21.00 -9.90
CA PHE A 102 6.12 -21.04 -9.48
C PHE A 102 5.41 -22.12 -10.30
N VAL A 103 4.74 -23.04 -9.62
CA VAL A 103 4.06 -24.20 -10.20
C VAL A 103 2.60 -24.13 -9.80
N ALA A 104 1.71 -24.23 -10.79
CA ALA A 104 0.29 -24.15 -10.52
C ALA A 104 -0.52 -25.15 -11.35
N GLU A 105 -1.56 -25.68 -10.73
CA GLU A 105 -2.55 -26.50 -11.39
C GLU A 105 -3.34 -25.68 -12.43
N PRO A 106 -3.58 -26.22 -13.64
CA PRO A 106 -4.47 -25.58 -14.61
C PRO A 106 -5.90 -25.47 -14.06
N GLY A 107 -6.55 -24.33 -14.29
CA GLY A 107 -7.90 -24.05 -13.81
C GLY A 107 -8.07 -22.64 -13.29
N GLN A 108 -9.15 -22.42 -12.53
CA GLN A 108 -9.44 -21.16 -11.83
C GLN A 108 -9.48 -21.42 -10.34
N TRP A 109 -8.74 -20.63 -9.57
CA TRP A 109 -8.60 -20.82 -8.13
C TRP A 109 -8.19 -19.51 -7.44
N ALA A 110 -8.39 -19.42 -6.13
CA ALA A 110 -7.99 -18.27 -5.32
C ALA A 110 -6.77 -18.64 -4.45
N PRO A 111 -5.63 -17.91 -4.51
CA PRO A 111 -4.44 -18.24 -3.73
C PRO A 111 -4.55 -17.93 -2.24
N ASP A 112 -5.36 -16.93 -1.87
CA ASP A 112 -5.52 -16.48 -0.49
C ASP A 112 -6.91 -16.91 0.05
N PRO A 113 -6.96 -17.77 1.09
CA PRO A 113 -8.21 -18.20 1.71
C PRO A 113 -9.07 -17.07 2.29
N ALA A 114 -8.47 -15.95 2.70
CA ALA A 114 -9.15 -14.75 3.19
C ALA A 114 -9.67 -13.84 2.06
N GLN A 115 -9.20 -14.03 0.81
CA GLN A 115 -9.63 -13.25 -0.36
C GLN A 115 -10.16 -14.17 -1.49
N PRO A 116 -11.28 -14.89 -1.26
CA PRO A 116 -11.81 -15.87 -2.21
C PRO A 116 -12.30 -15.29 -3.54
N ASP A 117 -12.47 -13.96 -3.63
CA ASP A 117 -12.87 -13.23 -4.84
C ASP A 117 -11.69 -12.91 -5.78
N LYS A 118 -10.44 -13.04 -5.31
CA LYS A 118 -9.22 -12.80 -6.10
C LYS A 118 -8.83 -14.06 -6.87
N ILE A 119 -9.54 -14.31 -7.97
CA ILE A 119 -9.39 -15.52 -8.78
C ILE A 119 -8.23 -15.38 -9.77
N VAL A 120 -7.37 -16.39 -9.82
CA VAL A 120 -6.29 -16.58 -10.78
C VAL A 120 -6.70 -17.64 -11.81
N GLU A 121 -6.38 -17.42 -13.08
CA GLU A 121 -6.58 -18.39 -14.16
C GLU A 121 -5.25 -18.95 -14.65
N VAL A 122 -5.09 -20.27 -14.67
CA VAL A 122 -3.92 -20.96 -15.21
C VAL A 122 -4.34 -21.88 -16.34
N GLY A 123 -3.60 -21.85 -17.45
CA GLY A 123 -3.95 -22.64 -18.63
C GLY A 123 -2.76 -23.04 -19.50
N LYS A 124 -3.01 -24.04 -20.35
CA LYS A 124 -2.10 -24.48 -21.40
C LYS A 124 -2.72 -24.23 -22.77
N LEU A 125 -1.97 -23.62 -23.66
CA LEU A 125 -2.35 -23.29 -25.03
C LEU A 125 -1.38 -23.96 -26.00
N THR A 126 -1.79 -24.09 -27.26
CA THR A 126 -0.87 -24.47 -28.35
C THR A 126 -0.47 -23.22 -29.12
N ALA A 127 0.81 -22.85 -29.06
CA ALA A 127 1.36 -21.74 -29.83
C ALA A 127 2.10 -22.26 -31.07
N SER A 128 1.78 -21.69 -32.21
CA SER A 128 2.38 -22.05 -33.52
C SER A 128 2.69 -20.83 -34.37
N ARG A 129 2.00 -19.72 -34.10
CA ARG A 129 2.33 -18.39 -34.57
C ARG A 129 3.54 -17.87 -33.80
N TYR A 130 4.34 -17.04 -34.45
CA TYR A 130 5.64 -16.63 -33.94
C TYR A 130 5.96 -15.17 -34.27
N GLN A 131 6.87 -14.62 -33.49
CA GLN A 131 7.57 -13.36 -33.67
C GLN A 131 9.07 -13.67 -33.79
N ARG A 132 9.80 -12.84 -34.53
CA ARG A 132 11.26 -12.91 -34.62
C ARG A 132 11.84 -11.55 -35.00
N GLN A 133 13.15 -11.52 -35.13
CA GLN A 133 13.86 -10.42 -35.76
C GLN A 133 14.34 -10.77 -37.18
N GLY A 134 14.45 -9.75 -38.03
CA GLY A 134 14.94 -9.87 -39.42
C GLY A 134 13.79 -9.89 -40.44
N ASN A 135 13.69 -10.96 -41.25
CA ASN A 135 12.61 -11.08 -42.23
C ASN A 135 11.27 -11.38 -41.54
N ARG A 136 10.45 -10.38 -41.28
CA ARG A 136 9.18 -10.53 -40.54
C ARG A 136 8.03 -11.17 -41.33
N ALA A 137 8.28 -11.67 -42.55
CA ALA A 137 7.26 -12.37 -43.32
C ALA A 137 6.73 -13.61 -42.57
N GLY A 138 5.41 -13.67 -42.40
CA GLY A 138 4.70 -14.77 -41.74
C GLY A 138 4.53 -14.63 -40.22
N GLU A 139 4.99 -13.53 -39.62
CA GLU A 139 4.70 -13.23 -38.21
C GLU A 139 3.21 -13.04 -37.98
N SER A 140 2.73 -13.55 -36.86
CA SER A 140 1.33 -13.43 -36.47
C SER A 140 1.15 -13.75 -34.99
N TRP A 141 -0.02 -13.42 -34.46
CA TRP A 141 -0.37 -13.58 -33.05
C TRP A 141 -1.58 -14.48 -32.89
N HIS A 142 -1.60 -15.37 -31.90
CA HIS A 142 -2.85 -15.95 -31.44
C HIS A 142 -3.53 -14.99 -30.46
N SER A 143 -4.83 -15.13 -30.27
CA SER A 143 -5.60 -14.38 -29.28
C SER A 143 -6.29 -15.36 -28.32
N ARG A 144 -6.34 -15.02 -27.04
CA ARG A 144 -6.99 -15.79 -25.99
C ARG A 144 -7.85 -14.85 -25.15
N SER A 145 -9.13 -15.21 -24.98
CA SER A 145 -10.00 -14.60 -23.98
C SER A 145 -9.81 -15.26 -22.62
N PHE A 146 -9.90 -14.47 -21.56
CA PHE A 146 -9.94 -14.98 -20.20
C PHE A 146 -11.32 -15.58 -19.89
N ASN A 147 -11.32 -16.60 -19.05
CA ASN A 147 -12.53 -17.19 -18.48
C ASN A 147 -12.87 -16.55 -17.12
N VAL A 148 -11.92 -15.85 -16.49
CA VAL A 148 -12.13 -15.01 -15.31
C VAL A 148 -12.52 -13.60 -15.75
N ASN A 149 -13.46 -12.99 -15.02
CA ASN A 149 -13.82 -11.58 -15.20
C ASN A 149 -12.94 -10.72 -14.26
N PHE A 150 -12.09 -9.88 -14.84
CA PHE A 150 -11.23 -8.95 -14.10
C PHE A 150 -11.86 -7.57 -13.86
N ASN A 151 -13.19 -7.43 -14.01
CA ASN A 151 -13.96 -6.21 -13.71
C ASN A 151 -13.41 -4.94 -14.39
N GLY A 152 -12.99 -5.06 -15.65
CA GLY A 152 -12.44 -3.93 -16.41
C GLY A 152 -10.97 -3.62 -16.14
N GLN A 153 -10.33 -4.26 -15.16
CA GLN A 153 -8.90 -4.07 -14.87
C GLN A 153 -8.02 -4.97 -15.74
N THR A 154 -6.85 -4.46 -16.16
CA THR A 154 -5.86 -5.25 -16.91
C THR A 154 -5.16 -6.24 -15.98
N PRO A 155 -5.22 -7.56 -16.26
CA PRO A 155 -4.57 -8.57 -15.42
C PRO A 155 -3.07 -8.67 -15.70
N ILE A 156 -2.33 -9.24 -14.74
CA ILE A 156 -0.95 -9.70 -14.93
C ILE A 156 -1.00 -11.00 -15.71
N VAL A 157 -0.27 -11.11 -16.84
CA VAL A 157 -0.11 -12.37 -17.59
C VAL A 157 1.32 -12.88 -17.50
N LEU A 158 1.53 -14.01 -16.83
CA LEU A 158 2.81 -14.73 -16.84
C LEU A 158 2.77 -15.84 -17.88
N ALA A 159 3.85 -16.02 -18.63
CA ALA A 159 3.94 -17.03 -19.68
C ALA A 159 5.27 -17.80 -19.65
N GLN A 160 5.22 -19.08 -19.99
CA GLN A 160 6.40 -19.96 -20.06
C GLN A 160 6.16 -21.12 -21.03
N ILE A 161 7.15 -21.43 -21.88
CA ILE A 161 7.12 -22.64 -22.72
C ILE A 161 7.16 -23.87 -21.81
N GLN A 162 6.19 -24.76 -22.01
CA GLN A 162 6.13 -26.05 -21.32
C GLN A 162 6.82 -27.13 -22.17
N PRO A 163 7.23 -28.26 -21.56
CA PRO A 163 7.93 -29.33 -22.28
C PRO A 163 7.17 -29.90 -23.47
N ASP A 164 7.85 -30.07 -24.60
CA ASP A 164 7.33 -30.76 -25.79
C ASP A 164 8.32 -31.80 -26.30
N ALA A 165 7.95 -33.08 -26.23
CA ALA A 165 8.79 -34.18 -26.67
C ALA A 165 9.19 -34.05 -28.15
N GLY A 166 10.49 -34.18 -28.44
CA GLY A 166 11.04 -34.11 -29.80
C GLY A 166 11.21 -32.69 -30.35
N ARG A 167 11.02 -31.64 -29.54
CA ARG A 167 11.19 -30.24 -29.91
C ARG A 167 12.39 -29.64 -29.16
N THR A 168 13.52 -29.48 -29.85
CA THR A 168 14.79 -29.03 -29.22
C THR A 168 15.26 -27.66 -29.68
N ALA A 169 14.51 -26.99 -30.55
CA ALA A 169 14.87 -25.64 -30.97
C ALA A 169 14.53 -24.63 -29.86
N TRP A 170 15.49 -23.75 -29.57
CA TRP A 170 15.35 -22.66 -28.62
C TRP A 170 14.20 -21.72 -29.01
N VAL A 171 13.39 -21.35 -28.02
CA VAL A 171 12.23 -20.48 -28.19
C VAL A 171 11.75 -20.02 -26.81
N THR A 172 11.26 -18.79 -26.73
CA THR A 172 10.59 -18.26 -25.53
C THR A 172 9.16 -17.85 -25.84
N THR A 173 8.44 -17.36 -24.83
CA THR A 173 7.07 -16.84 -24.95
C THR A 173 7.08 -15.34 -25.11
N THR A 174 6.09 -14.82 -25.84
CA THR A 174 5.79 -13.39 -25.84
C THR A 174 4.29 -13.16 -25.76
N VAL A 175 3.90 -12.10 -25.05
CA VAL A 175 2.51 -11.63 -24.95
C VAL A 175 2.40 -10.17 -25.40
N SER A 176 1.22 -9.76 -25.83
CA SER A 176 0.90 -8.37 -26.19
C SER A 176 -0.60 -8.11 -26.06
N ASN A 177 -1.00 -6.84 -26.10
CA ASN A 177 -2.40 -6.40 -26.02
C ASN A 177 -3.17 -7.07 -24.88
N VAL A 178 -2.58 -7.12 -23.69
CA VAL A 178 -3.25 -7.58 -22.48
C VAL A 178 -4.27 -6.51 -22.08
N ASN A 179 -5.54 -6.89 -21.99
CA ASN A 179 -6.63 -6.06 -21.47
C ASN A 179 -7.51 -6.91 -20.54
N SER A 180 -8.56 -6.34 -19.97
CA SER A 180 -9.44 -7.03 -19.02
C SER A 180 -10.14 -8.29 -19.54
N ASN A 181 -10.20 -8.49 -20.86
CA ASN A 181 -10.93 -9.60 -21.49
C ASN A 181 -10.04 -10.58 -22.27
N THR A 182 -8.90 -10.12 -22.78
CA THR A 182 -8.08 -10.86 -23.76
C THR A 182 -6.60 -10.54 -23.64
N PHE A 183 -5.78 -11.45 -24.17
CA PHE A 183 -4.38 -11.19 -24.48
C PHE A 183 -3.97 -11.88 -25.78
N ARG A 184 -2.95 -11.36 -26.44
CA ARG A 184 -2.30 -12.00 -27.59
C ARG A 184 -1.06 -12.76 -27.14
N TYR A 185 -0.80 -13.90 -27.78
CA TYR A 185 0.37 -14.73 -27.48
C TYR A 185 1.00 -15.32 -28.74
N ALA A 186 2.32 -15.49 -28.70
CA ALA A 186 3.10 -16.09 -29.77
C ALA A 186 4.42 -16.67 -29.23
N LEU A 187 5.10 -17.45 -30.09
CA LEU A 187 6.46 -17.92 -29.86
C LEU A 187 7.48 -16.86 -30.27
N GLU A 188 8.57 -16.72 -29.53
CA GLU A 188 9.62 -15.76 -29.82
C GLU A 188 10.96 -16.46 -30.06
N PHE A 189 11.55 -16.22 -31.24
CA PHE A 189 12.77 -16.88 -31.72
C PHE A 189 13.99 -15.95 -31.78
N GLY A 190 13.86 -14.68 -31.42
CA GLY A 190 14.94 -13.69 -31.49
C GLY A 190 15.56 -13.58 -32.88
N ARG A 191 16.89 -13.45 -32.96
CA ARG A 191 17.68 -13.45 -34.22
C ARG A 191 18.00 -14.83 -34.78
N GLN A 192 17.46 -15.92 -34.22
CA GLN A 192 17.81 -17.26 -34.68
C GLN A 192 17.13 -17.63 -36.01
N SER A 193 17.71 -18.61 -36.72
CA SER A 193 17.08 -19.18 -37.91
C SER A 193 15.78 -19.89 -37.54
N LEU A 194 14.68 -19.54 -38.20
CA LEU A 194 13.38 -20.18 -37.94
C LEU A 194 13.45 -21.69 -38.23
N PRO A 195 13.02 -22.54 -37.27
CA PRO A 195 12.87 -23.97 -37.51
C PRO A 195 11.87 -24.24 -38.65
N ALA A 196 11.87 -25.45 -39.23
CA ALA A 196 10.82 -25.84 -40.19
C ALA A 196 9.42 -25.70 -39.56
N ALA A 197 8.38 -25.39 -40.35
CA ALA A 197 7.02 -25.17 -39.80
C ALA A 197 6.48 -26.38 -39.01
N SER A 198 6.79 -27.61 -39.45
CA SER A 198 6.46 -28.85 -38.73
C SER A 198 7.04 -28.89 -37.30
N VAL A 199 8.16 -28.19 -37.12
CA VAL A 199 9.01 -27.86 -35.95
C VAL A 199 8.50 -26.84 -34.92
N ARG A 200 7.59 -25.95 -35.30
CA ARG A 200 7.36 -24.70 -34.54
C ARG A 200 6.34 -24.79 -33.43
N SER A 201 5.35 -25.68 -33.49
CA SER A 201 4.33 -25.77 -32.45
C SER A 201 4.94 -26.05 -31.08
N ARG A 202 4.48 -25.33 -30.05
CA ARG A 202 4.81 -25.54 -28.64
C ARG A 202 3.60 -25.47 -27.72
N THR A 203 3.70 -26.13 -26.58
CA THR A 203 2.82 -25.93 -25.43
C THR A 203 3.20 -24.63 -24.72
N PHE A 204 2.27 -23.69 -24.68
CA PHE A 204 2.40 -22.36 -24.08
C PHE A 204 1.61 -22.33 -22.78
N GLY A 205 2.30 -22.32 -21.63
CA GLY A 205 1.67 -22.16 -20.33
C GLY A 205 1.44 -20.68 -20.03
N TYR A 206 0.27 -20.33 -19.48
CA TYR A 206 -0.03 -18.99 -19.01
C TYR A 206 -0.71 -18.99 -17.65
N LEU A 207 -0.51 -17.89 -16.91
CA LEU A 207 -1.24 -17.52 -15.71
C LEU A 207 -1.76 -16.09 -15.89
N ALA A 208 -3.00 -15.82 -15.50
CA ALA A 208 -3.61 -14.50 -15.48
C ALA A 208 -4.18 -14.20 -14.09
N ALA A 209 -3.79 -13.07 -13.50
CA ALA A 209 -4.21 -12.67 -12.13
C ALA A 209 -4.57 -11.18 -12.07
N PRO A 210 -5.52 -10.76 -11.20
CA PRO A 210 -5.70 -9.35 -10.88
C PRO A 210 -4.50 -8.85 -10.05
N GLN A 211 -4.38 -7.53 -9.90
CA GLN A 211 -3.42 -6.95 -8.96
C GLN A 211 -3.98 -7.04 -7.53
N PHE A 212 -3.24 -7.68 -6.63
CA PHE A 212 -3.55 -7.77 -5.20
C PHE A 212 -2.38 -8.32 -4.40
N THR A 213 -2.43 -8.08 -3.10
CA THR A 213 -1.52 -8.64 -2.10
C THR A 213 -2.33 -9.60 -1.22
N GLY A 214 -1.76 -10.74 -0.85
CA GLY A 214 -2.45 -11.75 -0.04
C GLY A 214 -1.49 -12.63 0.76
N VAL A 215 -2.07 -13.59 1.47
CA VAL A 215 -1.35 -14.59 2.26
C VAL A 215 -1.81 -15.98 1.84
N THR A 216 -0.89 -16.89 1.54
CA THR A 216 -1.25 -18.27 1.19
C THR A 216 -1.85 -19.00 2.39
N ALA A 217 -2.50 -20.15 2.17
CA ALA A 217 -2.94 -21.02 3.27
C ALA A 217 -1.82 -21.42 4.24
N ASP A 218 -0.58 -21.52 3.76
CA ASP A 218 0.60 -21.85 4.56
C ASP A 218 1.31 -20.62 5.17
N GLY A 219 0.64 -19.46 5.25
CA GLY A 219 1.16 -18.27 5.92
C GLY A 219 2.21 -17.48 5.14
N VAL A 220 2.39 -17.74 3.85
CA VAL A 220 3.36 -17.01 3.02
C VAL A 220 2.73 -15.75 2.43
N ASP A 221 3.38 -14.63 2.68
CA ASP A 221 3.07 -13.36 2.02
C ASP A 221 3.37 -13.42 0.52
N PHE A 222 2.42 -13.02 -0.33
CA PHE A 222 2.65 -12.84 -1.77
C PHE A 222 1.95 -11.60 -2.34
N SER A 223 2.35 -11.18 -3.54
CA SER A 223 1.66 -10.14 -4.30
C SER A 223 1.73 -10.41 -5.81
N PHE A 224 0.61 -10.16 -6.51
CA PHE A 224 0.57 -10.00 -7.97
C PHE A 224 0.55 -8.51 -8.29
N VAL A 225 1.51 -8.05 -9.10
CA VAL A 225 1.76 -6.62 -9.30
C VAL A 225 1.96 -6.33 -10.78
N LEU A 226 1.29 -5.26 -11.24
CA LEU A 226 1.49 -4.65 -12.54
C LEU A 226 2.05 -3.23 -12.34
N PRO A 227 3.37 -3.02 -12.39
CA PRO A 227 3.97 -1.70 -12.26
C PRO A 227 3.42 -0.71 -13.29
N ASN A 228 3.15 0.53 -12.87
CA ASN A 228 2.78 1.63 -13.76
C ASN A 228 4.00 2.27 -14.47
N ARG A 229 5.05 1.48 -14.70
CA ARG A 229 6.32 1.91 -15.29
C ARG A 229 6.76 0.93 -16.38
N SER A 230 7.40 1.44 -17.42
CA SER A 230 8.07 0.64 -18.44
C SER A 230 9.58 0.60 -18.20
N TYR A 231 10.21 -0.50 -18.59
CA TYR A 231 11.63 -0.78 -18.37
C TYR A 231 12.36 -0.97 -19.69
N ASN A 232 13.57 -0.42 -19.81
CA ASN A 232 14.49 -0.66 -20.92
C ASN A 232 15.91 -0.93 -20.42
N GLN A 233 16.74 -1.49 -21.28
CA GLN A 233 18.14 -1.80 -20.97
C GLN A 233 19.14 -0.83 -21.59
N GLY A 234 18.76 -0.06 -22.61
CA GLY A 234 19.73 0.66 -23.42
C GLY A 234 20.63 -0.29 -24.25
N ASN A 235 21.87 0.12 -24.54
CA ASN A 235 22.73 -0.55 -25.50
C ASN A 235 23.97 -1.24 -24.88
N GLY A 236 24.29 -2.45 -25.36
CA GLY A 236 25.52 -3.14 -25.00
C GLY A 236 25.56 -3.66 -23.57
N ILE A 237 26.74 -4.17 -23.18
CA ILE A 237 27.03 -4.61 -21.81
C ILE A 237 26.87 -3.46 -20.80
N SER A 238 27.18 -2.22 -21.19
CA SER A 238 26.95 -1.06 -20.32
C SER A 238 25.47 -0.83 -20.04
N GLY A 239 24.61 -1.00 -21.04
CA GLY A 239 23.17 -0.96 -20.89
C GLY A 239 22.66 -2.08 -19.98
N LEU A 240 23.09 -3.32 -20.23
CA LEU A 240 22.80 -4.48 -19.36
C LEU A 240 23.17 -4.20 -17.89
N THR A 241 24.37 -3.67 -17.65
CA THR A 241 24.85 -3.33 -16.30
C THR A 241 24.00 -2.23 -15.67
N ASN A 242 23.70 -1.17 -16.41
CA ASN A 242 22.87 -0.08 -15.92
C ASN A 242 21.46 -0.58 -15.55
N SER A 243 20.83 -1.36 -16.43
CA SER A 243 19.55 -2.00 -16.15
C SER A 243 19.60 -2.85 -14.89
N CYS A 244 20.60 -3.72 -14.77
CA CYS A 244 20.73 -4.62 -13.63
C CYS A 244 20.90 -3.89 -12.28
N ASN A 245 21.43 -2.67 -12.31
CA ASN A 245 21.63 -1.86 -11.11
C ASN A 245 20.49 -0.87 -10.83
N ASN A 246 19.81 -0.37 -11.86
CA ASN A 246 18.93 0.80 -11.75
C ASN A 246 17.49 0.57 -12.24
N ASN A 247 17.18 -0.56 -12.89
CA ASN A 247 15.78 -0.92 -13.18
C ASN A 247 15.14 -1.50 -11.93
N GLU A 248 14.97 -0.64 -10.93
CA GLU A 248 14.29 -0.93 -9.67
C GLU A 248 12.80 -1.11 -9.93
N VAL A 249 12.29 -2.25 -9.47
CA VAL A 249 10.90 -2.64 -9.50
C VAL A 249 10.40 -2.59 -8.05
N PRO A 250 9.59 -1.58 -7.69
CA PRO A 250 9.12 -1.42 -6.32
C PRO A 250 8.18 -2.56 -5.93
N LEU A 251 8.30 -3.00 -4.68
CA LEU A 251 7.42 -3.97 -4.06
C LEU A 251 6.24 -3.24 -3.39
N PRO A 252 5.03 -3.82 -3.41
CA PRO A 252 3.85 -3.20 -2.80
C PRO A 252 3.86 -3.22 -1.26
N ARG A 253 4.82 -3.95 -0.67
CA ARG A 253 5.13 -4.06 0.75
C ARG A 253 6.56 -4.57 0.91
N SER A 254 7.11 -4.47 2.11
CA SER A 254 8.45 -4.98 2.40
C SER A 254 8.48 -6.52 2.50
N PHE A 255 9.53 -7.15 1.96
CA PHE A 255 9.80 -8.59 2.06
C PHE A 255 11.28 -8.82 2.44
N SER A 256 11.57 -9.47 3.56
CA SER A 256 12.96 -9.64 4.04
C SER A 256 13.73 -10.82 3.40
N ASP A 257 13.02 -11.83 2.89
CA ASP A 257 13.55 -12.94 2.09
C ASP A 257 12.45 -13.37 1.12
N TYR A 258 12.68 -13.22 -0.19
CA TYR A 258 11.64 -13.44 -1.19
C TYR A 258 12.15 -13.98 -2.53
N GLY A 259 11.21 -14.55 -3.29
CA GLY A 259 11.40 -14.90 -4.69
C GLY A 259 10.44 -14.14 -5.60
N VAL A 260 10.83 -13.99 -6.86
CA VAL A 260 10.02 -13.28 -7.87
C VAL A 260 9.89 -14.08 -9.16
N ILE A 261 8.72 -14.00 -9.78
CA ILE A 261 8.45 -14.45 -11.14
C ILE A 261 7.98 -13.26 -11.95
N GLY A 262 8.89 -12.66 -12.71
CA GLY A 262 8.61 -11.53 -13.60
C GLY A 262 8.51 -11.95 -15.07
N LYS A 263 7.52 -11.43 -15.80
CA LYS A 263 7.39 -11.60 -17.25
C LYS A 263 6.98 -10.29 -17.93
N LYS A 264 7.42 -10.10 -19.17
CA LYS A 264 6.99 -8.97 -20.01
C LYS A 264 5.50 -9.08 -20.31
N GLN A 265 4.80 -7.96 -20.25
CA GLN A 265 3.38 -7.84 -20.64
C GLN A 265 3.23 -7.31 -22.07
N THR A 266 4.31 -6.76 -22.63
CA THR A 266 4.38 -6.22 -23.99
C THR A 266 5.47 -6.90 -24.81
N ARG A 267 5.42 -6.63 -26.11
CA ARG A 267 6.43 -7.03 -27.09
C ARG A 267 6.75 -5.86 -28.00
N ASN A 268 7.44 -4.88 -27.44
CA ASN A 268 7.81 -3.64 -28.09
C ASN A 268 9.21 -3.77 -28.69
N GLY A 269 9.32 -3.64 -30.01
CA GLY A 269 10.62 -3.62 -30.72
C GLY A 269 10.80 -4.71 -31.77
N GLY A 270 11.99 -4.76 -32.38
CA GLY A 270 12.37 -5.83 -33.32
C GLY A 270 12.58 -7.17 -32.62
N ASP A 271 13.00 -7.13 -31.36
CA ASP A 271 13.83 -8.15 -30.75
C ASP A 271 13.16 -8.55 -29.43
N GLY A 272 12.85 -9.84 -29.26
CA GLY A 272 11.90 -10.27 -28.22
C GLY A 272 12.53 -10.78 -26.95
N GLY A 273 13.43 -9.99 -26.37
CA GLY A 273 14.19 -10.35 -25.17
C GLY A 273 13.35 -10.85 -23.99
N TRP A 274 14.04 -11.39 -22.98
CA TRP A 274 13.45 -11.96 -21.76
C TRP A 274 14.03 -11.31 -20.51
N LEU A 275 13.31 -11.43 -19.39
CA LEU A 275 13.75 -10.85 -18.12
C LEU A 275 14.71 -11.80 -17.38
N ARG A 276 15.69 -11.21 -16.69
CA ARG A 276 16.47 -11.86 -15.63
C ARG A 276 16.47 -10.98 -14.39
N ALA A 277 16.42 -11.60 -13.21
CA ALA A 277 16.45 -10.93 -11.92
C ALA A 277 17.91 -10.69 -11.50
N CYS A 278 18.21 -9.52 -10.96
CA CYS A 278 19.56 -9.06 -10.69
C CYS A 278 19.88 -9.02 -9.20
N ASP A 279 19.21 -8.13 -8.47
CA ASP A 279 19.37 -7.93 -7.03
C ASP A 279 18.00 -7.98 -6.35
N LEU A 280 17.89 -8.81 -5.32
CA LEU A 280 16.71 -8.97 -4.46
C LEU A 280 17.07 -8.71 -2.98
N SER A 281 18.21 -8.06 -2.71
CA SER A 281 18.69 -7.84 -1.34
C SER A 281 17.96 -6.71 -0.59
N ALA A 282 17.20 -5.88 -1.31
CA ALA A 282 16.39 -4.83 -0.71
C ALA A 282 14.98 -5.33 -0.38
N ASP A 283 14.47 -4.89 0.76
CA ASP A 283 13.16 -5.33 1.26
C ASP A 283 12.00 -4.69 0.48
N ASP A 284 12.20 -3.53 -0.14
CA ASP A 284 11.15 -2.71 -0.76
C ASP A 284 11.20 -2.66 -2.29
N HIS A 285 12.22 -3.24 -2.94
CA HIS A 285 12.34 -3.34 -4.39
C HIS A 285 13.29 -4.45 -4.81
N PHE A 286 13.21 -4.87 -6.08
CA PHE A 286 14.22 -5.71 -6.73
C PHE A 286 14.64 -5.11 -8.07
N THR A 287 15.79 -5.50 -8.60
CA THR A 287 16.25 -5.04 -9.91
C THR A 287 16.16 -6.12 -10.98
N ILE A 288 15.96 -5.68 -12.23
CA ILE A 288 15.85 -6.59 -13.38
C ILE A 288 16.72 -6.15 -14.56
N THR A 289 16.97 -7.10 -15.46
CA THR A 289 17.57 -6.82 -16.76
C THR A 289 16.83 -7.48 -17.91
N LEU A 290 16.86 -6.84 -19.09
CA LEU A 290 16.19 -7.30 -20.30
C LEU A 290 17.21 -7.94 -21.24
N GLU A 291 17.47 -9.22 -21.01
CA GLU A 291 18.40 -9.99 -21.82
C GLU A 291 17.87 -10.18 -23.24
N GLU A 292 18.79 -10.16 -24.20
CA GLU A 292 18.48 -10.39 -25.61
C GLU A 292 19.52 -11.32 -26.27
N ASP A 293 19.74 -11.20 -27.58
CA ASP A 293 20.67 -12.08 -28.29
C ASP A 293 22.17 -11.86 -27.96
N ALA A 294 23.04 -12.75 -28.44
CA ALA A 294 24.49 -12.71 -28.16
C ALA A 294 25.29 -11.72 -29.02
N THR A 295 24.65 -10.94 -29.91
CA THR A 295 25.37 -10.05 -30.81
C THR A 295 25.71 -8.73 -30.14
N ASN A 296 24.72 -8.03 -29.60
CA ASN A 296 24.90 -6.72 -28.96
C ASN A 296 24.32 -6.64 -27.54
N ARG A 297 23.51 -7.60 -27.09
CA ARG A 297 22.86 -7.59 -25.75
C ARG A 297 22.27 -6.21 -25.40
N SER A 298 21.61 -5.60 -26.38
CA SER A 298 20.97 -4.30 -26.24
C SER A 298 19.47 -4.49 -26.25
N HIS A 299 18.71 -3.89 -25.34
CA HIS A 299 17.25 -3.82 -25.44
C HIS A 299 16.79 -2.39 -25.11
N PRO A 300 16.98 -1.41 -26.02
CA PRO A 300 16.71 -0.01 -25.73
C PRO A 300 15.21 0.34 -25.74
N VAL A 301 14.34 -0.59 -26.16
CA VAL A 301 12.89 -0.37 -26.23
C VAL A 301 12.26 -0.64 -24.87
N ASN A 302 11.33 0.24 -24.48
CA ASN A 302 10.53 0.14 -23.26
C ASN A 302 9.55 -1.04 -23.34
N GLU A 303 9.55 -1.88 -22.31
CA GLU A 303 8.60 -2.97 -22.10
C GLU A 303 7.94 -2.84 -20.74
N THR A 304 6.64 -3.09 -20.65
CA THR A 304 5.98 -3.24 -19.35
C THR A 304 6.18 -4.66 -18.84
N ILE A 305 6.24 -4.80 -17.52
CA ILE A 305 6.39 -6.08 -16.85
C ILE A 305 5.20 -6.31 -15.92
N GLY A 306 4.97 -7.57 -15.57
CA GLY A 306 4.06 -7.95 -14.50
C GLY A 306 4.74 -9.08 -13.74
N PHE A 307 4.57 -9.11 -12.43
CA PHE A 307 5.29 -10.06 -11.59
C PHE A 307 4.44 -10.62 -10.45
N PHE A 308 4.86 -11.80 -10.01
CA PHE A 308 4.44 -12.44 -8.78
C PHE A 308 5.63 -12.45 -7.82
N VAL A 309 5.47 -11.89 -6.63
CA VAL A 309 6.47 -11.92 -5.55
C VAL A 309 5.91 -12.72 -4.39
N TYR A 310 6.75 -13.50 -3.72
CA TYR A 310 6.40 -14.31 -2.57
C TYR A 310 7.52 -14.32 -1.54
N GLY A 311 7.17 -14.21 -0.26
CA GLY A 311 8.12 -14.35 0.84
C GLY A 311 8.46 -15.82 1.13
N THR A 312 9.22 -16.05 2.18
CA THR A 312 9.44 -17.39 2.75
C THR A 312 8.36 -17.74 3.78
N PRO A 313 8.00 -19.04 3.96
CA PRO A 313 7.09 -19.45 5.03
C PRO A 313 7.62 -19.01 6.39
N SER A 314 6.86 -18.17 7.10
CA SER A 314 7.13 -17.82 8.48
C SER A 314 6.43 -18.84 9.38
N VAL A 315 7.21 -19.62 10.14
CA VAL A 315 6.64 -20.37 11.27
C VAL A 315 6.47 -19.35 12.38
N GLU A 316 5.23 -19.07 12.76
CA GLU A 316 4.95 -18.30 13.97
C GLU A 316 5.49 -19.13 15.16
N LEU A 317 6.61 -18.68 15.75
CA LEU A 317 7.34 -19.47 16.74
C LEU A 317 6.55 -19.58 18.06
N CYS A 318 5.61 -18.69 18.36
CA CYS A 318 4.80 -18.73 19.57
C CYS A 318 3.70 -19.81 19.51
N GLU A 319 3.22 -20.17 18.32
CA GLU A 319 2.34 -21.32 18.11
C GLU A 319 3.02 -22.64 18.47
N TYR A 320 4.35 -22.71 18.38
CA TYR A 320 5.11 -23.91 18.75
C TYR A 320 5.77 -23.78 20.12
N PHE A 321 6.16 -22.57 20.51
CA PHE A 321 6.97 -22.27 21.69
C PHE A 321 6.44 -21.05 22.44
N PRO A 322 5.24 -21.12 23.02
CA PRO A 322 4.60 -19.97 23.64
C PRO A 322 5.27 -19.52 24.96
N SER A 323 6.16 -20.33 25.55
CA SER A 323 6.93 -19.97 26.74
C SER A 323 8.29 -20.68 26.79
N SER A 324 9.01 -20.58 27.92
CA SER A 324 10.33 -21.23 28.09
C SER A 324 10.26 -22.76 28.06
N LEU A 325 9.36 -23.37 28.83
CA LEU A 325 9.15 -24.83 28.87
C LEU A 325 7.66 -25.12 29.10
N GLN A 326 7.06 -25.94 28.24
CA GLN A 326 5.61 -26.14 28.21
C GLN A 326 5.20 -27.56 27.84
N ASN A 327 4.12 -28.03 28.46
CA ASN A 327 3.43 -29.25 28.09
C ASN A 327 2.63 -29.04 26.81
N ASN A 328 2.85 -29.86 25.77
CA ASN A 328 2.10 -29.82 24.51
C ASN A 328 0.99 -30.90 24.41
N ASN A 329 0.68 -31.63 25.49
CA ASN A 329 -0.38 -32.65 25.48
C ASN A 329 -1.69 -32.12 26.08
N TYR A 330 -2.73 -32.04 25.24
CA TYR A 330 -4.02 -31.43 25.58
C TYR A 330 -5.18 -32.41 25.39
N PHE A 331 -6.18 -32.31 26.26
CA PHE A 331 -7.44 -33.02 26.14
C PHE A 331 -8.59 -32.04 26.37
N ASN A 332 -9.50 -31.93 25.40
CA ASN A 332 -10.61 -30.95 25.41
C ASN A 332 -10.16 -29.51 25.71
N GLY A 333 -9.03 -29.09 25.12
CA GLY A 333 -8.50 -27.72 25.29
C GLY A 333 -7.78 -27.46 26.62
N VAL A 334 -7.55 -28.49 27.46
CA VAL A 334 -6.86 -28.36 28.74
C VAL A 334 -5.56 -29.17 28.74
N PRO A 335 -4.43 -28.64 29.28
CA PRO A 335 -3.19 -29.38 29.38
C PRO A 335 -3.34 -30.57 30.35
N VAL A 336 -2.96 -31.77 29.91
CA VAL A 336 -3.06 -32.99 30.71
C VAL A 336 -1.77 -33.81 30.69
N SER A 337 -1.49 -34.47 31.82
CA SER A 337 -0.41 -35.45 31.97
C SER A 337 0.99 -34.95 31.59
N GLY A 338 1.25 -33.65 31.72
CA GLY A 338 2.57 -33.05 31.54
C GLY A 338 3.48 -33.27 32.75
N LEU A 339 4.72 -33.71 32.51
CA LEU A 339 5.73 -33.96 33.53
C LEU A 339 7.08 -33.32 33.17
N PHE A 340 7.59 -32.45 34.04
CA PHE A 340 8.98 -31.99 34.03
C PHE A 340 9.70 -32.55 35.26
N SER A 341 10.79 -33.29 35.07
CA SER A 341 11.53 -33.89 36.17
C SER A 341 13.04 -33.88 35.94
N MET A 342 13.80 -33.52 36.97
CA MET A 342 15.25 -33.61 37.01
C MET A 342 15.67 -34.22 38.35
N SER A 343 16.38 -35.36 38.32
CA SER A 343 16.90 -36.04 39.50
C SER A 343 18.42 -36.17 39.44
N GLY A 344 19.11 -35.90 40.55
CA GLY A 344 20.57 -35.85 40.63
C GLY A 344 21.07 -34.48 41.09
N ASN A 345 22.37 -34.37 41.38
CA ASN A 345 22.97 -33.15 41.91
C ASN A 345 23.40 -32.18 40.80
N GLY A 346 23.39 -30.87 41.11
CA GLY A 346 23.87 -29.81 40.21
C GLY A 346 22.97 -29.56 38.99
N ASN A 347 21.68 -29.85 39.08
CA ASN A 347 20.72 -29.66 38.00
C ASN A 347 20.06 -28.28 38.08
N THR A 348 20.30 -27.40 37.11
CA THR A 348 19.81 -26.01 37.12
C THR A 348 18.91 -25.71 35.93
N VAL A 349 17.83 -24.96 36.18
CA VAL A 349 16.94 -24.41 35.15
C VAL A 349 16.88 -22.89 35.30
N SER A 350 17.59 -22.18 34.44
CA SER A 350 17.55 -20.72 34.37
C SER A 350 16.37 -20.27 33.52
N LEU A 351 15.62 -19.29 34.01
CA LEU A 351 14.43 -18.72 33.37
C LEU A 351 14.54 -17.19 33.33
N PRO A 352 14.06 -16.52 32.25
CA PRO A 352 14.16 -15.07 32.09
C PRO A 352 13.27 -14.31 33.08
N SER A 353 12.18 -14.90 33.55
CA SER A 353 11.27 -14.31 34.54
C SER A 353 10.66 -15.39 35.45
N ARG A 354 10.03 -14.98 36.54
CA ARG A 354 9.36 -15.88 37.52
C ARG A 354 8.05 -16.52 37.03
N GLN A 355 7.78 -16.50 35.73
CA GLN A 355 6.60 -17.18 35.16
C GLN A 355 6.62 -18.68 35.48
N PRO A 356 5.46 -19.27 35.83
CA PRO A 356 5.38 -20.70 36.14
C PRO A 356 5.63 -21.56 34.91
N LEU A 357 6.33 -22.67 35.07
CA LEU A 357 6.44 -23.71 34.04
C LEU A 357 5.06 -24.32 33.75
N ALA A 358 4.68 -24.41 32.48
CA ALA A 358 3.35 -24.89 32.06
C ALA A 358 3.25 -26.43 32.04
N PHE A 359 3.38 -27.07 33.21
CA PHE A 359 3.33 -28.53 33.39
C PHE A 359 2.41 -28.93 34.53
N ASN A 360 1.78 -30.11 34.45
CA ASN A 360 0.94 -30.62 35.54
C ASN A 360 1.76 -31.10 36.75
N SER A 361 3.03 -31.46 36.57
CA SER A 361 3.95 -31.85 37.63
C SER A 361 5.38 -31.43 37.31
N VAL A 362 6.03 -30.73 38.25
CA VAL A 362 7.44 -30.32 38.16
C VAL A 362 8.20 -30.82 39.39
N SER A 363 9.32 -31.50 39.18
CA SER A 363 10.18 -32.00 40.26
C SER A 363 11.66 -31.87 39.90
N VAL A 364 12.37 -30.94 40.55
CA VAL A 364 13.83 -30.79 40.43
C VAL A 364 14.43 -31.14 41.79
N ALA A 365 15.12 -32.27 41.88
CA ALA A 365 15.55 -32.86 43.15
C ALA A 365 17.04 -33.26 43.15
N GLY A 366 17.76 -32.82 44.18
CA GLY A 366 19.17 -33.12 44.42
C GLY A 366 19.90 -31.94 45.07
N ASN A 367 21.15 -32.13 45.49
CA ASN A 367 21.95 -31.05 46.06
C ASN A 367 22.27 -30.01 44.97
N ASN A 368 22.20 -28.72 45.33
CA ASN A 368 22.43 -27.58 44.42
C ASN A 368 21.62 -27.70 43.12
N SER A 369 20.35 -28.12 43.23
CA SER A 369 19.46 -28.28 42.09
C SER A 369 18.18 -27.49 42.29
N GLY A 370 17.67 -26.85 41.24
CA GLY A 370 16.49 -26.00 41.30
C GLY A 370 16.41 -25.04 40.11
N CYS A 371 15.46 -24.12 40.18
CA CYS A 371 15.30 -23.04 39.20
C CYS A 371 16.10 -21.79 39.62
N ILE A 372 16.55 -21.02 38.64
CA ILE A 372 17.22 -19.74 38.79
C ILE A 372 16.42 -18.73 37.97
N TYR A 373 15.93 -17.67 38.59
CA TYR A 373 15.12 -16.65 37.91
C TYR A 373 15.90 -15.35 37.80
N ASP A 374 16.05 -14.79 36.62
CA ASP A 374 16.72 -13.49 36.38
C ASP A 374 18.08 -13.34 37.11
N GLY A 375 18.93 -14.37 37.01
CA GLY A 375 20.27 -14.38 37.62
C GLY A 375 20.32 -14.52 39.15
N SER A 376 19.20 -14.85 39.80
CA SER A 376 19.10 -15.05 41.26
C SER A 376 19.74 -16.35 41.76
N THR A 377 19.54 -16.67 43.05
CA THR A 377 20.01 -17.93 43.65
C THR A 377 19.07 -19.10 43.37
N ILE A 378 19.60 -20.33 43.42
CA ILE A 378 18.82 -21.56 43.22
C ILE A 378 17.66 -21.65 44.22
N GLU A 379 16.45 -21.88 43.70
CA GLU A 379 15.23 -22.09 44.47
C GLU A 379 14.31 -23.15 43.84
N SER A 380 13.13 -23.39 44.45
CA SER A 380 12.12 -24.31 43.91
C SER A 380 11.48 -23.76 42.64
N CYS A 381 11.27 -24.61 41.63
CA CYS A 381 10.60 -24.23 40.39
C CYS A 381 9.10 -23.99 40.59
N SER A 382 8.62 -22.80 40.24
CA SER A 382 7.19 -22.47 40.11
C SER A 382 6.59 -23.16 38.87
N PHE A 383 5.38 -23.68 38.98
CA PHE A 383 4.68 -24.34 37.89
C PHE A 383 3.16 -24.24 38.03
N ASP A 384 2.47 -24.21 36.90
CA ASP A 384 1.01 -24.16 36.81
C ASP A 384 0.54 -24.99 35.61
N GLY A 385 -0.13 -26.10 35.90
CA GLY A 385 -0.65 -27.00 34.87
C GLY A 385 -1.96 -26.55 34.21
N SER A 386 -2.50 -25.38 34.60
CA SER A 386 -3.71 -24.80 34.02
C SER A 386 -3.41 -23.76 32.94
N VAL A 387 -2.15 -23.37 32.75
CA VAL A 387 -1.74 -22.40 31.72
C VAL A 387 -2.08 -22.93 30.34
N THR A 388 -2.81 -22.12 29.57
CA THR A 388 -3.17 -22.40 28.18
C THR A 388 -2.67 -21.27 27.30
N TYR A 389 -2.41 -21.60 26.03
CA TYR A 389 -1.99 -20.64 25.02
C TYR A 389 -2.96 -20.73 23.84
N PRO A 390 -3.32 -19.60 23.21
CA PRO A 390 -4.14 -19.61 21.99
C PRO A 390 -3.52 -20.52 20.94
N ASP A 391 -4.35 -21.27 20.23
CA ASP A 391 -3.96 -22.11 19.08
C ASP A 391 -2.83 -23.13 19.35
N PHE A 392 -2.61 -23.46 20.63
CA PHE A 392 -1.62 -24.41 21.10
C PHE A 392 -2.28 -25.67 21.69
N PRO A 393 -1.78 -26.89 21.39
CA PRO A 393 -0.66 -27.20 20.51
C PRO A 393 -1.04 -27.03 19.04
N PRO A 394 -0.06 -26.68 18.17
CA PRO A 394 -0.34 -26.48 16.76
C PRO A 394 -0.66 -27.81 16.09
N SER A 395 -1.50 -27.78 15.05
CA SER A 395 -1.69 -28.95 14.19
C SER A 395 -0.45 -29.14 13.33
N LEU A 396 0.37 -30.14 13.64
CA LEU A 396 1.56 -30.41 12.83
C LEU A 396 1.20 -30.77 11.38
N PRO A 397 1.95 -30.26 10.39
CA PRO A 397 1.79 -30.65 8.99
C PRO A 397 2.07 -32.15 8.79
N SER A 398 1.60 -32.72 7.67
CA SER A 398 1.94 -34.11 7.33
C SER A 398 3.43 -34.28 7.06
N PHE A 399 4.05 -35.31 7.63
CA PHE A 399 5.48 -35.55 7.47
C PHE A 399 5.88 -35.92 6.04
N LYS A 400 6.77 -35.14 5.44
CA LYS A 400 7.32 -35.39 4.09
C LYS A 400 8.53 -36.34 4.13
N LEU A 401 8.53 -37.37 3.28
CA LEU A 401 9.54 -38.44 3.27
C LEU A 401 10.49 -38.31 2.08
N GLY A 402 11.74 -37.95 2.37
CA GLY A 402 12.80 -37.98 1.37
C GLY A 402 13.48 -39.34 1.22
N SER A 403 14.15 -39.56 0.09
CA SER A 403 14.98 -40.75 -0.17
C SER A 403 16.48 -40.49 -0.04
N ALA A 404 16.90 -39.22 -0.07
CA ALA A 404 18.30 -38.79 0.00
C ALA A 404 18.88 -38.94 1.41
N ASN A 405 20.20 -39.05 1.53
CA ASN A 405 20.88 -39.16 2.82
C ASN A 405 22.00 -38.11 2.93
N ILE A 406 22.01 -37.34 4.01
CA ILE A 406 23.12 -36.47 4.39
C ILE A 406 24.13 -37.32 5.17
N ASN A 407 25.32 -37.51 4.62
CA ASN A 407 26.31 -38.44 5.17
C ASN A 407 27.67 -37.77 5.39
N CYS A 408 27.97 -37.44 6.65
CA CYS A 408 29.20 -36.75 7.02
C CYS A 408 30.16 -37.76 7.66
N ASN A 409 30.74 -38.61 6.80
CA ASN A 409 31.50 -39.79 7.21
C ASN A 409 33.01 -39.53 7.34
N SER A 410 33.61 -38.87 6.34
CA SER A 410 35.07 -38.68 6.26
C SER A 410 35.53 -37.23 6.43
N ASN A 411 34.67 -36.25 6.13
CA ASN A 411 34.95 -34.82 6.19
C ASN A 411 33.78 -34.05 6.80
N ASN A 412 34.00 -32.77 7.10
CA ASN A 412 32.91 -31.85 7.35
C ASN A 412 32.10 -31.66 6.06
N CYS A 413 30.82 -31.35 6.21
CA CYS A 413 29.84 -31.35 5.13
C CYS A 413 28.89 -30.15 5.29
N THR A 414 28.24 -29.78 4.20
CA THR A 414 27.12 -28.84 4.20
C THR A 414 25.89 -29.53 3.62
N ALA A 415 24.71 -29.06 3.97
CA ALA A 415 23.47 -29.49 3.32
C ALA A 415 22.54 -28.30 3.11
N THR A 416 21.72 -28.38 2.08
CA THR A 416 20.68 -27.41 1.72
C THR A 416 19.30 -27.92 2.12
N PRO A 417 18.30 -27.03 2.27
CA PRO A 417 16.91 -27.41 2.56
C PRO A 417 16.38 -28.53 1.65
N GLY A 418 15.44 -29.32 2.17
CA GLY A 418 14.83 -30.42 1.41
C GLY A 418 14.45 -31.65 2.25
N GLU A 419 14.09 -32.73 1.58
CA GLU A 419 13.61 -33.97 2.20
C GLU A 419 14.64 -35.08 2.18
N TYR A 420 14.88 -35.70 3.34
CA TYR A 420 15.92 -36.69 3.57
C TYR A 420 15.43 -37.92 4.32
N GLN A 421 15.86 -39.09 3.87
CA GLN A 421 15.69 -40.36 4.57
C GLN A 421 16.54 -40.41 5.84
N SER A 422 17.77 -39.89 5.79
CA SER A 422 18.59 -39.78 6.99
C SER A 422 19.64 -38.67 6.95
N LEU A 423 20.03 -38.21 8.14
CA LEU A 423 21.17 -37.34 8.40
C LEU A 423 22.10 -38.07 9.36
N ASN A 424 23.33 -38.35 8.92
CA ASN A 424 24.32 -39.10 9.67
C ASN A 424 25.59 -38.26 9.87
N ILE A 425 25.88 -37.88 11.12
CA ILE A 425 27.14 -37.22 11.49
C ILE A 425 28.04 -38.22 12.21
N SER A 426 29.15 -38.59 11.56
CA SER A 426 30.15 -39.51 12.12
C SER A 426 31.02 -38.86 13.19
N ASN A 427 31.91 -39.65 13.80
CA ASN A 427 32.72 -39.21 14.93
C ASN A 427 33.55 -37.95 14.63
N ASN A 428 33.44 -36.93 15.49
CA ASN A 428 34.15 -35.64 15.43
C ASN A 428 33.96 -34.90 14.10
N ARG A 429 32.80 -35.06 13.45
CA ARG A 429 32.48 -34.37 12.19
C ARG A 429 31.50 -33.23 12.42
N ARG A 430 31.57 -32.25 11.52
CA ARG A 430 30.66 -31.11 11.46
C ARG A 430 29.77 -31.16 10.22
N LEU A 431 28.48 -30.92 10.40
CA LEU A 431 27.52 -30.57 9.37
C LEU A 431 27.09 -29.12 9.55
N THR A 432 27.14 -28.31 8.49
CA THR A 432 26.57 -26.96 8.47
C THR A 432 25.34 -26.93 7.56
N LEU A 433 24.20 -26.49 8.07
CA LEU A 433 22.94 -26.37 7.33
C LEU A 433 22.76 -24.93 6.85
N SER A 434 22.42 -24.76 5.57
CA SER A 434 21.96 -23.49 5.02
C SER A 434 20.55 -23.16 5.54
N PRO A 435 20.15 -21.88 5.63
CA PRO A 435 18.83 -21.48 6.12
C PRO A 435 17.70 -22.12 5.31
N GLY A 436 16.58 -22.44 5.95
CA GLY A 436 15.40 -23.05 5.33
C GLY A 436 14.90 -24.33 6.02
N VAL A 437 14.01 -25.05 5.34
CA VAL A 437 13.23 -26.16 5.91
C VAL A 437 13.75 -27.54 5.48
N TYR A 438 13.92 -28.44 6.44
CA TYR A 438 14.44 -29.80 6.27
C TYR A 438 13.44 -30.81 6.83
N TRP A 439 13.14 -31.85 6.05
CA TRP A 439 12.32 -32.97 6.49
C TRP A 439 13.18 -34.24 6.60
N ILE A 440 13.50 -34.68 7.81
CA ILE A 440 14.50 -35.73 8.04
C ILE A 440 13.89 -36.92 8.80
N ASN A 441 13.74 -38.06 8.12
CA ASN A 441 13.14 -39.23 8.74
C ASN A 441 14.00 -39.78 9.91
N ASN A 442 15.33 -39.83 9.76
CA ASN A 442 16.24 -40.31 10.81
C ASN A 442 17.50 -39.43 10.97
N ILE A 443 17.71 -38.88 12.15
CA ILE A 443 18.93 -38.13 12.52
C ILE A 443 19.81 -39.04 13.38
N ASN A 444 21.07 -39.25 13.01
CA ASN A 444 22.04 -40.09 13.73
C ASN A 444 23.29 -39.27 14.07
N LEU A 445 23.57 -39.10 15.36
CA LEU A 445 24.70 -38.31 15.87
C LEU A 445 25.68 -39.21 16.62
N SER A 446 26.92 -39.28 16.12
CA SER A 446 28.01 -40.08 16.70
C SER A 446 28.88 -39.28 17.68
N ASN A 447 29.98 -39.84 18.17
CA ASN A 447 30.80 -39.23 19.23
C ASN A 447 31.48 -37.94 18.75
N GLY A 448 31.26 -36.82 19.40
CA GLY A 448 31.80 -35.51 18.99
C GLY A 448 31.12 -34.90 17.77
N ALA A 449 29.94 -35.38 17.36
CA ALA A 449 29.21 -34.85 16.22
C ALA A 449 28.76 -33.39 16.46
N ARG A 450 28.92 -32.53 15.45
CA ARG A 450 28.52 -31.12 15.49
C ARG A 450 27.55 -30.80 14.35
N LEU A 451 26.38 -30.27 14.67
CA LEU A 451 25.47 -29.65 13.70
C LEU A 451 25.51 -28.14 13.93
N GLU A 452 25.77 -27.36 12.90
CA GLU A 452 25.81 -25.89 12.92
C GLU A 452 24.83 -25.37 11.86
N THR A 453 24.32 -24.16 12.03
CA THR A 453 23.45 -23.50 11.05
C THR A 453 24.09 -22.17 10.64
N SER A 454 23.88 -21.74 9.38
CA SER A 454 24.37 -20.43 8.90
C SER A 454 23.29 -19.33 8.91
N GLY A 455 22.14 -19.63 9.50
CA GLY A 455 20.97 -18.77 9.68
C GLY A 455 19.81 -19.63 10.21
N GLN A 456 18.57 -19.19 10.03
CA GLN A 456 17.41 -19.89 10.57
C GLN A 456 17.09 -21.20 9.83
N VAL A 457 17.04 -22.31 10.58
CA VAL A 457 16.83 -23.66 10.04
C VAL A 457 15.70 -24.36 10.78
N TYR A 458 14.73 -24.85 10.02
CA TYR A 458 13.63 -25.68 10.52
C TYR A 458 13.87 -27.15 10.17
N ILE A 459 13.92 -28.03 11.15
CA ILE A 459 14.06 -29.47 10.94
C ILE A 459 12.81 -30.17 11.46
N HIS A 460 11.95 -30.59 10.54
CA HIS A 460 10.94 -31.59 10.83
C HIS A 460 11.59 -32.97 10.88
N TYR A 461 11.47 -33.71 11.99
CA TYR A 461 12.07 -35.04 12.12
C TYR A 461 11.11 -36.08 12.66
N ARG A 462 11.35 -37.36 12.33
CA ARG A 462 10.60 -38.49 12.93
C ARG A 462 11.40 -39.27 13.96
N ASN A 463 12.71 -39.41 13.79
CA ASN A 463 13.56 -40.14 14.72
C ASN A 463 14.88 -39.39 14.92
N MET A 464 15.32 -39.24 16.17
CA MET A 464 16.60 -38.65 16.51
C MET A 464 17.38 -39.57 17.46
N PHE A 465 18.53 -40.05 16.98
CA PHE A 465 19.39 -41.00 17.67
C PHE A 465 20.72 -40.35 18.05
N ILE A 466 20.85 -39.96 19.32
CA ILE A 466 22.08 -39.40 19.90
C ILE A 466 22.92 -40.54 20.50
N ASN A 467 23.81 -41.11 19.68
CA ASN A 467 24.55 -42.33 20.03
C ASN A 467 25.97 -42.09 20.56
N GLY A 468 26.51 -40.87 20.48
CA GLY A 468 27.85 -40.51 20.96
C GLY A 468 27.88 -39.51 22.12
N ASN A 469 29.03 -39.42 22.81
CA ASN A 469 29.28 -38.37 23.82
C ASN A 469 29.81 -37.09 23.15
N GLY A 470 29.69 -35.94 23.81
CA GLY A 470 30.26 -34.68 23.32
C GLY A 470 29.57 -34.15 22.06
N VAL A 471 28.27 -34.42 21.90
CA VAL A 471 27.49 -33.98 20.74
C VAL A 471 27.07 -32.52 20.93
N SER A 472 27.17 -31.71 19.88
CA SER A 472 26.77 -30.31 19.91
C SER A 472 25.82 -29.97 18.76
N LEU A 473 24.67 -29.39 19.09
CA LEU A 473 23.67 -28.90 18.15
C LEU A 473 23.61 -27.37 18.28
N ASN A 474 24.08 -26.68 17.25
CA ASN A 474 24.11 -25.23 17.15
C ASN A 474 24.78 -24.52 18.36
N ALA A 475 25.77 -25.16 18.96
CA ALA A 475 26.37 -24.69 20.23
C ALA A 475 27.02 -23.29 20.16
N ASN A 476 27.38 -22.80 18.96
CA ASN A 476 27.99 -21.49 18.76
C ASN A 476 27.03 -20.45 18.14
N GLY A 477 25.79 -20.85 17.80
CA GLY A 477 24.82 -19.98 17.15
C GLY A 477 23.79 -19.40 18.12
N ASP A 478 22.82 -18.68 17.55
CA ASP A 478 21.62 -18.23 18.24
C ASP A 478 20.65 -19.40 18.43
N TYR A 479 19.97 -19.50 19.56
CA TYR A 479 19.02 -20.60 19.83
C TYR A 479 17.80 -20.58 18.90
N GLU A 480 17.48 -19.44 18.29
CA GLU A 480 16.41 -19.30 17.30
C GLU A 480 16.84 -19.71 15.89
N ASN A 481 18.13 -19.95 15.66
CA ASN A 481 18.62 -20.39 14.35
C ASN A 481 18.39 -21.88 14.10
N LEU A 482 18.00 -22.67 15.11
CA LEU A 482 17.73 -24.10 14.97
C LEU A 482 16.39 -24.45 15.63
N ILE A 483 15.40 -24.77 14.79
CA ILE A 483 14.07 -25.19 15.21
C ILE A 483 13.91 -26.68 14.88
N LEU A 484 13.61 -27.50 15.88
CA LEU A 484 13.46 -28.96 15.77
C LEU A 484 12.00 -29.34 16.03
N ILE A 485 11.28 -29.80 15.01
CA ILE A 485 9.86 -30.17 15.10
C ILE A 485 9.71 -31.68 14.92
N GLY A 486 9.48 -32.39 16.02
CA GLY A 486 9.40 -33.83 16.08
C GLY A 486 7.99 -34.35 15.80
N HIS A 487 7.81 -35.06 14.69
CA HIS A 487 6.53 -35.62 14.24
C HIS A 487 6.26 -37.03 14.71
N SER A 488 5.01 -37.31 15.08
CA SER A 488 4.47 -38.63 15.43
C SER A 488 5.03 -39.21 16.73
N ALA A 489 4.46 -40.34 17.19
CA ALA A 489 4.92 -41.07 18.37
C ALA A 489 6.39 -41.55 18.32
N SER A 490 7.06 -41.47 17.16
CA SER A 490 8.47 -41.86 17.01
C SER A 490 9.46 -40.75 17.34
N SER A 491 9.02 -39.48 17.41
CA SER A 491 9.90 -38.31 17.59
C SER A 491 10.52 -38.16 18.98
N ARG A 492 10.23 -39.09 19.90
CA ARG A 492 10.81 -39.08 21.24
C ARG A 492 12.34 -39.03 21.17
N ILE A 493 12.94 -38.26 22.08
CA ILE A 493 14.40 -38.19 22.23
C ILE A 493 14.77 -38.99 23.49
N LEU A 494 15.61 -40.01 23.31
CA LEU A 494 16.14 -40.81 24.42
C LEU A 494 17.65 -40.95 24.25
N THR A 495 18.42 -40.51 25.25
CA THR A 495 19.88 -40.70 25.23
C THR A 495 20.47 -40.95 26.62
N THR A 496 21.54 -41.73 26.63
CA THR A 496 22.36 -42.12 27.79
C THR A 496 23.79 -41.57 27.69
N ARG A 497 24.04 -40.70 26.70
CA ARG A 497 25.37 -40.19 26.37
C ARG A 497 25.65 -38.88 27.09
N ASN A 498 26.91 -38.66 27.46
CA ASN A 498 27.33 -37.51 28.25
C ASN A 498 27.71 -36.31 27.37
N ASN A 499 27.68 -35.12 27.96
CA ASN A 499 28.14 -33.87 27.37
C ASN A 499 27.39 -33.54 26.06
N LEU A 500 26.08 -33.34 26.16
CA LEU A 500 25.24 -32.88 25.04
C LEU A 500 25.03 -31.37 25.19
N THR A 501 25.39 -30.59 24.17
CA THR A 501 25.12 -29.15 24.12
C THR A 501 24.12 -28.86 23.00
N MET A 502 23.08 -28.08 23.27
CA MET A 502 22.04 -27.78 22.29
C MET A 502 21.53 -26.35 22.45
N LYS A 503 21.64 -25.52 21.41
CA LYS A 503 20.96 -24.21 21.33
C LYS A 503 19.87 -24.27 20.28
N ALA A 504 18.62 -24.46 20.69
CA ALA A 504 17.53 -24.75 19.78
C ALA A 504 16.14 -24.49 20.39
N LEU A 505 15.14 -24.36 19.52
CA LEU A 505 13.72 -24.49 19.87
C LEU A 505 13.26 -25.92 19.55
N LEU A 506 12.71 -26.64 20.53
CA LEU A 506 12.46 -28.10 20.43
C LEU A 506 10.99 -28.46 20.70
N TYR A 507 10.26 -28.85 19.65
CA TYR A 507 8.88 -29.34 19.74
C TYR A 507 8.87 -30.86 19.57
N ILE A 508 8.24 -31.60 20.49
CA ILE A 508 8.20 -33.07 20.47
C ILE A 508 6.76 -33.54 20.64
N ASP A 509 6.14 -34.00 19.56
CA ASP A 509 4.78 -34.56 19.53
C ASP A 509 4.66 -35.91 20.28
N ALA A 510 5.75 -36.66 20.41
CA ALA A 510 5.68 -37.98 21.03
C ALA A 510 5.36 -37.91 22.55
N VAL A 511 4.41 -38.75 22.98
CA VAL A 511 3.97 -38.92 24.39
C VAL A 511 5.13 -39.23 25.37
N GLY A 512 6.22 -39.84 24.87
CA GLY A 512 7.42 -40.12 25.67
C GLY A 512 8.41 -38.96 25.81
N GLY A 513 8.16 -37.87 25.08
CA GLY A 513 8.90 -36.61 25.12
C GLY A 513 10.41 -36.73 25.01
N PHE A 514 11.11 -36.04 25.91
CA PHE A 514 12.57 -36.01 26.01
C PHE A 514 13.05 -36.62 27.33
N THR A 515 13.83 -37.70 27.23
CA THR A 515 14.50 -38.34 28.37
C THR A 515 16.03 -38.33 28.20
N TYR A 516 16.74 -37.71 29.14
CA TYR A 516 18.21 -37.66 29.18
C TYR A 516 18.74 -38.36 30.43
N THR A 517 19.67 -39.28 30.26
CA THR A 517 20.27 -40.06 31.38
C THR A 517 21.79 -40.00 31.42
N GLY A 518 22.43 -39.35 30.43
CA GLY A 518 23.86 -39.01 30.51
C GLY A 518 24.10 -37.84 31.45
N THR A 519 25.34 -37.51 31.80
CA THR A 519 25.68 -36.33 32.61
C THR A 519 26.08 -35.15 31.73
N GLY A 520 25.78 -33.91 32.15
CA GLY A 520 26.26 -32.72 31.44
C GLY A 520 25.44 -32.37 30.19
N PHE A 521 24.13 -32.25 30.31
CA PHE A 521 23.33 -31.58 29.27
C PHE A 521 23.39 -30.07 29.46
N ASP A 522 23.70 -29.33 28.41
CA ASP A 522 23.73 -27.87 28.39
C ASP A 522 22.80 -27.37 27.27
N PHE A 523 21.73 -26.71 27.65
CA PHE A 523 20.65 -26.31 26.74
C PHE A 523 20.37 -24.82 26.81
N GLU A 524 20.12 -24.21 25.66
CA GLU A 524 19.64 -22.83 25.54
C GLU A 524 18.47 -22.78 24.53
N GLY A 525 17.32 -22.24 24.94
CA GLY A 525 16.13 -22.10 24.08
C GLY A 525 14.83 -22.56 24.75
N SER A 526 13.87 -23.08 23.98
CA SER A 526 12.54 -23.51 24.48
C SER A 526 12.23 -24.97 24.16
N ILE A 527 11.47 -25.64 25.04
CA ILE A 527 11.03 -27.03 24.84
C ILE A 527 9.51 -27.16 25.03
N SER A 528 8.83 -27.58 23.96
CA SER A 528 7.43 -28.04 23.95
C SER A 528 7.38 -29.56 23.95
N SER A 529 6.99 -30.18 25.07
CA SER A 529 6.87 -31.64 25.16
C SER A 529 6.01 -32.10 26.34
N GLN A 530 5.33 -33.24 26.19
CA GLN A 530 4.58 -33.84 27.29
C GLN A 530 5.47 -34.22 28.48
N ILE A 531 6.63 -34.82 28.21
CA ILE A 531 7.55 -35.31 29.24
C ILE A 531 8.94 -34.76 29.00
N ILE A 532 9.52 -34.12 30.01
CA ILE A 532 10.94 -33.78 30.06
C ILE A 532 11.49 -34.44 31.32
N SER A 533 12.40 -35.40 31.18
CA SER A 533 12.92 -36.18 32.32
C SER A 533 14.44 -36.38 32.25
N PHE A 534 15.16 -35.82 33.21
CA PHE A 534 16.61 -35.96 33.33
C PHE A 534 16.97 -36.73 34.61
N ASN A 535 17.68 -37.85 34.47
CA ASN A 535 18.02 -38.73 35.60
C ASN A 535 19.53 -38.86 35.77
N SER A 536 20.19 -37.73 36.03
CA SER A 536 21.64 -37.61 36.07
C SER A 536 22.09 -36.29 36.71
N ASN A 537 23.40 -36.08 36.82
CA ASN A 537 23.98 -34.91 37.47
C ASN A 537 24.45 -33.85 36.45
N ASN A 538 24.55 -32.60 36.93
CA ASN A 538 25.16 -31.46 36.25
C ASN A 538 24.50 -31.09 34.91
N ASN A 539 23.16 -31.09 34.86
CA ASN A 539 22.43 -30.61 33.68
C ASN A 539 22.02 -29.15 33.86
N SER A 540 22.20 -28.33 32.84
CA SER A 540 21.90 -26.90 32.83
C SER A 540 20.97 -26.55 31.68
N LEU A 541 19.82 -25.97 31.98
CA LEU A 541 18.86 -25.45 31.00
C LEU A 541 18.77 -23.94 31.15
N ASP A 542 19.22 -23.16 30.17
CA ASP A 542 18.90 -21.74 30.01
C ASP A 542 17.64 -21.61 29.14
N ALA A 543 16.49 -21.74 29.78
CA ALA A 543 15.21 -21.88 29.09
C ALA A 543 14.53 -20.52 28.86
N LYS A 544 14.36 -20.13 27.60
CA LYS A 544 13.77 -18.85 27.19
C LYS A 544 12.88 -19.02 25.96
N PRO A 545 11.73 -18.33 25.89
CA PRO A 545 10.87 -18.36 24.71
C PRO A 545 11.56 -17.69 23.51
N PRO A 546 11.02 -17.87 22.29
CA PRO A 546 11.40 -17.02 21.16
C PRO A 546 11.20 -15.54 21.52
N ARG A 547 12.04 -14.64 20.99
CA ARG A 547 12.06 -13.20 21.26
C ARG A 547 10.76 -12.51 20.90
N GLN A 548 10.09 -13.00 19.86
CA GLN A 548 8.76 -12.52 19.47
C GLN A 548 7.67 -12.95 20.46
N CYS A 549 7.91 -14.00 21.26
CA CYS A 549 7.01 -14.56 22.27
C CYS A 549 7.40 -14.14 23.68
N SER A 550 8.62 -13.64 23.89
CA SER A 550 8.96 -13.01 25.16
C SER A 550 8.07 -11.80 25.32
N THR A 551 7.23 -11.85 26.35
CA THR A 551 6.63 -10.64 26.89
C THR A 551 7.74 -9.61 27.11
N PRO A 552 7.52 -8.31 26.83
CA PRO A 552 8.48 -7.27 27.17
C PRO A 552 8.96 -7.51 28.60
N SER A 553 10.27 -7.41 28.85
CA SER A 553 10.88 -7.60 30.17
C SER A 553 9.96 -6.99 31.21
N ASP A 554 9.42 -7.81 32.11
CA ASP A 554 8.39 -7.35 33.04
C ASP A 554 8.91 -6.12 33.80
N ASN A 555 8.47 -4.92 33.43
CA ASN A 555 8.83 -3.68 34.10
C ASN A 555 7.84 -3.47 35.26
N TYR A 556 8.01 -4.28 36.30
CA TYR A 556 7.21 -4.17 37.51
C TYR A 556 7.48 -2.82 38.18
N GLN A 557 6.43 -2.07 38.45
CA GLN A 557 6.51 -0.83 39.21
C GLN A 557 5.56 -0.90 40.40
N LEU A 558 6.06 -0.51 41.56
CA LEU A 558 5.27 -0.25 42.75
C LEU A 558 5.39 1.24 43.07
N SER A 559 4.26 1.93 43.19
CA SER A 559 4.21 3.32 43.69
C SER A 559 3.23 3.43 44.85
N VAL A 560 3.41 4.47 45.66
CA VAL A 560 2.52 4.80 46.79
C VAL A 560 2.20 6.29 46.75
N SER A 561 0.93 6.63 46.97
CA SER A 561 0.47 8.00 47.15
C SER A 561 -0.48 8.09 48.35
N PRO A 562 -0.37 9.14 49.20
CA PRO A 562 0.70 10.14 49.20
C PRO A 562 2.02 9.59 49.78
N ALA A 563 3.15 10.25 49.51
CA ALA A 563 4.44 9.91 50.13
C ALA A 563 4.45 10.18 51.65
N THR A 564 3.64 11.14 52.09
CA THR A 564 3.43 11.44 53.50
C THR A 564 1.96 11.70 53.79
N ASP A 565 1.43 11.18 54.89
CA ASP A 565 0.07 11.48 55.33
C ASP A 565 -0.03 11.79 56.83
N ILE A 566 -1.05 12.55 57.20
CA ILE A 566 -1.32 12.97 58.57
C ILE A 566 -2.76 12.61 58.91
N GLY A 567 -2.93 11.69 59.85
CA GLY A 567 -4.22 11.31 60.38
C GLY A 567 -4.52 11.96 61.72
N LEU A 568 -5.80 12.15 61.99
CA LEU A 568 -6.31 12.47 63.31
C LEU A 568 -6.31 11.18 64.18
N MET A 569 -5.96 11.29 65.46
CA MET A 569 -5.91 10.12 66.37
C MET A 569 -7.31 9.53 66.69
N CYS A 570 -8.36 10.26 66.35
CA CYS A 570 -9.75 9.91 66.61
C CYS A 570 -10.57 9.80 65.31
N GLY A 571 -11.64 9.03 65.36
CA GLY A 571 -12.56 8.82 64.23
C GLY A 571 -11.94 8.09 63.05
N GLY A 572 -12.44 8.41 61.85
CA GLY A 572 -12.10 7.73 60.59
C GLY A 572 -11.09 8.46 59.70
N ASP A 573 -10.63 9.65 60.10
CA ASP A 573 -9.64 10.43 59.37
C ASP A 573 -8.23 9.96 59.76
N LEU A 574 -7.89 8.74 59.33
CA LEU A 574 -6.63 8.07 59.64
C LEU A 574 -5.68 8.13 58.42
N PRO A 575 -4.35 7.96 58.62
CA PRO A 575 -3.41 7.96 57.52
C PRO A 575 -3.79 6.90 56.48
N THR A 576 -3.95 7.31 55.24
CA THR A 576 -4.46 6.48 54.14
C THR A 576 -3.48 6.51 52.98
N PHE A 577 -3.19 5.35 52.40
CA PHE A 577 -2.22 5.17 51.34
C PHE A 577 -2.80 4.32 50.22
N THR A 578 -2.65 4.79 48.99
CA THR A 578 -2.98 4.03 47.78
C THR A 578 -1.69 3.56 47.13
N PHE A 579 -1.55 2.25 47.00
CA PHE A 579 -0.47 1.60 46.26
C PHE A 579 -0.97 1.27 44.87
N THR A 580 -0.12 1.52 43.87
CA THR A 580 -0.39 1.06 42.50
C THR A 580 0.71 0.14 42.03
N THR A 581 0.31 -0.95 41.38
CA THR A 581 1.19 -1.97 40.83
C THR A 581 0.93 -2.10 39.34
N SER A 582 1.98 -1.92 38.54
CA SER A 582 1.93 -2.13 37.11
C SER A 582 3.05 -3.07 36.67
N ASN A 583 2.87 -3.65 35.50
CA ASN A 583 3.90 -4.35 34.75
C ASN A 583 3.84 -3.84 33.32
N ASN A 584 4.94 -3.32 32.79
CA ASN A 584 4.98 -2.71 31.45
C ASN A 584 3.91 -1.62 31.28
N SER A 585 3.77 -0.77 32.29
CA SER A 585 2.76 0.32 32.36
C SER A 585 1.30 -0.14 32.34
N SER A 586 1.04 -1.45 32.36
CA SER A 586 -0.30 -2.02 32.50
C SER A 586 -0.57 -2.40 33.95
N PRO A 587 -1.71 -2.04 34.55
CA PRO A 587 -1.99 -2.38 35.93
C PRO A 587 -2.07 -3.90 36.14
N ILE A 588 -1.53 -4.39 37.26
CA ILE A 588 -1.54 -5.82 37.60
C ILE A 588 -1.98 -6.06 39.03
N SER A 589 -2.77 -7.12 39.26
CA SER A 589 -3.08 -7.62 40.59
C SER A 589 -1.92 -8.48 41.10
N THR A 590 -1.29 -8.08 42.21
CA THR A 590 -0.19 -8.83 42.84
C THR A 590 -0.17 -8.65 44.36
N GLY A 591 0.52 -9.55 45.04
CA GLY A 591 0.79 -9.43 46.47
C GLY A 591 1.67 -8.23 46.82
N VAL A 592 1.40 -7.61 47.96
CA VAL A 592 2.18 -6.52 48.57
C VAL A 592 2.34 -6.80 50.07
N THR A 593 3.57 -6.79 50.56
CA THR A 593 3.87 -6.93 52.00
C THR A 593 4.04 -5.56 52.63
N ILE A 594 3.42 -5.32 53.79
CA ILE A 594 3.38 -4.04 54.50
C ILE A 594 4.02 -4.16 55.87
N GLU A 595 4.94 -3.26 56.19
CA GLU A 595 5.58 -3.12 57.49
C GLU A 595 5.34 -1.71 58.05
N LEU A 596 4.87 -1.62 59.30
CA LEU A 596 4.64 -0.37 60.02
C LEU A 596 5.61 -0.27 61.20
N TYR A 597 6.34 0.83 61.32
CA TYR A 597 7.32 1.03 62.41
C TYR A 597 7.62 2.50 62.68
N ARG A 598 8.29 2.80 63.81
CA ARG A 598 8.81 4.13 64.12
C ARG A 598 10.30 4.25 63.76
N ASN A 599 11.15 3.45 64.41
CA ASN A 599 12.59 3.45 64.20
C ASN A 599 13.08 2.13 63.55
N SER A 600 12.42 1.01 63.87
CA SER A 600 12.79 -0.32 63.38
C SER A 600 11.58 -1.25 63.31
N VAL A 601 11.50 -2.08 62.27
CA VAL A 601 10.43 -3.08 62.08
C VAL A 601 10.15 -3.84 63.38
N GLY A 602 8.90 -3.80 63.83
CA GLY A 602 8.42 -4.48 65.06
C GLY A 602 8.35 -3.61 66.33
N ASP A 603 8.80 -2.35 66.30
CA ASP A 603 8.75 -1.44 67.46
C ASP A 603 7.40 -0.74 67.69
N ALA A 604 6.45 -0.90 66.77
CA ALA A 604 5.10 -0.34 66.83
C ALA A 604 4.00 -1.42 66.66
N PRO A 605 3.94 -2.47 67.52
CA PRO A 605 3.00 -3.58 67.36
C PRO A 605 1.52 -3.19 67.58
N TYR A 606 1.27 -1.97 68.03
CA TYR A 606 -0.06 -1.38 68.23
C TYR A 606 -0.63 -0.72 66.97
N LEU A 607 0.15 -0.62 65.89
CA LEU A 607 -0.30 -0.12 64.59
C LEU A 607 -0.75 -1.27 63.70
N GLU A 608 -1.81 -1.06 62.93
CA GLU A 608 -2.34 -2.03 61.99
C GLU A 608 -2.71 -1.33 60.67
N ALA A 609 -2.57 -2.03 59.55
CA ALA A 609 -3.07 -1.60 58.26
C ALA A 609 -4.32 -2.42 57.91
N ASN A 610 -5.36 -1.74 57.42
CA ASN A 610 -6.60 -2.36 56.98
C ASN A 610 -6.93 -1.91 55.55
N VAL A 611 -7.57 -2.78 54.77
CA VAL A 611 -8.05 -2.40 53.42
C VAL A 611 -9.15 -1.36 53.55
N ALA A 612 -9.02 -0.27 52.79
CA ALA A 612 -9.99 0.82 52.71
C ALA A 612 -10.75 0.79 51.38
N ASP A 613 -11.98 1.28 51.38
CA ASP A 613 -12.87 1.43 50.21
C ASP A 613 -13.11 0.16 49.37
N GLY A 614 -12.74 -1.02 49.87
CA GLY A 614 -12.82 -2.28 49.13
C GLY A 614 -11.82 -2.40 47.97
N ILE A 615 -10.79 -1.54 47.93
CA ILE A 615 -9.76 -1.53 46.88
C ILE A 615 -8.60 -2.42 47.31
N GLY A 616 -8.52 -3.61 46.71
CA GLY A 616 -7.59 -4.67 47.08
C GLY A 616 -8.13 -5.62 48.14
N SER A 617 -7.29 -6.50 48.66
CA SER A 617 -7.65 -7.47 49.69
C SER A 617 -6.46 -7.86 50.58
N GLY A 618 -6.72 -8.45 51.75
CA GLY A 618 -5.68 -8.95 52.66
C GLY A 618 -5.83 -8.48 54.10
N SER A 619 -4.89 -8.88 54.95
CA SER A 619 -4.86 -8.51 56.37
C SER A 619 -3.48 -8.72 57.00
N GLY A 620 -3.25 -8.09 58.16
CA GLY A 620 -1.96 -8.15 58.85
C GLY A 620 -0.87 -7.44 58.06
N SER A 621 0.17 -8.16 57.66
CA SER A 621 1.27 -7.62 56.84
C SER A 621 1.22 -8.06 55.37
N SER A 622 0.19 -8.81 54.94
CA SER A 622 0.12 -9.38 53.59
C SER A 622 -1.17 -8.96 52.88
N PHE A 623 -1.03 -8.25 51.77
CA PHE A 623 -2.12 -7.70 50.97
C PHE A 623 -1.98 -8.07 49.50
N THR A 624 -3.00 -7.77 48.70
CA THR A 624 -3.05 -8.00 47.26
C THR A 624 -3.79 -6.85 46.60
N THR A 625 -3.20 -6.27 45.56
CA THR A 625 -3.85 -5.23 44.73
C THR A 625 -4.99 -5.83 43.90
N ASP A 626 -5.98 -5.02 43.56
CA ASP A 626 -7.13 -5.45 42.74
C ASP A 626 -6.78 -5.62 41.25
N ALA A 627 -7.79 -5.91 40.42
CA ALA A 627 -7.61 -6.09 38.97
C ALA A 627 -7.11 -4.82 38.25
N ASN A 628 -7.27 -3.63 38.85
CA ASN A 628 -6.73 -2.38 38.34
C ASN A 628 -5.35 -2.08 38.93
N GLY A 629 -4.73 -3.06 39.59
CA GLY A 629 -3.44 -2.90 40.25
C GLY A 629 -3.45 -1.93 41.40
N GLN A 630 -4.59 -1.69 42.06
CA GLN A 630 -4.68 -0.75 43.18
C GLN A 630 -4.88 -1.47 44.52
N LEU A 631 -4.25 -0.96 45.57
CA LEU A 631 -4.49 -1.36 46.96
C LEU A 631 -4.60 -0.10 47.80
N LYS A 632 -5.71 0.08 48.50
CA LYS A 632 -5.88 1.22 49.41
C LYS A 632 -5.85 0.74 50.86
N LEU A 633 -4.95 1.29 51.66
CA LEU A 633 -4.76 0.94 53.06
C LEU A 633 -5.00 2.13 53.96
N ILE A 634 -5.67 1.90 55.08
CA ILE A 634 -5.82 2.85 56.19
C ILE A 634 -5.03 2.33 57.40
N VAL A 635 -4.27 3.21 58.04
CA VAL A 635 -3.43 2.87 59.20
C VAL A 635 -4.12 3.27 60.49
N SER A 636 -4.53 2.31 61.30
CA SER A 636 -5.14 2.54 62.62
C SER A 636 -4.21 2.18 63.77
N SER A 637 -4.55 2.65 64.96
CA SER A 637 -3.89 2.32 66.21
C SER A 637 -4.84 1.53 67.11
N THR A 638 -4.50 0.29 67.43
CA THR A 638 -5.25 -0.58 68.36
C THR A 638 -5.11 -0.17 69.83
N ASN A 639 -4.07 0.61 70.16
CA ASN A 639 -3.84 1.13 71.51
C ASN A 639 -3.48 2.63 71.48
N PRO A 640 -4.48 3.53 71.37
CA PRO A 640 -4.25 4.97 71.27
C PRO A 640 -3.36 5.53 72.39
N SER A 641 -3.44 5.01 73.61
CA SER A 641 -2.62 5.48 74.74
C SER A 641 -1.11 5.20 74.61
N GLN A 642 -0.70 4.27 73.72
CA GLN A 642 0.71 3.97 73.44
C GLN A 642 1.22 4.65 72.15
N THR A 643 0.32 5.17 71.32
CA THR A 643 0.65 5.87 70.08
C THR A 643 1.12 7.28 70.40
N LEU A 644 2.40 7.56 70.16
CA LEU A 644 2.93 8.92 70.31
C LEU A 644 2.39 9.82 69.20
N LEU A 645 1.81 10.93 69.62
CA LEU A 645 1.34 12.01 68.75
C LEU A 645 2.51 12.83 68.21
N ASP A 646 2.31 13.46 67.04
CA ASP A 646 3.30 14.29 66.33
C ASP A 646 4.67 13.61 66.12
N THR A 647 4.68 12.28 66.15
CA THR A 647 5.87 11.45 65.93
C THR A 647 5.76 10.79 64.56
N GLN A 648 6.83 10.87 63.76
CA GLN A 648 6.89 10.26 62.44
C GLN A 648 6.99 8.73 62.56
N TYR A 649 6.12 8.03 61.84
CA TYR A 649 6.16 6.59 61.60
C TYR A 649 6.44 6.34 60.11
N THR A 650 6.85 5.13 59.78
CA THR A 650 7.15 4.67 58.43
C THR A 650 6.26 3.50 58.07
N LEU A 651 5.67 3.58 56.88
CA LEU A 651 5.03 2.47 56.18
C LEU A 651 5.98 2.04 55.07
N ARG A 652 6.42 0.79 55.07
CA ARG A 652 7.21 0.19 54.00
C ARG A 652 6.38 -0.86 53.28
N ALA A 653 6.31 -0.76 51.95
CA ALA A 653 5.63 -1.71 51.09
C ALA A 653 6.62 -2.38 50.15
N GLN A 654 6.49 -3.70 49.98
CA GLN A 654 7.32 -4.50 49.07
C GLN A 654 6.43 -5.37 48.18
N MET A 655 6.67 -5.35 46.88
CA MET A 655 5.91 -6.12 45.90
C MET A 655 6.32 -7.60 45.91
N SER A 656 5.35 -8.51 45.80
CA SER A 656 5.62 -9.95 45.76
C SER A 656 6.07 -10.43 44.36
N ALA A 657 5.64 -9.75 43.29
CA ALA A 657 6.01 -10.09 41.92
C ALA A 657 7.47 -9.72 41.59
N ASP A 658 7.97 -8.63 42.17
CA ASP A 658 9.39 -8.25 42.14
C ASP A 658 9.79 -7.68 43.51
N SER A 659 10.60 -8.44 44.26
CA SER A 659 11.05 -8.04 45.59
C SER A 659 11.97 -6.82 45.60
N ASN A 660 12.49 -6.38 44.45
CA ASN A 660 13.27 -5.15 44.35
C ASN A 660 12.39 -3.89 44.35
N GLN A 661 11.09 -4.02 44.03
CA GLN A 661 10.13 -2.91 44.09
C GLN A 661 9.71 -2.68 45.54
N VAL A 662 10.33 -1.68 46.17
CA VAL A 662 10.09 -1.27 47.55
C VAL A 662 9.80 0.22 47.57
N VAL A 663 8.68 0.59 48.19
CA VAL A 663 8.33 1.99 48.45
C VAL A 663 8.15 2.23 49.93
N THR A 664 8.44 3.45 50.36
CA THR A 664 8.26 3.87 51.75
C THR A 664 7.49 5.18 51.80
N SER A 665 6.48 5.22 52.65
CA SER A 665 5.77 6.45 53.03
C SER A 665 5.97 6.73 54.50
N SER A 666 5.78 7.97 54.91
CA SER A 666 5.80 8.34 56.33
C SER A 666 4.47 8.94 56.78
N TYR A 667 4.13 8.75 58.05
CA TYR A 667 2.88 9.28 58.58
C TYR A 667 2.97 9.72 60.02
N ARG A 668 2.01 10.55 60.43
CA ARG A 668 1.87 11.05 61.79
C ARG A 668 0.43 10.97 62.25
N PHE A 669 0.24 10.77 63.55
CA PHE A 669 -1.05 10.97 64.21
C PHE A 669 -1.02 12.30 64.95
N LEU A 670 -1.99 13.17 64.68
CA LEU A 670 -2.16 14.44 65.35
C LEU A 670 -3.48 14.49 66.16
N PRO A 671 -3.51 15.24 67.27
CA PRO A 671 -4.75 15.52 68.02
C PRO A 671 -5.61 16.62 67.38
N PHE A 672 -4.99 17.48 66.56
CA PHE A 672 -5.63 18.54 65.79
C PHE A 672 -5.00 18.60 64.40
N LYS A 673 -5.77 18.87 63.35
CA LYS A 673 -5.23 19.12 62.01
C LYS A 673 -6.09 20.07 61.19
N PHE A 674 -5.47 20.73 60.21
CA PHE A 674 -6.25 21.25 59.07
C PHE A 674 -6.70 20.06 58.22
N SER A 675 -7.93 20.13 57.73
CA SER A 675 -8.53 19.14 56.84
C SER A 675 -9.15 19.88 55.66
N ALA A 676 -8.77 19.44 54.46
CA ALA A 676 -9.34 19.84 53.19
C ALA A 676 -9.37 18.59 52.29
N GLU A 677 -10.30 18.54 51.35
CA GLU A 677 -10.36 17.46 50.37
C GLU A 677 -9.30 17.65 49.28
N ASP A 678 -8.79 16.55 48.74
CA ASP A 678 -7.93 16.58 47.56
C ASP A 678 -8.71 17.12 46.35
N LEU A 679 -8.02 17.88 45.49
CA LEU A 679 -8.65 18.57 44.37
C LEU A 679 -8.09 18.15 43.02
N GLN A 680 -8.99 18.00 42.06
CA GLN A 680 -8.68 17.94 40.63
C GLN A 680 -9.01 19.29 39.99
N VAL A 681 -8.01 19.93 39.37
CA VAL A 681 -8.13 21.30 38.84
C VAL A 681 -7.56 21.41 37.43
N VAL A 682 -7.91 22.51 36.75
CA VAL A 682 -7.30 22.92 35.48
C VAL A 682 -6.33 24.05 35.77
N ALA A 683 -5.10 23.94 35.26
CA ALA A 683 -4.06 24.95 35.46
C ALA A 683 -4.57 26.35 35.06
N GLY A 684 -4.44 27.32 35.96
CA GLY A 684 -4.88 28.71 35.83
C GLY A 684 -6.37 28.95 36.12
N LYS A 685 -7.18 27.90 36.34
CA LYS A 685 -8.61 28.04 36.60
C LYS A 685 -8.90 28.11 38.10
N GLU A 686 -9.71 29.07 38.50
CA GLU A 686 -10.17 29.24 39.90
C GLU A 686 -11.05 28.08 40.33
N GLN A 687 -10.73 27.50 41.49
CA GLN A 687 -11.48 26.43 42.15
C GLN A 687 -11.77 26.81 43.60
N SER A 688 -13.00 26.59 44.06
CA SER A 688 -13.34 26.79 45.48
C SER A 688 -13.00 25.54 46.29
N ILE A 689 -12.45 25.74 47.50
CA ILE A 689 -12.09 24.68 48.44
C ILE A 689 -12.57 25.03 49.85
N GLU A 690 -13.19 24.06 50.53
CA GLU A 690 -13.50 24.17 51.95
C GLU A 690 -12.32 23.62 52.78
N THR A 691 -11.87 24.40 53.76
CA THR A 691 -10.88 23.97 54.75
C THR A 691 -11.47 24.07 56.15
N GLN A 692 -11.24 23.07 56.99
CA GLN A 692 -11.72 23.01 58.36
C GLN A 692 -10.64 22.60 59.34
N VAL A 693 -10.80 22.95 60.62
CA VAL A 693 -9.92 22.48 61.70
C VAL A 693 -10.61 21.38 62.49
N LEU A 694 -10.02 20.19 62.48
CA LEU A 694 -10.52 19.03 63.21
C LEU A 694 -9.75 18.84 64.52
N ALA A 695 -10.46 18.37 65.54
CA ALA A 695 -9.99 18.11 66.90
C ALA A 695 -10.58 16.82 67.45
N CYS A 696 -9.91 16.17 68.41
CA CYS A 696 -10.48 15.05 69.14
C CYS A 696 -11.27 15.48 70.39
N ASP A 697 -12.53 15.06 70.49
CA ASP A 697 -13.31 15.27 71.71
C ASP A 697 -12.92 14.29 72.84
N VAL A 698 -13.52 14.47 74.02
CA VAL A 698 -13.29 13.61 75.21
C VAL A 698 -13.68 12.14 75.00
N ASN A 699 -14.45 11.83 73.95
CA ASN A 699 -14.89 10.48 73.59
C ASN A 699 -14.08 9.91 72.42
N ASN A 700 -12.98 10.55 72.03
CA ASN A 700 -12.16 10.15 70.89
C ASN A 700 -12.93 10.15 69.56
N THR A 701 -13.80 11.16 69.36
CA THR A 701 -14.54 11.43 68.11
C THR A 701 -14.05 12.75 67.47
N PRO A 702 -13.92 12.83 66.13
CA PRO A 702 -13.57 14.07 65.44
C PRO A 702 -14.68 15.10 65.59
N VAL A 703 -14.31 16.31 65.98
CA VAL A 703 -15.18 17.48 66.05
C VAL A 703 -14.49 18.68 65.42
N VAL A 704 -15.25 19.62 64.89
CA VAL A 704 -14.67 20.87 64.38
C VAL A 704 -14.31 21.78 65.55
N ALA A 705 -13.08 22.28 65.54
CA ALA A 705 -12.60 23.25 66.51
C ALA A 705 -13.22 24.63 66.25
N ALA A 706 -14.50 24.78 66.65
CA ALA A 706 -15.31 25.96 66.29
C ALA A 706 -14.76 27.30 66.81
N SER A 707 -13.91 27.27 67.84
CA SER A 707 -13.26 28.45 68.40
C SER A 707 -11.95 28.82 67.73
N TYR A 708 -11.47 28.04 66.75
CA TYR A 708 -10.25 28.38 66.02
C TYR A 708 -10.46 29.63 65.16
N SER A 709 -9.51 30.56 65.25
CA SER A 709 -9.42 31.72 64.38
C SER A 709 -7.94 31.98 64.12
N GLY A 710 -7.56 32.21 62.87
CA GLY A 710 -6.16 32.27 62.47
C GLY A 710 -5.98 32.33 60.95
N THR A 711 -4.77 32.66 60.53
CA THR A 711 -4.35 32.74 59.12
C THR A 711 -3.16 31.81 58.92
N PRO A 712 -3.38 30.53 58.56
CA PRO A 712 -2.29 29.59 58.40
C PRO A 712 -1.32 30.02 57.29
N MET A 713 -0.05 29.69 57.47
CA MET A 713 0.96 29.78 56.43
C MET A 713 0.76 28.62 55.44
N ILE A 714 0.79 28.95 54.15
CA ILE A 714 0.63 27.98 53.06
C ILE A 714 1.99 27.76 52.39
N ASN A 715 2.37 26.49 52.26
CA ASN A 715 3.50 26.05 51.45
C ASN A 715 3.02 24.96 50.48
N HIS A 716 3.61 24.88 49.30
CA HIS A 716 3.34 23.78 48.37
C HIS A 716 4.61 23.28 47.69
N ALA A 717 4.58 22.02 47.28
CA ALA A 717 5.66 21.39 46.55
C ALA A 717 5.12 20.42 45.50
N VAL A 718 5.68 20.49 44.29
CA VAL A 718 5.42 19.50 43.25
C VAL A 718 5.91 18.13 43.69
N GLN A 719 5.06 17.12 43.53
CA GLN A 719 5.35 15.71 43.76
C GLN A 719 5.59 15.01 42.42
N THR A 720 4.78 15.33 41.41
CA THR A 720 4.78 14.69 40.08
C THR A 720 4.65 15.77 39.00
N PRO A 721 5.64 15.96 38.11
CA PRO A 721 6.94 15.28 38.08
C PRO A 721 7.74 15.62 39.34
N SER A 722 8.58 14.69 39.80
CA SER A 722 9.43 14.99 40.95
C SER A 722 10.42 16.13 40.63
N PRO A 723 10.88 16.90 41.63
CA PRO A 723 11.93 17.88 41.42
C PRO A 723 13.21 17.30 40.78
N ALA A 724 13.49 16.01 41.03
CA ALA A 724 14.61 15.29 40.41
C ALA A 724 14.42 15.05 38.90
N GLN A 725 13.18 14.95 38.43
CA GLN A 725 12.81 14.88 37.02
C GLN A 725 12.69 16.28 36.36
N GLY A 726 13.01 17.34 37.12
CA GLY A 726 12.91 18.72 36.67
C GLY A 726 11.52 19.33 36.83
N GLY A 727 10.66 18.74 37.65
CA GLY A 727 9.35 19.31 37.98
C GLY A 727 9.48 20.68 38.67
N VAL A 728 8.59 21.60 38.31
CA VAL A 728 8.52 22.95 38.86
C VAL A 728 7.25 23.14 39.69
N ASN A 729 7.34 23.96 40.75
CA ASN A 729 6.24 24.15 41.69
C ASN A 729 5.05 24.97 41.14
N GLY A 730 5.24 25.73 40.06
CA GLY A 730 4.28 26.76 39.65
C GLY A 730 4.00 27.80 40.76
N SER A 731 3.00 28.64 40.52
CA SER A 731 2.47 29.65 41.43
C SER A 731 1.11 29.22 41.95
N LEU A 732 1.07 28.75 43.21
CA LEU A 732 -0.17 28.51 43.94
C LEU A 732 -0.65 29.80 44.60
N ASN A 733 -1.89 30.21 44.34
CA ASN A 733 -2.57 31.26 45.09
C ASN A 733 -3.70 30.62 45.92
N PHE A 734 -3.46 30.52 47.22
CA PHE A 734 -4.38 30.01 48.23
C PHE A 734 -3.99 30.61 49.58
N ALA A 735 -4.92 31.27 50.27
CA ALA A 735 -4.65 31.98 51.52
C ALA A 735 -5.89 32.00 52.43
N PRO A 736 -6.25 30.87 53.06
CA PRO A 736 -7.46 30.77 53.86
C PRO A 736 -7.38 31.62 55.13
N VAL A 737 -8.51 32.23 55.53
CA VAL A 737 -8.62 33.08 56.72
C VAL A 737 -9.76 32.58 57.59
N PHE A 738 -9.44 32.12 58.81
CA PHE A 738 -10.44 31.64 59.76
C PHE A 738 -10.82 32.75 60.74
N THR A 739 -12.09 33.16 60.72
CA THR A 739 -12.66 34.12 61.66
C THR A 739 -13.54 33.41 62.69
N SER A 740 -13.74 34.04 63.85
CA SER A 740 -14.58 33.49 64.92
C SER A 740 -16.05 33.27 64.51
N GLY A 741 -16.51 33.91 63.43
CA GLY A 741 -17.86 33.75 62.91
C GLY A 741 -18.05 32.50 62.06
N GLU A 742 -16.97 31.89 61.57
CA GLU A 742 -17.02 30.77 60.61
C GLU A 742 -16.89 29.40 61.28
N ASN A 743 -16.85 29.37 62.62
CA ASN A 743 -16.88 28.16 63.44
C ASN A 743 -15.85 27.09 63.01
N GLY A 744 -14.61 27.52 62.76
CA GLY A 744 -13.50 26.62 62.40
C GLY A 744 -13.56 26.04 60.99
N ARG A 745 -14.37 26.61 60.08
CA ARG A 745 -14.41 26.32 58.64
C ARG A 745 -14.17 27.58 57.83
N THR A 746 -13.67 27.45 56.62
CA THR A 746 -13.58 28.54 55.63
C THR A 746 -13.72 27.98 54.23
N THR A 747 -14.24 28.78 53.29
CA THR A 747 -14.29 28.44 51.88
C THR A 747 -13.54 29.51 51.11
N ASP A 748 -12.44 29.12 50.47
CA ASP A 748 -11.53 30.03 49.80
C ASP A 748 -11.30 29.61 48.35
N THR A 749 -10.70 30.50 47.56
CA THR A 749 -10.36 30.23 46.16
C THR A 749 -8.91 29.77 46.06
N LEU A 750 -8.68 28.72 45.28
CA LEU A 750 -7.38 28.14 44.96
C LEU A 750 -7.15 28.21 43.44
N THR A 751 -5.95 28.64 43.05
CA THR A 751 -5.46 28.54 41.67
C THR A 751 -4.02 28.07 41.67
N ILE A 752 -3.65 27.29 40.65
CA ILE A 752 -2.26 26.93 40.37
C ILE A 752 -2.04 27.02 38.86
N ASP A 753 -0.96 27.64 38.41
CA ASP A 753 -0.67 27.91 36.99
C ASP A 753 0.18 26.83 36.31
N GLU A 754 0.29 25.64 36.92
CA GLU A 754 1.12 24.56 36.42
C GLU A 754 0.38 23.22 36.53
N SER A 755 0.74 22.28 35.66
CA SER A 755 0.26 20.90 35.64
C SER A 755 1.09 20.01 36.57
N GLY A 756 0.53 18.87 36.99
CA GLY A 756 1.20 17.94 37.90
C GLY A 756 0.44 17.77 39.21
N GLU A 757 1.03 16.98 40.10
CA GLU A 757 0.50 16.74 41.44
C GLU A 757 1.29 17.57 42.46
N PHE A 758 0.57 18.32 43.30
CA PHE A 758 1.16 19.23 44.28
C PHE A 758 0.65 18.91 45.68
N LEU A 759 1.57 18.79 46.65
CA LEU A 759 1.23 18.67 48.06
C LEU A 759 1.15 20.07 48.67
N VAL A 760 -0.02 20.45 49.17
CA VAL A 760 -0.25 21.73 49.84
C VAL A 760 -0.26 21.50 51.35
N THR A 761 0.55 22.29 52.08
CA THR A 761 0.70 22.21 53.53
C THR A 761 0.24 23.51 54.17
N LEU A 762 -0.68 23.39 55.13
CA LEU A 762 -1.11 24.48 55.99
C LEU A 762 -0.40 24.37 57.34
N THR A 763 0.13 25.47 57.86
CA THR A 763 0.78 25.51 59.17
C THR A 763 0.42 26.76 59.95
N ASP A 764 -0.05 26.61 61.19
CA ASP A 764 -0.15 27.70 62.17
C ASP A 764 0.74 27.38 63.39
N SER A 765 1.85 28.10 63.50
CA SER A 765 2.81 27.96 64.60
C SER A 765 2.42 28.73 65.87
N ASN A 766 1.39 29.57 65.80
CA ASN A 766 0.87 30.33 66.94
C ASN A 766 -0.37 29.66 67.56
N PHE A 767 -0.68 28.43 67.14
CA PHE A 767 -1.84 27.70 67.63
C PHE A 767 -1.73 27.44 69.13
N ASP A 768 -2.72 27.95 69.88
CA ASP A 768 -2.91 27.67 71.29
C ASP A 768 -4.14 26.78 71.45
N CYS A 769 -3.92 25.56 71.92
CA CYS A 769 -5.00 24.60 72.14
C CYS A 769 -5.65 24.73 73.54
N THR A 770 -5.25 25.71 74.35
CA THR A 770 -5.77 25.91 75.71
C THR A 770 -7.29 26.06 75.68
N GLY A 771 -8.00 25.17 76.40
CA GLY A 771 -9.46 25.16 76.45
C GLY A 771 -10.15 24.33 75.36
N LEU A 772 -9.40 23.71 74.44
CA LEU A 772 -9.91 22.71 73.51
C LEU A 772 -9.85 21.31 74.13
N SER A 773 -10.93 20.53 73.96
CA SER A 773 -10.95 19.12 74.35
C SER A 773 -9.89 18.33 73.58
N GLY A 774 -9.23 17.36 74.25
CA GLY A 774 -8.27 16.46 73.61
C GLY A 774 -6.86 17.03 73.42
N CYS A 775 -6.54 18.21 73.95
CA CYS A 775 -5.17 18.74 73.82
C CYS A 775 -4.17 17.98 74.70
N PRO A 776 -3.08 17.41 74.13
CA PRO A 776 -2.10 16.66 74.92
C PRO A 776 -1.19 17.53 75.79
N ILE A 777 -1.14 18.84 75.53
CA ILE A 777 -0.24 19.81 76.19
C ILE A 777 -0.99 21.14 76.33
N ASP A 778 -1.21 21.65 77.54
CA ASP A 778 -1.63 23.05 77.71
C ASP A 778 -0.47 23.97 77.27
N GLY A 779 -0.63 24.68 76.14
CA GLY A 779 0.35 25.65 75.63
C GLY A 779 0.51 25.68 74.09
N ASN A 780 1.50 26.45 73.62
CA ASN A 780 1.78 26.67 72.19
C ASN A 780 2.11 25.34 71.48
N GLY A 781 1.28 24.95 70.51
CA GLY A 781 1.50 23.84 69.59
C GLY A 781 1.62 24.32 68.14
N VAL A 782 1.91 23.40 67.22
CA VAL A 782 1.88 23.66 65.78
C VAL A 782 0.68 22.93 65.19
N LEU A 783 -0.28 23.68 64.64
CA LEU A 783 -1.39 23.11 63.88
C LEU A 783 -0.94 22.91 62.44
N THR A 784 -1.06 21.70 61.92
CA THR A 784 -0.67 21.40 60.53
C THR A 784 -1.71 20.51 59.85
N GLY A 785 -1.77 20.57 58.53
CA GLY A 785 -2.54 19.66 57.70
C GLY A 785 -2.11 19.77 56.26
N THR A 786 -2.43 18.73 55.49
CA THR A 786 -2.01 18.59 54.11
C THR A 786 -3.17 18.12 53.25
N PHE A 787 -3.16 18.51 51.98
CA PHE A 787 -4.04 17.96 50.94
C PHE A 787 -3.31 18.03 49.59
N THR A 788 -3.79 17.27 48.61
CA THR A 788 -3.19 17.13 47.29
C THR A 788 -4.00 17.89 46.24
N VAL A 789 -3.30 18.55 45.32
CA VAL A 789 -3.90 19.18 44.13
C VAL A 789 -3.33 18.51 42.89
N SER A 790 -4.18 17.79 42.17
CA SER A 790 -3.89 17.26 40.83
C SER A 790 -4.34 18.29 39.78
N SER A 791 -3.39 18.90 39.08
CA SER A 791 -3.64 19.92 38.06
C SER A 791 -3.33 19.39 36.66
N ARG A 792 -4.27 19.56 35.71
CA ARG A 792 -4.04 19.27 34.29
C ARG A 792 -3.95 20.54 33.45
N PRO A 793 -3.30 20.52 32.27
CA PRO A 793 -3.46 21.59 31.29
C PRO A 793 -4.92 21.76 30.89
N TRP A 794 -5.26 22.93 30.37
CA TRP A 794 -6.61 23.16 29.85
C TRP A 794 -6.84 22.37 28.56
N LYS A 795 -5.97 22.59 27.57
CA LYS A 795 -6.00 22.00 26.23
C LYS A 795 -4.58 21.80 25.72
N ILE A 796 -4.43 21.00 24.66
CA ILE A 796 -3.23 20.99 23.84
C ILE A 796 -3.54 21.81 22.57
N ALA A 797 -3.05 23.04 22.48
CA ALA A 797 -3.31 23.91 21.34
C ALA A 797 -2.53 23.44 20.10
N LEU A 798 -3.18 23.52 18.93
CA LEU A 798 -2.59 23.34 17.60
C LEU A 798 -2.08 24.71 17.15
N CYS A 799 -0.77 24.89 17.01
CA CYS A 799 -0.13 26.17 16.73
C CYS A 799 0.95 26.06 15.66
N ASN A 800 1.38 27.20 15.12
CA ASN A 800 2.43 27.30 14.09
C ASN A 800 2.26 26.29 12.95
N VAL A 801 1.02 26.10 12.48
CA VAL A 801 0.75 25.22 11.35
C VAL A 801 1.28 25.90 10.08
N GLN A 802 2.34 25.35 9.51
CA GLN A 802 3.06 25.96 8.39
C GLN A 802 3.72 24.89 7.52
N GLU A 803 3.97 25.21 6.26
CA GLU A 803 4.73 24.34 5.35
C GLU A 803 6.15 24.11 5.90
N ALA A 804 6.62 22.85 5.91
CA ALA A 804 7.91 22.50 6.50
C ALA A 804 9.08 23.08 5.70
N SER A 805 8.96 23.10 4.36
CA SER A 805 9.96 23.67 3.45
C SER A 805 9.99 25.20 3.46
N ASN A 806 8.89 25.84 3.85
CA ASN A 806 8.70 27.29 3.84
C ASN A 806 7.87 27.77 5.03
N GLY A 807 8.51 28.03 6.16
CA GLY A 807 7.84 28.53 7.37
C GLY A 807 7.18 29.92 7.26
N SER A 808 7.28 30.61 6.11
CA SER A 808 6.47 31.82 5.85
C SER A 808 5.09 31.49 5.29
N ASN A 809 4.90 30.28 4.75
CA ASN A 809 3.62 29.79 4.27
C ASN A 809 2.85 29.18 5.45
N THR A 810 1.99 29.99 6.06
CA THR A 810 1.20 29.63 7.24
C THR A 810 -0.19 29.17 6.86
N ASN A 811 -0.74 28.21 7.61
CA ASN A 811 -2.08 27.68 7.38
C ASN A 811 -3.15 28.79 7.33
N PRO A 812 -3.79 29.02 6.17
CA PRO A 812 -4.84 30.01 6.02
C PRO A 812 -6.18 29.52 6.58
N ALA A 813 -6.32 28.23 6.89
CA ALA A 813 -7.55 27.57 7.33
C ALA A 813 -8.73 27.79 6.35
N THR A 814 -8.43 27.87 5.06
CA THR A 814 -9.43 28.00 3.99
C THR A 814 -10.05 26.65 3.66
N THR A 815 -11.25 26.69 3.08
CA THR A 815 -11.99 25.50 2.65
C THR A 815 -12.42 25.65 1.20
N ASP A 816 -13.64 26.11 0.95
CA ASP A 816 -14.26 26.17 -0.36
C ASP A 816 -14.00 27.45 -1.15
N SER A 817 -13.17 28.36 -0.63
CA SER A 817 -12.88 29.66 -1.26
C SER A 817 -11.55 30.22 -0.79
N GLY A 818 -11.03 31.21 -1.52
CA GLY A 818 -9.76 31.88 -1.23
C GLY A 818 -8.52 31.02 -1.53
N PHE A 819 -7.35 31.58 -1.22
CA PHE A 819 -6.05 30.94 -1.48
C PHE A 819 -5.88 29.67 -0.64
N GLY A 820 -5.30 28.65 -1.25
CA GLY A 820 -4.92 27.41 -0.61
C GLY A 820 -3.69 27.57 0.30
N PHE A 821 -3.48 26.54 1.13
CA PHE A 821 -2.34 26.43 2.01
C PHE A 821 -1.10 26.02 1.24
N MET A 822 -1.08 24.82 0.68
CA MET A 822 0.08 24.26 -0.01
C MET A 822 -0.31 23.08 -0.89
N ALA A 823 0.61 22.67 -1.76
CA ALA A 823 0.44 21.47 -2.57
C ALA A 823 0.35 20.21 -1.69
N ALA A 824 -0.59 19.31 -2.02
CA ALA A 824 -0.69 17.99 -1.38
C ALA A 824 0.57 17.16 -1.63
N GLY A 825 0.91 16.28 -0.70
CA GLY A 825 2.11 15.44 -0.74
C GLY A 825 3.39 16.13 -0.25
N ASN A 826 3.36 17.42 0.05
CA ASN A 826 4.44 18.12 0.76
C ASN A 826 4.23 18.06 2.28
N ASP A 827 5.33 18.18 3.04
CA ASP A 827 5.31 18.13 4.50
C ASP A 827 4.92 19.49 5.12
N PHE A 828 4.07 19.45 6.15
CA PHE A 828 3.72 20.60 6.98
C PHE A 828 3.99 20.31 8.45
N SER A 829 4.45 21.32 9.19
CA SER A 829 4.73 21.17 10.61
C SER A 829 3.58 21.71 11.47
N VAL A 830 3.35 21.08 12.62
CA VAL A 830 2.39 21.51 13.65
C VAL A 830 3.12 21.55 15.00
N THR A 831 2.96 22.64 15.75
CA THR A 831 3.44 22.76 17.14
C THR A 831 2.28 22.55 18.11
N TYR A 832 2.40 21.54 18.96
CA TYR A 832 1.46 21.21 20.03
C TYR A 832 1.88 21.84 21.36
N ARG A 833 0.97 22.59 22.00
CA ARG A 833 1.26 23.40 23.19
C ARG A 833 0.28 23.11 24.34
N PRO A 834 0.70 22.58 25.51
CA PRO A 834 -0.19 22.35 26.65
C PRO A 834 -0.45 23.66 27.40
N VAL A 835 -1.59 24.30 27.13
CA VAL A 835 -1.85 25.69 27.55
C VAL A 835 -2.55 25.80 28.91
N ILE A 836 -2.27 26.91 29.60
CA ILE A 836 -2.94 27.35 30.83
C ILE A 836 -4.31 27.94 30.47
N TYR A 837 -5.30 27.73 31.33
CA TYR A 837 -6.66 28.24 31.16
C TYR A 837 -6.70 29.78 31.11
N SER A 838 -7.57 30.33 30.26
CA SER A 838 -7.92 31.75 30.22
C SER A 838 -9.41 31.97 30.50
N ASN A 839 -9.73 33.07 31.19
CA ASN A 839 -11.11 33.52 31.41
C ASN A 839 -11.69 34.30 30.21
N ASP A 840 -10.88 34.59 29.20
CA ASP A 840 -11.37 35.25 27.98
C ASP A 840 -12.35 34.34 27.24
N ALA A 841 -13.43 34.91 26.71
CA ALA A 841 -14.45 34.13 25.99
C ALA A 841 -13.96 33.57 24.65
N ASN A 842 -12.91 34.17 24.07
CA ASN A 842 -12.32 33.74 22.80
C ASN A 842 -10.81 34.06 22.79
N PRO A 843 -10.00 33.37 23.62
CA PRO A 843 -8.58 33.64 23.72
C PRO A 843 -7.88 33.19 22.43
N ASP A 844 -6.85 33.93 22.01
CA ASP A 844 -5.85 33.37 21.10
C ASP A 844 -5.08 32.29 21.87
N VAL A 845 -5.51 31.04 21.71
CA VAL A 845 -4.95 29.88 22.42
C VAL A 845 -3.45 29.70 22.17
N CYS A 846 -2.94 30.14 21.01
CA CYS A 846 -1.53 30.05 20.67
C CYS A 846 -0.68 31.17 21.30
N SER A 847 -1.30 32.16 21.92
CA SER A 847 -0.62 33.20 22.71
C SER A 847 -0.57 32.88 24.22
N LEU A 848 -1.30 31.85 24.66
CA LEU A 848 -1.38 31.48 26.07
C LEU A 848 -0.05 30.89 26.58
N ASN A 849 0.20 31.10 27.87
CA ASN A 849 1.29 30.44 28.59
C ASN A 849 1.04 28.93 28.65
N ILE A 850 2.11 28.16 28.78
CA ILE A 850 2.07 26.69 28.82
C ILE A 850 2.41 26.16 30.20
N THR A 851 1.94 24.95 30.48
CA THR A 851 2.32 24.16 31.66
C THR A 851 3.59 23.37 31.35
N ALA A 852 4.72 23.70 32.00
CA ALA A 852 6.02 23.09 31.71
C ALA A 852 6.13 21.64 32.19
N ASN A 853 5.44 21.28 33.27
CA ASN A 853 5.52 19.94 33.87
C ASN A 853 4.93 18.86 32.97
N TYR A 854 3.96 19.21 32.11
CA TYR A 854 3.28 18.26 31.24
C TYR A 854 4.25 17.48 30.35
N ALA A 855 5.23 18.18 29.75
CA ALA A 855 6.25 17.54 28.93
C ALA A 855 7.25 16.72 29.77
N LYS A 856 7.54 17.16 31.01
CA LYS A 856 8.45 16.46 31.93
C LYS A 856 7.90 15.12 32.44
N ASP A 857 6.58 14.98 32.48
CA ASP A 857 5.86 13.73 32.77
C ASP A 857 5.53 12.92 31.52
N SER A 858 6.19 13.21 30.38
CA SER A 858 5.91 12.56 29.10
C SER A 858 4.43 12.61 28.71
N GLY A 859 3.83 13.80 28.85
CA GLY A 859 2.40 14.03 28.71
C GLY A 859 1.81 13.42 27.43
N PRO A 860 0.69 12.68 27.53
CA PRO A 860 0.14 11.95 26.39
C PRO A 860 -0.47 12.89 25.36
N LEU A 861 -0.39 12.53 24.08
CA LEU A 861 -1.02 13.27 23.00
C LEU A 861 -1.76 12.29 22.08
N SER A 862 -3.05 12.55 21.86
CA SER A 862 -3.84 11.89 20.83
C SER A 862 -4.29 12.94 19.81
N VAL A 863 -3.97 12.71 18.55
CA VAL A 863 -4.38 13.57 17.43
C VAL A 863 -5.28 12.75 16.53
N GLN A 864 -6.49 13.25 16.31
CA GLN A 864 -7.43 12.72 15.34
C GLN A 864 -7.61 13.74 14.22
N TYR A 865 -7.91 13.25 13.03
CA TYR A 865 -8.19 14.10 11.87
C TYR A 865 -9.40 13.58 11.11
N THR A 866 -10.19 14.49 10.57
CA THR A 866 -11.31 14.19 9.67
C THR A 866 -11.25 15.10 8.44
N LEU A 867 -11.98 14.73 7.38
CA LEU A 867 -12.05 15.56 6.18
C LEU A 867 -13.10 16.65 6.43
N ALA A 868 -12.65 17.90 6.51
CA ALA A 868 -13.55 19.05 6.61
C ALA A 868 -14.10 19.43 5.23
N TYR A 869 -13.26 19.31 4.20
CA TYR A 869 -13.59 19.66 2.82
C TYR A 869 -12.76 18.82 1.85
N PRO A 870 -13.30 18.36 0.70
CA PRO A 870 -14.69 18.50 0.25
C PRO A 870 -15.62 17.47 0.91
N SER A 871 -16.91 17.79 0.98
CA SER A 871 -17.92 16.86 1.51
C SER A 871 -18.04 15.61 0.64
N GLY A 872 -18.03 14.42 1.24
CA GLY A 872 -18.07 13.14 0.52
C GLY A 872 -16.75 12.74 -0.13
N GLY A 873 -15.68 13.51 0.07
CA GLY A 873 -14.34 13.18 -0.38
C GLY A 873 -13.68 12.06 0.42
N ARG A 874 -12.57 11.56 -0.12
CA ARG A 874 -11.70 10.56 0.49
C ARG A 874 -10.76 11.22 1.50
N LEU A 875 -10.68 10.69 2.72
CA LEU A 875 -9.81 11.24 3.77
C LEU A 875 -8.32 11.02 3.49
N ALA A 876 -7.93 9.89 2.90
CA ALA A 876 -6.55 9.40 2.85
C ALA A 876 -5.87 9.36 4.25
N THR A 877 -4.61 8.89 4.31
CA THR A 877 -3.88 8.77 5.58
C THR A 877 -2.95 9.95 5.73
N VAL A 878 -3.00 10.61 6.89
CA VAL A 878 -1.97 11.56 7.32
C VAL A 878 -0.84 10.76 7.97
N THR A 879 0.39 11.05 7.61
CA THR A 879 1.59 10.48 8.25
C THR A 879 2.28 11.52 9.12
N PRO A 880 2.83 11.16 10.28
CA PRO A 880 2.76 9.84 10.91
C PRO A 880 1.33 9.51 11.39
N ALA A 881 0.93 8.24 11.27
CA ALA A 881 -0.41 7.81 11.68
C ALA A 881 -0.63 7.83 13.20
N THR A 882 0.45 7.82 13.99
CA THR A 882 0.42 7.97 15.44
C THR A 882 1.44 9.02 15.83
N VAL A 883 0.99 9.99 16.63
CA VAL A 883 1.83 11.07 17.13
C VAL A 883 2.43 10.66 18.47
N PRO A 884 3.73 10.86 18.71
CA PRO A 884 4.34 10.54 20.00
C PRO A 884 3.78 11.41 21.14
N SER A 885 3.93 10.92 22.37
CA SER A 885 3.72 11.75 23.56
C SER A 885 4.80 12.84 23.65
N PHE A 886 4.57 13.85 24.47
CA PHE A 886 5.61 14.84 24.77
C PHE A 886 6.84 14.15 25.36
N ASP A 887 8.02 14.74 25.14
CA ASP A 887 9.25 14.28 25.74
C ASP A 887 9.83 15.33 26.70
N ASN A 888 10.79 14.91 27.52
CA ASN A 888 11.31 15.76 28.58
C ASN A 888 12.28 16.85 28.04
N SER A 889 12.52 16.91 26.72
CA SER A 889 13.53 17.78 26.10
C SER A 889 13.00 19.19 25.81
N ALA A 890 11.70 19.33 25.50
CA ALA A 890 11.07 20.59 25.15
C ALA A 890 9.65 20.70 25.76
N SER A 891 9.23 21.90 26.12
CA SER A 891 7.88 22.15 26.67
C SER A 891 6.78 22.19 25.59
N GLU A 892 7.17 22.17 24.32
CA GLU A 892 6.31 22.14 23.14
C GLU A 892 6.77 20.98 22.25
N LEU A 893 5.84 20.38 21.52
CA LEU A 893 6.14 19.26 20.61
C LEU A 893 5.86 19.70 19.18
N GLN A 894 6.89 19.66 18.31
CA GLN A 894 6.73 19.94 16.89
C GLN A 894 6.81 18.63 16.11
N ILE A 895 5.83 18.42 15.22
CA ILE A 895 5.74 17.22 14.39
C ILE A 895 5.52 17.65 12.94
N GLU A 896 6.25 17.02 12.04
CA GLU A 896 6.03 17.12 10.60
C GLU A 896 5.00 16.07 10.18
N HIS A 897 4.01 16.51 9.43
CA HIS A 897 2.92 15.72 8.88
C HIS A 897 2.95 15.77 7.36
N ASN A 898 2.52 14.70 6.72
CA ASN A 898 2.30 14.64 5.28
C ASN A 898 0.89 14.15 4.98
N TRP A 899 0.25 14.75 3.98
CA TRP A 899 -1.04 14.30 3.48
C TRP A 899 -1.05 14.26 1.96
N SER A 900 -1.32 13.09 1.39
CA SER A 900 -1.21 12.83 -0.04
C SER A 900 -2.43 13.25 -0.86
N GLU A 901 -3.46 13.82 -0.23
CA GLU A 901 -4.75 14.12 -0.84
C GLU A 901 -5.08 15.61 -0.69
N VAL A 902 -6.05 16.11 -1.46
CA VAL A 902 -6.42 17.53 -1.51
C VAL A 902 -7.69 17.82 -0.71
N GLY A 903 -7.78 19.04 -0.18
CA GLY A 903 -8.92 19.50 0.63
C GLY A 903 -8.48 20.16 1.94
N THR A 904 -9.35 20.17 2.94
CA THR A 904 -9.08 20.72 4.27
C THR A 904 -9.34 19.65 5.30
N LEU A 905 -8.40 19.46 6.24
CA LEU A 905 -8.51 18.53 7.35
C LEU A 905 -8.95 19.27 8.61
N GLU A 906 -9.79 18.66 9.44
CA GLU A 906 -10.04 19.12 10.80
C GLU A 906 -9.19 18.30 11.77
N PHE A 907 -8.14 18.89 12.33
CA PHE A 907 -7.34 18.24 13.37
C PHE A 907 -8.01 18.45 14.72
N THR A 908 -8.03 17.42 15.57
CA THR A 908 -8.52 17.49 16.94
C THR A 908 -7.56 16.81 17.90
N THR A 909 -7.10 17.54 18.92
CA THR A 909 -6.22 17.02 19.97
C THR A 909 -7.03 16.57 21.19
N SER A 910 -6.63 15.48 21.82
CA SER A 910 -7.18 15.02 23.09
C SER A 910 -6.11 14.32 23.93
N ALA A 911 -6.32 14.23 25.25
CA ALA A 911 -5.45 13.52 26.17
C ALA A 911 -6.15 13.25 27.51
N THR A 912 -5.64 12.30 28.29
CA THR A 912 -6.01 12.10 29.69
C THR A 912 -4.74 12.18 30.54
N TYR A 913 -4.75 13.04 31.56
CA TYR A 913 -3.59 13.30 32.41
C TYR A 913 -4.02 13.34 33.87
N LEU A 914 -3.32 12.59 34.75
CA LEU A 914 -3.70 12.41 36.16
C LEU A 914 -5.18 12.03 36.33
N THR A 915 -5.67 11.09 35.50
CA THR A 915 -7.07 10.65 35.42
C THR A 915 -8.10 11.70 34.94
N MET A 916 -7.65 12.90 34.57
CA MET A 916 -8.50 13.97 34.07
C MET A 916 -8.41 14.08 32.54
N ALA A 917 -9.54 14.06 31.85
CA ALA A 917 -9.59 14.33 30.42
C ALA A 917 -9.34 15.82 30.13
N LEU A 918 -8.43 16.12 29.20
CA LEU A 918 -8.20 17.46 28.69
C LEU A 918 -9.35 17.90 27.79
N ASP A 919 -9.60 19.21 27.72
CA ASP A 919 -10.60 19.74 26.79
C ASP A 919 -10.03 19.67 25.36
N PRO A 920 -10.82 19.21 24.37
CA PRO A 920 -10.34 19.11 23.01
C PRO A 920 -10.11 20.49 22.38
N HIS A 921 -9.14 20.54 21.47
CA HIS A 921 -8.89 21.69 20.60
C HIS A 921 -8.92 21.22 19.16
N SER A 922 -9.65 21.94 18.31
CA SER A 922 -9.79 21.60 16.91
C SER A 922 -9.40 22.78 16.02
N GLN A 923 -8.78 22.49 14.89
CA GLN A 923 -8.39 23.48 13.89
C GLN A 923 -8.46 22.90 12.48
N ALA A 924 -9.02 23.67 11.55
CA ALA A 924 -8.96 23.39 10.12
C ALA A 924 -7.54 23.65 9.57
N ILE A 925 -6.98 22.68 8.85
CA ILE A 925 -5.68 22.72 8.19
C ILE A 925 -5.89 22.52 6.69
N GLY A 926 -5.60 23.56 5.90
CA GLY A 926 -5.83 23.58 4.46
C GLY A 926 -6.25 24.96 3.95
N ARG A 927 -6.65 25.10 2.69
CA ARG A 927 -6.88 24.02 1.72
C ARG A 927 -5.60 23.51 1.05
N PHE A 928 -5.34 22.21 1.10
CA PHE A 928 -4.34 21.55 0.26
C PHE A 928 -4.86 21.41 -1.18
N TYR A 929 -4.02 21.71 -2.17
CA TYR A 929 -4.36 21.70 -3.59
C TYR A 929 -3.42 20.77 -4.39
N PRO A 930 -3.77 20.35 -5.61
CA PRO A 930 -2.87 19.55 -6.45
C PRO A 930 -1.54 20.28 -6.67
N ALA A 931 -0.43 19.55 -6.71
CA ALA A 931 0.87 20.15 -7.05
C ALA A 931 0.92 20.57 -8.52
N HIS A 932 0.32 19.78 -9.42
CA HIS A 932 0.33 20.02 -10.86
C HIS A 932 -0.77 19.23 -11.59
N LEU A 933 -0.96 19.60 -12.86
CA LEU A 933 -1.79 18.87 -13.81
C LEU A 933 -0.91 18.09 -14.79
N VAL A 934 -1.38 16.92 -15.24
CA VAL A 934 -0.70 16.12 -16.26
C VAL A 934 -1.64 15.80 -17.41
N MET A 935 -1.17 16.00 -18.64
CA MET A 935 -1.85 15.55 -19.84
C MET A 935 -1.61 14.04 -20.03
N ASN A 936 -2.65 13.24 -19.81
CA ASN A 936 -2.60 11.79 -19.96
C ASN A 936 -2.74 11.39 -21.43
N THR A 937 -2.01 10.34 -21.84
CA THR A 937 -2.16 9.76 -23.18
C THR A 937 -3.48 9.00 -23.28
N VAL A 938 -4.27 9.27 -24.31
CA VAL A 938 -5.47 8.50 -24.66
C VAL A 938 -5.17 7.49 -25.77
N SER A 939 -6.05 6.49 -25.94
CA SER A 939 -5.85 5.44 -26.95
C SER A 939 -5.92 5.96 -28.39
N GLU A 940 -6.79 6.94 -28.62
CA GLU A 940 -7.01 7.55 -29.94
C GLU A 940 -7.35 9.02 -29.73
N GLN A 941 -6.33 9.90 -29.79
CA GLN A 941 -6.51 11.34 -29.61
C GLN A 941 -7.34 11.97 -30.75
N TRP A 942 -7.23 11.40 -31.94
CA TRP A 942 -7.90 11.82 -33.17
C TRP A 942 -8.41 10.58 -33.89
N ASP A 943 -9.73 10.44 -34.02
CA ASP A 943 -10.37 9.37 -34.78
C ASP A 943 -10.81 9.90 -36.15
N TYR A 944 -10.02 9.57 -37.17
CA TYR A 944 -10.26 10.03 -38.53
C TYR A 944 -11.30 9.16 -39.23
N ALA A 945 -12.07 9.77 -40.14
CA ALA A 945 -13.07 9.06 -40.93
C ALA A 945 -12.53 7.80 -41.62
N ALA A 946 -13.35 6.76 -41.69
CA ALA A 946 -12.95 5.49 -42.28
C ALA A 946 -12.38 5.66 -43.71
N GLY A 947 -11.17 5.14 -43.93
CA GLY A 947 -10.46 5.29 -45.21
C GLY A 947 -9.60 6.55 -45.32
N HIS A 948 -9.51 7.38 -44.28
CA HIS A 948 -8.57 8.49 -44.19
C HIS A 948 -7.40 8.10 -43.26
N THR A 949 -6.16 8.38 -43.66
CA THR A 949 -4.97 8.01 -42.86
C THR A 949 -4.22 9.25 -42.36
N GLY A 950 -4.45 9.64 -41.11
CA GLY A 950 -3.67 10.67 -40.42
C GLY A 950 -4.00 12.12 -40.81
N PHE A 951 -5.18 12.38 -41.39
CA PHE A 951 -5.65 13.72 -41.74
C PHE A 951 -7.18 13.81 -41.67
N ALA A 952 -7.68 15.04 -41.54
CA ALA A 952 -9.08 15.38 -41.76
C ALA A 952 -9.19 16.57 -42.72
N TYR A 953 -10.29 16.66 -43.46
CA TYR A 953 -10.61 17.88 -44.18
C TYR A 953 -11.15 18.94 -43.22
N MET A 954 -10.91 20.22 -43.51
CA MET A 954 -11.53 21.31 -42.75
C MET A 954 -13.04 21.27 -42.88
N SER A 955 -13.75 21.51 -41.78
CA SER A 955 -15.21 21.32 -41.62
C SER A 955 -15.69 19.87 -41.73
N GLN A 956 -14.77 18.88 -41.75
CA GLN A 956 -15.12 17.47 -41.61
C GLN A 956 -15.18 17.10 -40.12
N PRO A 957 -16.32 16.60 -39.62
CA PRO A 957 -16.40 16.08 -38.25
C PRO A 957 -15.53 14.83 -38.08
N ILE A 958 -14.76 14.79 -37.00
CA ILE A 958 -13.91 13.67 -36.58
C ILE A 958 -14.04 13.43 -35.07
N GLY A 959 -13.61 12.26 -34.62
CA GLY A 959 -13.49 12.00 -33.19
C GLY A 959 -12.27 12.71 -32.59
N HIS A 960 -12.40 13.26 -31.38
CA HIS A 960 -11.31 13.84 -30.62
C HIS A 960 -11.47 13.54 -29.13
N GLN A 961 -10.38 13.14 -28.48
CA GLN A 961 -10.41 12.78 -27.06
C GLN A 961 -9.18 13.31 -26.33
N PHE A 962 -9.32 13.81 -25.10
CA PHE A 962 -8.18 14.11 -24.23
C PHE A 962 -8.47 13.83 -22.75
N SER A 963 -7.42 13.80 -21.94
CA SER A 963 -7.51 13.57 -20.50
C SER A 963 -6.47 14.36 -19.72
N VAL A 964 -6.90 15.08 -18.69
CA VAL A 964 -6.04 15.81 -17.73
C VAL A 964 -6.25 15.25 -16.33
N GLU A 965 -5.17 15.00 -15.59
CA GLU A 965 -5.19 14.47 -14.23
C GLU A 965 -4.53 15.43 -13.24
N ALA A 966 -5.16 15.64 -12.09
CA ALA A 966 -4.63 16.45 -11.00
C ALA A 966 -3.83 15.58 -10.02
N GLN A 967 -2.55 15.89 -9.84
CA GLN A 967 -1.62 15.08 -9.06
C GLN A 967 -1.01 15.85 -7.89
N ASN A 968 -0.61 15.12 -6.86
CA ASN A 968 0.12 15.64 -5.70
C ASN A 968 1.64 15.73 -6.00
N ALA A 969 2.42 16.23 -5.04
CA ALA A 969 3.87 16.44 -5.19
C ALA A 969 4.69 15.16 -5.42
N THR A 970 4.08 13.99 -5.20
CA THR A 970 4.69 12.66 -5.43
C THR A 970 4.19 12.00 -6.72
N ASP A 971 3.58 12.77 -7.63
CA ASP A 971 3.04 12.30 -8.92
C ASP A 971 1.91 11.26 -8.77
N ILE A 972 1.10 11.37 -7.70
CA ILE A 972 -0.06 10.51 -7.45
C ILE A 972 -1.34 11.32 -7.64
N ALA A 973 -2.31 10.73 -8.35
CA ALA A 973 -3.64 11.32 -8.58
C ALA A 973 -4.36 11.68 -7.28
N THR A 974 -4.93 12.89 -7.24
CA THR A 974 -5.66 13.45 -6.10
C THR A 974 -7.15 13.17 -6.26
N SER A 975 -7.69 12.24 -5.48
CA SER A 975 -9.06 11.75 -5.64
C SER A 975 -10.12 12.83 -5.39
N ASN A 976 -9.79 13.90 -4.66
CA ASN A 976 -10.78 14.88 -4.21
C ASN A 976 -10.90 16.13 -5.10
N TYR A 977 -9.98 16.36 -6.05
CA TYR A 977 -9.87 17.67 -6.72
C TYR A 977 -11.15 18.06 -7.48
N GLY A 978 -11.71 17.15 -8.26
CA GLY A 978 -12.97 17.34 -9.00
C GLY A 978 -14.23 17.47 -8.13
N LEU A 979 -14.09 17.42 -6.80
CA LEU A 979 -15.16 17.74 -5.86
C LEU A 979 -15.10 19.19 -5.37
N PHE A 980 -14.04 19.94 -5.72
CA PHE A 980 -13.82 21.32 -5.29
C PHE A 980 -14.89 22.28 -5.83
N ALA A 981 -14.93 23.48 -5.27
CA ALA A 981 -15.77 24.55 -5.76
C ALA A 981 -15.21 25.14 -7.05
N ASP A 982 -16.10 25.64 -7.89
CA ASP A 982 -15.76 26.03 -9.26
C ASP A 982 -14.74 27.19 -9.25
N ASP A 983 -14.71 28.02 -8.20
CA ASP A 983 -13.75 29.13 -8.02
C ASP A 983 -12.33 28.70 -7.61
N ILE A 984 -12.13 27.41 -7.31
CA ILE A 984 -10.86 26.84 -6.87
C ILE A 984 -10.49 25.59 -7.67
N ILE A 985 -11.15 25.39 -8.81
CA ILE A 985 -10.75 24.50 -9.91
C ILE A 985 -10.08 25.36 -10.98
N VAL A 986 -9.11 24.80 -11.70
CA VAL A 986 -8.45 25.51 -12.82
C VAL A 986 -9.41 25.69 -13.99
N ASP A 987 -9.37 26.85 -14.63
CA ASP A 987 -10.09 27.11 -15.88
C ASP A 987 -9.23 26.65 -17.07
N LEU A 988 -9.59 25.50 -17.65
CA LEU A 988 -8.88 24.95 -18.81
C LEU A 988 -9.53 25.40 -20.12
N ARG A 989 -8.75 25.93 -21.05
CA ARG A 989 -9.19 26.33 -22.38
C ARG A 989 -8.48 25.58 -23.49
N TYR A 990 -9.25 25.13 -24.47
CA TYR A 990 -8.76 24.59 -25.73
C TYR A 990 -8.14 25.70 -26.57
N PHE A 991 -6.91 25.49 -27.04
CA PHE A 991 -6.25 26.40 -27.97
C PHE A 991 -5.88 25.70 -29.28
N ALA A 992 -5.94 26.47 -30.35
CA ALA A 992 -5.33 26.18 -31.63
C ALA A 992 -4.62 27.44 -32.11
N GLU A 993 -3.36 27.34 -32.51
CA GLU A 993 -2.63 28.49 -33.04
C GLU A 993 -1.54 28.08 -34.01
N GLN A 994 -1.14 29.03 -34.86
CA GLN A 994 0.05 28.88 -35.68
C GLN A 994 1.31 29.14 -34.86
N LEU A 995 2.44 28.59 -35.31
CA LEU A 995 3.74 28.80 -34.65
C LEU A 995 4.24 30.25 -34.68
N ASP A 996 3.60 31.12 -35.47
CA ASP A 996 3.85 32.57 -35.46
C ASP A 996 3.00 33.35 -34.43
N GLY A 997 2.16 32.65 -33.66
CA GLY A 997 1.27 33.19 -32.64
C GLY A 997 -0.11 33.62 -33.16
N SER A 998 -0.46 33.32 -34.41
CA SER A 998 -1.80 33.58 -34.94
C SER A 998 -2.82 32.62 -34.34
N ASP A 999 -3.83 33.14 -33.64
CA ASP A 999 -4.91 32.35 -33.05
C ASP A 999 -5.80 31.71 -34.13
N LEU A 1000 -6.03 30.41 -33.98
CA LEU A 1000 -6.90 29.58 -34.81
C LEU A 1000 -8.08 29.01 -34.00
N SER A 1001 -8.17 29.26 -32.70
CA SER A 1001 -9.12 28.63 -31.77
C SER A 1001 -10.58 28.95 -32.11
N THR A 1002 -10.85 30.08 -32.77
CA THR A 1002 -12.20 30.43 -33.24
C THR A 1002 -12.73 29.52 -34.35
N ARG A 1003 -11.89 28.62 -34.89
CA ARG A 1003 -12.23 27.66 -35.94
C ARG A 1003 -12.44 26.25 -35.41
N THR A 1004 -12.30 26.00 -34.11
CA THR A 1004 -12.54 24.68 -33.52
C THR A 1004 -13.95 24.59 -32.97
N LEU A 1005 -14.69 23.56 -33.37
CA LEU A 1005 -16.08 23.35 -32.96
C LEU A 1005 -16.29 21.89 -32.53
N ALA A 1006 -17.16 21.70 -31.54
CA ALA A 1006 -17.81 20.42 -31.21
C ALA A 1006 -19.16 20.72 -30.56
N THR A 1007 -20.07 19.75 -30.47
CA THR A 1007 -21.38 19.99 -29.83
C THR A 1007 -21.42 19.52 -28.39
N THR A 1008 -21.08 18.27 -28.13
CA THR A 1008 -21.29 17.65 -26.82
C THR A 1008 -20.13 17.99 -25.89
N ASN A 1009 -20.43 18.56 -24.71
CA ASN A 1009 -19.44 18.96 -23.69
C ASN A 1009 -18.36 19.97 -24.17
N TRP A 1010 -18.56 20.62 -25.32
CA TRP A 1010 -17.59 21.58 -25.87
C TRP A 1010 -17.44 22.81 -24.99
N ASN A 1011 -18.55 23.37 -24.49
CA ASN A 1011 -18.59 24.56 -23.63
C ASN A 1011 -17.70 25.71 -24.14
N ASP A 1012 -17.79 26.00 -25.45
CA ASP A 1012 -16.96 26.98 -26.15
C ASP A 1012 -15.44 26.75 -26.01
N GLY A 1013 -15.04 25.52 -25.66
CA GLY A 1013 -13.66 25.10 -25.44
C GLY A 1013 -13.13 25.38 -24.04
N GLU A 1014 -13.98 25.68 -23.04
CA GLU A 1014 -13.57 26.05 -21.69
C GLU A 1014 -14.13 25.09 -20.61
N TRP A 1015 -13.33 24.72 -19.60
CA TRP A 1015 -13.70 23.76 -18.55
C TRP A 1015 -13.16 24.17 -17.17
N GLY A 1016 -13.93 24.99 -16.46
CA GLY A 1016 -13.63 25.49 -15.11
C GLY A 1016 -14.49 24.93 -13.97
N ALA A 1017 -15.61 24.29 -14.31
CA ALA A 1017 -16.58 23.84 -13.30
C ALA A 1017 -16.35 22.39 -12.85
N ARG A 1018 -16.67 22.12 -11.58
CA ARG A 1018 -16.58 20.75 -11.00
C ARG A 1018 -17.40 19.72 -11.76
N ALA A 1019 -18.47 20.16 -12.43
CA ALA A 1019 -19.35 19.27 -13.18
C ALA A 1019 -18.60 18.55 -14.31
N PHE A 1020 -17.58 19.18 -14.90
CA PHE A 1020 -16.76 18.59 -15.97
C PHE A 1020 -15.82 17.50 -15.43
N TRP A 1021 -15.24 17.71 -14.26
CA TRP A 1021 -14.42 16.73 -13.54
C TRP A 1021 -15.22 15.57 -12.95
N GLN A 1022 -16.56 15.64 -13.00
CA GLN A 1022 -17.48 14.61 -12.54
C GLN A 1022 -18.19 13.88 -13.69
N LEU A 1023 -17.82 14.17 -14.94
CA LEU A 1023 -18.38 13.48 -16.09
C LEU A 1023 -17.93 12.01 -16.11
N PRO A 1024 -18.85 11.06 -16.35
CA PRO A 1024 -18.49 9.66 -16.47
C PRO A 1024 -17.74 9.44 -17.79
N PHE A 1025 -16.52 8.91 -17.70
CA PHE A 1025 -15.73 8.49 -18.85
C PHE A 1025 -15.62 6.96 -18.86
N GLY A 1026 -16.09 6.32 -19.93
CA GLY A 1026 -16.15 4.85 -19.98
C GLY A 1026 -17.04 4.22 -18.90
N GLY A 1027 -18.04 4.95 -18.39
CA GLY A 1027 -18.98 4.51 -17.37
C GLY A 1027 -18.55 4.70 -15.92
N ASN A 1028 -17.38 5.30 -15.66
CA ASN A 1028 -16.88 5.60 -14.31
C ASN A 1028 -16.63 7.10 -14.13
N VAL A 1029 -16.87 7.60 -12.93
CA VAL A 1029 -16.51 8.98 -12.56
C VAL A 1029 -15.17 8.93 -11.81
N ASP A 1030 -14.18 9.66 -12.31
CA ASP A 1030 -12.87 9.83 -11.69
C ASP A 1030 -12.65 11.31 -11.39
N THR A 1031 -12.84 11.69 -10.13
CA THR A 1031 -12.72 13.07 -9.69
C THR A 1031 -11.28 13.57 -9.62
N ALA A 1032 -10.28 12.74 -9.90
CA ALA A 1032 -8.92 13.21 -10.14
C ALA A 1032 -8.70 13.67 -11.60
N ARG A 1033 -9.67 13.44 -12.49
CA ARG A 1033 -9.45 13.49 -13.95
C ARG A 1033 -10.56 14.20 -14.71
N LEU A 1034 -10.19 15.20 -15.50
CA LEU A 1034 -11.03 15.73 -16.58
C LEU A 1034 -10.78 14.90 -17.83
N ALA A 1035 -11.78 14.17 -18.33
CA ALA A 1035 -11.67 13.42 -19.57
C ALA A 1035 -12.86 13.67 -20.48
N LEU A 1036 -12.58 14.10 -21.71
CA LEU A 1036 -13.57 14.54 -22.68
C LEU A 1036 -13.38 13.81 -24.00
N ASP A 1037 -14.51 13.58 -24.67
CA ASP A 1037 -14.64 12.83 -25.91
C ASP A 1037 -15.68 13.53 -26.78
N PHE A 1038 -15.33 13.77 -28.04
CA PHE A 1038 -16.12 14.48 -29.03
C PHE A 1038 -16.19 13.61 -30.28
N ASP A 1039 -17.38 13.19 -30.70
CA ASP A 1039 -17.56 12.42 -31.94
C ASP A 1039 -17.65 13.33 -33.18
N ASP A 1040 -17.75 14.65 -32.97
CA ASP A 1040 -18.09 15.63 -33.99
C ASP A 1040 -17.14 16.85 -34.01
N PHE A 1041 -15.93 16.68 -33.48
CA PHE A 1041 -14.94 17.75 -33.50
C PHE A 1041 -14.58 18.14 -34.94
N SER A 1042 -14.58 19.42 -35.25
CA SER A 1042 -14.18 19.93 -36.56
C SER A 1042 -13.30 21.17 -36.45
N PHE A 1043 -12.38 21.28 -37.41
CA PHE A 1043 -11.60 22.49 -37.64
C PHE A 1043 -12.12 23.18 -38.92
N GLU A 1044 -12.80 24.31 -38.77
CA GLU A 1044 -13.58 24.93 -39.82
C GLU A 1044 -12.76 25.59 -40.93
N LYS A 1045 -13.27 25.58 -42.16
CA LYS A 1045 -12.74 26.39 -43.26
C LYS A 1045 -12.86 27.88 -42.94
N LEU A 1046 -11.92 28.67 -43.46
CA LEU A 1046 -11.98 30.12 -43.33
C LEU A 1046 -13.09 30.70 -44.21
N LEU A 1047 -14.17 31.17 -43.59
CA LEU A 1047 -15.26 31.88 -44.28
C LEU A 1047 -14.81 33.29 -44.67
N THR A 1048 -15.14 33.67 -45.90
CA THR A 1048 -14.94 35.02 -46.43
C THR A 1048 -16.29 35.73 -46.62
N THR A 1049 -16.29 36.88 -47.30
CA THR A 1049 -17.53 37.63 -47.55
C THR A 1049 -18.49 36.79 -48.41
N PRO A 1050 -19.71 36.48 -47.93
CA PRO A 1050 -20.68 35.71 -48.71
C PRO A 1050 -21.01 36.39 -50.04
N ILE A 1051 -21.09 35.62 -51.12
CA ILE A 1051 -21.50 36.12 -52.44
C ILE A 1051 -22.96 35.74 -52.65
N ALA A 1052 -23.81 36.75 -52.82
CA ALA A 1052 -25.24 36.57 -53.06
C ALA A 1052 -25.99 35.70 -52.00
N GLY A 1053 -25.47 35.65 -50.76
CA GLY A 1053 -26.05 34.87 -49.67
C GLY A 1053 -25.50 33.44 -49.54
N ASN A 1054 -24.56 33.04 -50.41
CA ASN A 1054 -23.87 31.75 -50.32
C ASN A 1054 -22.50 31.91 -49.65
N ASP A 1055 -22.16 30.96 -48.79
CA ASP A 1055 -20.87 30.90 -48.11
C ASP A 1055 -19.73 30.68 -49.13
N VAL A 1056 -18.63 31.40 -48.93
CA VAL A 1056 -17.42 31.31 -49.75
C VAL A 1056 -16.25 31.07 -48.81
N THR A 1057 -15.48 30.02 -49.05
CA THR A 1057 -14.30 29.72 -48.24
C THR A 1057 -13.00 30.01 -48.99
N GLU A 1058 -11.96 30.42 -48.26
CA GLU A 1058 -10.63 30.68 -48.82
C GLU A 1058 -9.70 29.49 -48.59
N PRO A 1059 -8.98 29.00 -49.62
CA PRO A 1059 -8.00 27.93 -49.45
C PRO A 1059 -6.82 28.33 -48.55
N ASP A 1060 -6.65 27.59 -47.46
CA ASP A 1060 -5.56 27.75 -46.51
C ASP A 1060 -5.04 26.39 -45.99
N GLY A 1061 -4.00 26.42 -45.16
CA GLY A 1061 -3.32 25.21 -44.70
C GLY A 1061 -2.41 24.54 -45.77
N PRO A 1062 -2.04 23.26 -45.59
CA PRO A 1062 -2.48 22.37 -44.51
C PRO A 1062 -1.92 22.83 -43.15
N PHE A 1063 -2.70 22.64 -42.09
CA PHE A 1063 -2.25 22.87 -40.71
C PHE A 1063 -1.83 21.54 -40.11
N ASN A 1064 -0.58 21.45 -39.67
CA ASN A 1064 0.00 20.27 -39.06
C ASN A 1064 1.05 20.67 -38.02
N SER A 1065 1.71 19.68 -37.41
CA SER A 1065 2.71 19.91 -36.36
C SER A 1065 3.91 20.78 -36.79
N ALA A 1066 4.10 21.07 -38.07
CA ALA A 1066 5.18 21.92 -38.56
C ALA A 1066 4.82 23.42 -38.57
N ASN A 1067 3.54 23.79 -38.50
CA ASN A 1067 3.10 25.18 -38.57
C ASN A 1067 1.95 25.54 -37.61
N ALA A 1068 1.31 24.57 -36.97
CA ALA A 1068 0.24 24.78 -36.00
C ALA A 1068 0.38 23.85 -34.79
N ARG A 1069 -0.18 24.28 -33.66
CA ARG A 1069 -0.27 23.49 -32.43
C ARG A 1069 -1.66 23.58 -31.82
N PHE A 1070 -2.11 22.44 -31.28
CA PHE A 1070 -3.37 22.25 -30.59
C PHE A 1070 -3.10 21.71 -29.19
N GLY A 1071 -3.81 22.22 -28.19
CA GLY A 1071 -3.59 21.86 -26.79
C GLY A 1071 -4.57 22.49 -25.82
N LEU A 1072 -4.18 22.50 -24.55
CA LEU A 1072 -4.91 23.13 -23.46
C LEU A 1072 -4.05 24.20 -22.78
N ALA A 1073 -4.68 25.30 -22.40
CA ALA A 1073 -4.09 26.36 -21.59
C ALA A 1073 -4.91 26.59 -20.33
N ILE A 1074 -4.26 27.07 -19.27
CA ILE A 1074 -4.89 27.51 -18.04
C ILE A 1074 -5.18 29.01 -18.20
N GLU A 1075 -6.46 29.40 -18.15
CA GLU A 1075 -6.85 30.81 -18.20
C GLU A 1075 -6.84 31.47 -16.83
N ASP A 1076 -7.26 30.74 -15.80
CA ASP A 1076 -7.24 31.18 -14.41
C ASP A 1076 -6.90 30.02 -13.46
N SER A 1077 -6.18 30.36 -12.38
CA SER A 1077 -5.79 29.42 -11.34
C SER A 1077 -5.59 30.13 -9.99
N THR A 1078 -6.45 29.83 -9.02
CA THR A 1078 -6.38 30.37 -7.65
C THR A 1078 -5.13 29.93 -6.88
N ASP A 1079 -4.66 28.69 -7.09
CA ASP A 1079 -3.59 28.05 -6.29
C ASP A 1079 -2.27 27.89 -7.08
N THR A 1080 -2.07 28.68 -8.15
CA THR A 1080 -0.87 28.63 -9.02
C THR A 1080 -0.55 27.24 -9.59
N ILE A 1081 -1.58 26.42 -9.85
CA ILE A 1081 -1.43 25.08 -10.42
C ILE A 1081 -1.01 25.21 -11.88
N GLN A 1082 -0.03 24.42 -12.31
CA GLN A 1082 0.50 24.43 -13.67
C GLN A 1082 0.51 23.01 -14.27
N PHE A 1083 0.63 22.91 -15.59
CA PHE A 1083 0.90 21.64 -16.24
C PHE A 1083 2.36 21.22 -16.03
N LYS A 1084 2.57 19.99 -15.57
CA LYS A 1084 3.88 19.35 -15.52
C LYS A 1084 4.12 18.56 -16.81
N THR A 1085 5.22 18.86 -17.49
CA THR A 1085 5.70 18.07 -18.62
C THR A 1085 7.12 17.59 -18.35
N SER A 1086 7.38 16.30 -18.53
CA SER A 1086 8.70 15.71 -18.33
C SER A 1086 9.38 15.43 -19.67
N ASP A 1087 10.58 15.97 -19.85
CA ASP A 1087 11.42 15.69 -21.01
C ASP A 1087 12.81 15.19 -20.58
N SER A 1088 13.73 15.01 -21.53
CA SER A 1088 15.10 14.55 -21.24
C SER A 1088 15.94 15.52 -20.38
N ASN A 1089 15.48 16.75 -20.19
CA ASN A 1089 16.13 17.80 -19.41
C ASN A 1089 15.52 17.96 -18.00
N GLY A 1090 14.44 17.23 -17.70
CA GLY A 1090 13.75 17.25 -16.41
C GLY A 1090 12.28 17.65 -16.53
N ASP A 1091 11.70 18.05 -15.41
CA ASP A 1091 10.32 18.52 -15.34
C ASP A 1091 10.26 20.03 -15.63
N THR A 1092 9.34 20.43 -16.49
CA THR A 1092 8.98 21.83 -16.74
C THR A 1092 7.53 22.07 -16.38
N PHE A 1093 7.25 23.25 -15.81
CA PHE A 1093 5.91 23.69 -15.43
C PHE A 1093 5.50 24.86 -16.32
N SER A 1094 4.34 24.75 -16.96
CA SER A 1094 3.79 25.78 -17.86
C SER A 1094 2.28 25.93 -17.68
N ASP A 1095 1.76 27.09 -18.07
CA ASP A 1095 0.33 27.36 -18.09
C ASP A 1095 -0.34 26.76 -19.35
N ASP A 1096 0.43 26.19 -20.28
CA ASP A 1096 -0.07 25.52 -21.48
C ASP A 1096 0.60 24.16 -21.71
N VAL A 1097 -0.14 23.24 -22.35
CA VAL A 1097 0.34 21.94 -22.78
C VAL A 1097 -0.22 21.58 -24.16
N VAL A 1098 0.62 21.07 -25.05
CA VAL A 1098 0.20 20.58 -26.37
C VAL A 1098 -0.29 19.14 -26.28
N PHE A 1099 -1.24 18.75 -27.13
CA PHE A 1099 -1.67 17.35 -27.20
C PHE A 1099 -0.51 16.44 -27.64
N PRO A 1100 -0.38 15.23 -27.07
CA PRO A 1100 0.71 14.30 -27.39
C PRO A 1100 0.79 13.93 -28.89
N SER A 1101 -0.35 13.91 -29.58
CA SER A 1101 -0.45 13.78 -31.03
C SER A 1101 -1.05 15.04 -31.62
N GLN A 1102 -0.42 15.61 -32.64
CA GLN A 1102 -0.92 16.79 -33.35
C GLN A 1102 -1.66 16.37 -34.63
N PRO A 1103 -2.83 16.96 -34.93
CA PRO A 1103 -3.62 16.59 -36.11
C PRO A 1103 -3.07 17.21 -37.39
N GLU A 1104 -3.52 16.72 -38.54
CA GLU A 1104 -3.37 17.39 -39.82
C GLU A 1104 -4.73 17.75 -40.43
N PHE A 1105 -4.98 19.05 -40.60
CA PHE A 1105 -6.19 19.57 -41.24
C PHE A 1105 -5.90 20.15 -42.62
N ARG A 1106 -6.69 19.73 -43.60
CA ARG A 1106 -6.50 20.09 -45.02
C ARG A 1106 -7.72 20.81 -45.58
N TYR A 1107 -7.52 21.91 -46.29
CA TYR A 1107 -8.58 22.49 -47.08
C TYR A 1107 -8.86 21.58 -48.30
N GLY A 1108 -10.01 20.92 -48.32
CA GLY A 1108 -10.38 19.92 -49.34
C GLY A 1108 -11.38 20.41 -50.37
N ARG A 1109 -11.35 19.79 -51.55
CA ARG A 1109 -12.41 19.87 -52.58
C ARG A 1109 -12.55 18.57 -53.36
N MET A 1110 -13.76 18.28 -53.84
CA MET A 1110 -14.00 17.23 -54.83
C MET A 1110 -14.02 17.86 -56.23
N HIS A 1111 -13.35 17.27 -57.21
CA HIS A 1111 -13.16 17.83 -58.54
C HIS A 1111 -13.58 16.81 -59.61
N LEU A 1112 -14.58 17.18 -60.39
CA LEU A 1112 -15.05 16.43 -61.55
C LEU A 1112 -14.46 17.06 -62.82
N PHE A 1113 -13.89 16.27 -63.72
CA PHE A 1113 -13.14 16.81 -64.86
C PHE A 1113 -14.02 17.09 -66.08
N ASP A 1114 -13.77 18.23 -66.75
CA ASP A 1114 -14.37 18.54 -68.05
C ASP A 1114 -14.06 17.46 -69.10
N GLY A 1115 -15.01 17.26 -70.02
CA GLY A 1115 -14.94 16.18 -71.01
C GLY A 1115 -15.49 16.56 -72.38
N GLY A 1116 -15.17 15.76 -73.39
CA GLY A 1116 -15.65 15.98 -74.75
C GLY A 1116 -15.78 14.68 -75.54
N THR A 1117 -16.91 14.51 -76.23
CA THR A 1117 -17.18 13.27 -76.99
C THR A 1117 -18.13 13.50 -78.18
N VAL A 1118 -18.40 12.44 -78.94
CA VAL A 1118 -19.35 12.42 -80.06
C VAL A 1118 -20.79 12.45 -79.55
N THR A 1119 -21.72 12.88 -80.42
CA THR A 1119 -23.15 12.91 -80.11
C THR A 1119 -23.71 11.51 -79.86
N GLY A 1120 -24.57 11.37 -78.83
CA GLY A 1120 -25.18 10.09 -78.47
C GLY A 1120 -24.22 9.07 -77.84
N GLN A 1121 -23.03 9.50 -77.39
CA GLN A 1121 -22.13 8.63 -76.64
C GLN A 1121 -22.79 8.15 -75.35
N THR A 1122 -22.66 6.85 -75.08
CA THR A 1122 -22.97 6.24 -73.78
C THR A 1122 -21.69 5.73 -73.11
N GLY A 1123 -21.59 5.86 -71.79
CA GLY A 1123 -20.50 5.37 -70.96
C GLY A 1123 -19.21 6.19 -71.07
N LEU A 1124 -19.27 7.50 -71.33
CA LEU A 1124 -18.05 8.33 -71.28
C LEU A 1124 -17.55 8.40 -69.84
N THR A 1125 -16.38 7.86 -69.56
CA THR A 1125 -15.76 7.95 -68.22
C THR A 1125 -15.29 9.37 -67.94
N ILE A 1126 -15.75 9.94 -66.83
CA ILE A 1126 -15.31 11.22 -66.30
C ILE A 1126 -14.45 10.96 -65.06
N PRO A 1127 -13.17 11.38 -65.04
CA PRO A 1127 -12.35 11.30 -63.85
C PRO A 1127 -12.97 12.11 -62.70
N LEU A 1128 -12.93 11.54 -61.51
CA LEU A 1128 -13.28 12.21 -60.25
C LEU A 1128 -12.04 12.18 -59.35
N GLN A 1129 -11.69 13.32 -58.76
CA GLN A 1129 -10.59 13.41 -57.79
C GLN A 1129 -11.04 14.15 -56.54
N VAL A 1130 -10.47 13.77 -55.39
CA VAL A 1130 -10.52 14.57 -54.17
C VAL A 1130 -9.14 15.18 -53.99
N GLU A 1131 -9.11 16.50 -53.88
CA GLU A 1131 -7.90 17.31 -53.86
C GLU A 1131 -7.82 18.11 -52.55
N PHE A 1132 -6.62 18.52 -52.17
CA PHE A 1132 -6.39 19.47 -51.08
C PHE A 1132 -5.44 20.60 -51.48
N TRP A 1133 -5.54 21.73 -50.80
CA TRP A 1133 -4.65 22.87 -51.00
C TRP A 1133 -3.30 22.66 -50.30
N ASN A 1134 -2.21 22.71 -51.05
CA ASN A 1134 -0.85 22.49 -50.53
C ASN A 1134 -0.08 23.81 -50.27
N GLN A 1135 -0.78 24.91 -50.00
CA GLN A 1135 -0.30 26.31 -49.96
C GLN A 1135 -0.11 26.99 -51.34
N ASN A 1136 0.08 26.23 -52.43
CA ASN A 1136 0.34 26.80 -53.75
C ASN A 1136 -0.72 26.44 -54.80
N ARG A 1137 -1.23 25.21 -54.74
CA ARG A 1137 -2.18 24.65 -55.71
C ARG A 1137 -2.95 23.50 -55.06
N PHE A 1138 -4.01 23.10 -55.73
CA PHE A 1138 -4.67 21.84 -55.42
C PHE A 1138 -3.85 20.65 -55.95
N GLU A 1139 -3.76 19.61 -55.12
CA GLU A 1139 -3.17 18.32 -55.44
C GLU A 1139 -4.05 17.17 -54.94
N VAL A 1140 -3.96 16.02 -55.60
CA VAL A 1140 -4.76 14.83 -55.25
C VAL A 1140 -4.39 14.36 -53.85
N ASN A 1141 -5.39 14.09 -53.02
CA ASN A 1141 -5.16 13.51 -51.70
C ASN A 1141 -5.01 11.99 -51.81
N ASP A 1142 -3.78 11.51 -51.96
CA ASP A 1142 -3.50 10.07 -52.07
C ASP A 1142 -3.71 9.28 -50.77
N GLN A 1143 -3.94 9.98 -49.66
CA GLN A 1143 -4.27 9.40 -48.35
C GLN A 1143 -5.78 9.22 -48.13
N ASP A 1144 -6.62 9.72 -49.04
CA ASP A 1144 -8.06 9.49 -49.02
C ASP A 1144 -8.42 8.24 -49.82
N SER A 1145 -8.97 7.22 -49.16
CA SER A 1145 -9.64 6.08 -49.80
C SER A 1145 -11.02 5.82 -49.21
N GLY A 1146 -11.60 6.83 -48.58
CA GLY A 1146 -12.82 6.75 -47.77
C GLY A 1146 -13.97 7.59 -48.33
N THR A 1147 -13.68 8.70 -49.00
CA THR A 1147 -14.72 9.59 -49.53
C THR A 1147 -15.66 8.86 -50.50
N LEU A 1148 -16.94 8.88 -50.16
CA LEU A 1148 -18.03 8.30 -50.95
C LEU A 1148 -18.48 9.26 -52.06
N PHE A 1149 -18.91 8.71 -53.18
CA PHE A 1149 -19.64 9.41 -54.22
C PHE A 1149 -20.75 8.53 -54.79
N ASP A 1150 -21.84 9.16 -55.19
CA ASP A 1150 -22.94 8.55 -55.90
C ASP A 1150 -23.37 9.45 -57.05
N ALA A 1151 -23.13 8.99 -58.28
CA ALA A 1151 -23.44 9.76 -59.47
C ALA A 1151 -24.88 9.55 -59.96
N ASP A 1152 -25.66 8.66 -59.32
CA ASP A 1152 -27.10 8.58 -59.52
C ASP A 1152 -27.82 9.82 -58.90
N ASP A 1153 -27.14 10.52 -57.99
CA ASP A 1153 -27.49 11.86 -57.52
C ASP A 1153 -26.68 12.94 -58.27
N HIS A 1154 -27.29 13.54 -59.28
CA HIS A 1154 -26.66 14.58 -60.10
C HIS A 1154 -27.61 15.71 -60.47
N CYS A 1155 -27.02 16.87 -60.78
CA CYS A 1155 -27.74 17.91 -61.50
C CYS A 1155 -27.11 18.14 -62.86
N HIS A 1156 -27.87 18.62 -63.82
CA HIS A 1156 -27.37 19.06 -65.11
C HIS A 1156 -28.03 20.36 -65.57
N GLN A 1157 -27.30 21.10 -66.39
CA GLN A 1157 -27.73 22.36 -66.99
C GLN A 1157 -27.13 22.45 -68.38
N VAL A 1158 -27.98 22.55 -69.39
CA VAL A 1158 -27.51 22.80 -70.76
C VAL A 1158 -27.01 24.25 -70.84
N ILE A 1159 -25.71 24.42 -71.11
CA ILE A 1159 -25.08 25.75 -71.28
C ILE A 1159 -25.44 26.32 -72.65
N TRP A 1160 -25.21 25.52 -73.70
CA TRP A 1160 -25.56 25.89 -75.07
C TRP A 1160 -25.82 24.65 -75.92
N ARG A 1161 -26.58 24.80 -77.01
CA ARG A 1161 -26.85 23.77 -78.01
C ARG A 1161 -26.99 24.38 -79.40
N THR A 1162 -26.92 23.55 -80.44
CA THR A 1162 -27.17 23.96 -81.83
C THR A 1162 -28.63 24.40 -82.03
N ASP A 1163 -28.85 25.49 -82.77
CA ASP A 1163 -30.16 26.13 -82.94
C ASP A 1163 -31.23 25.17 -83.49
N ASN A 1164 -32.44 25.26 -82.91
CA ASN A 1164 -33.64 24.46 -83.25
C ASN A 1164 -33.59 22.95 -82.94
N ALA A 1165 -32.55 22.45 -82.27
CA ALA A 1165 -32.52 21.07 -81.77
C ALA A 1165 -33.30 20.94 -80.43
N PRO A 1166 -34.01 19.82 -80.19
CA PRO A 1166 -34.59 19.52 -78.88
C PRO A 1166 -33.48 19.41 -77.82
N GLN A 1167 -33.82 19.64 -76.55
CA GLN A 1167 -32.87 19.47 -75.45
C GLN A 1167 -32.56 17.99 -75.32
N SER A 1168 -31.28 17.64 -75.23
CA SER A 1168 -30.90 16.32 -74.76
C SER A 1168 -31.17 16.19 -73.26
N ASP A 1169 -31.15 14.96 -72.79
CA ASP A 1169 -31.07 14.65 -71.38
C ASP A 1169 -29.68 14.06 -71.10
N VAL A 1170 -29.19 14.18 -69.87
CA VAL A 1170 -27.89 13.65 -69.47
C VAL A 1170 -28.02 12.94 -68.13
N THR A 1171 -27.54 11.69 -68.12
CA THR A 1171 -27.52 10.87 -66.90
C THR A 1171 -26.08 10.59 -66.53
N LEU A 1172 -25.76 10.83 -65.26
CA LEU A 1172 -24.55 10.32 -64.64
C LEU A 1172 -24.85 8.97 -64.01
N THR A 1173 -23.86 8.09 -64.01
CA THR A 1173 -23.94 6.76 -63.38
C THR A 1173 -22.61 6.42 -62.74
N GLY A 1174 -22.65 5.57 -61.72
CA GLY A 1174 -21.47 5.08 -61.02
C GLY A 1174 -21.41 5.57 -59.58
N GLN A 1175 -21.06 4.68 -58.69
CA GLN A 1175 -21.06 4.90 -57.24
C GLN A 1175 -19.87 4.17 -56.61
N GLY A 1176 -19.44 4.60 -55.43
CA GLY A 1176 -18.39 3.91 -54.66
C GLY A 1176 -17.60 4.85 -53.76
N THR A 1177 -16.42 4.40 -53.36
CA THR A 1177 -15.42 5.22 -52.68
C THR A 1177 -14.29 5.58 -53.62
N VAL A 1178 -13.63 6.71 -53.38
CA VAL A 1178 -12.36 7.00 -54.04
C VAL A 1178 -11.26 6.03 -53.57
N LEU A 1179 -10.25 5.84 -54.41
CA LEU A 1179 -9.05 5.06 -54.09
C LEU A 1179 -7.82 5.94 -54.31
N ALA A 1180 -7.09 6.24 -53.24
CA ALA A 1180 -6.00 7.22 -53.25
C ALA A 1180 -6.40 8.55 -53.92
N GLY A 1181 -7.54 9.09 -53.51
CA GLY A 1181 -8.10 10.37 -53.95
C GLY A 1181 -8.66 10.38 -55.36
N SER A 1182 -8.80 9.22 -56.02
CA SER A 1182 -9.29 9.15 -57.41
C SER A 1182 -10.36 8.08 -57.61
N ALA A 1183 -11.33 8.36 -58.49
CA ALA A 1183 -12.28 7.40 -59.01
C ALA A 1183 -12.41 7.52 -60.54
N SER A 1184 -12.60 6.37 -61.20
CA SER A 1184 -12.62 6.27 -62.67
C SER A 1184 -13.84 5.50 -63.21
N ASN A 1185 -14.88 5.36 -62.41
CA ASN A 1185 -16.12 4.65 -62.74
C ASN A 1185 -17.34 5.56 -62.82
N VAL A 1186 -17.17 6.88 -62.64
CA VAL A 1186 -18.22 7.86 -62.98
C VAL A 1186 -18.33 7.93 -64.50
N GLN A 1187 -19.52 7.67 -65.01
CA GLN A 1187 -19.82 7.65 -66.44
C GLN A 1187 -20.98 8.58 -66.77
N ILE A 1188 -20.93 9.17 -67.95
CA ILE A 1188 -21.97 10.05 -68.45
C ILE A 1188 -22.56 9.54 -69.77
N ASP A 1189 -23.89 9.55 -69.84
CA ASP A 1189 -24.70 9.16 -70.99
C ASP A 1189 -25.40 10.37 -71.59
N HIS A 1190 -25.24 10.55 -72.91
CA HIS A 1190 -25.98 11.55 -73.67
C HIS A 1190 -27.31 10.97 -74.16
N ASN A 1191 -28.35 11.14 -73.34
CA ASN A 1191 -29.68 10.59 -73.58
C ASN A 1191 -30.48 11.47 -74.56
N ASN A 1192 -31.13 10.83 -75.53
CA ASN A 1192 -31.97 11.48 -76.56
C ASN A 1192 -31.23 12.40 -77.57
N ALA A 1193 -30.02 12.02 -77.99
CA ALA A 1193 -29.26 12.80 -78.96
C ALA A 1193 -29.66 12.53 -80.43
N GLN A 1194 -30.00 13.58 -81.20
CA GLN A 1194 -30.06 13.50 -82.67
C GLN A 1194 -28.66 13.51 -83.27
N ALA A 1195 -28.42 12.84 -84.41
CA ALA A 1195 -27.08 12.65 -85.00
C ALA A 1195 -26.28 13.94 -85.28
N ASP A 1196 -26.94 15.10 -85.37
CA ASP A 1196 -26.32 16.41 -85.65
C ASP A 1196 -26.32 17.36 -84.43
N LEU A 1197 -26.65 16.89 -83.23
CA LEU A 1197 -26.71 17.71 -82.02
C LEU A 1197 -25.30 17.95 -81.44
N ARG A 1198 -24.84 19.20 -81.47
CA ARG A 1198 -23.69 19.69 -80.72
C ARG A 1198 -24.16 20.59 -79.57
N GLU A 1199 -23.64 20.34 -78.37
CA GLU A 1199 -24.05 21.04 -77.15
C GLU A 1199 -22.99 20.96 -76.04
N GLN A 1200 -23.11 21.85 -75.06
CA GLN A 1200 -22.39 21.77 -73.79
C GLN A 1200 -23.38 21.64 -72.64
N VAL A 1201 -23.13 20.66 -71.78
CA VAL A 1201 -23.91 20.40 -70.59
C VAL A 1201 -22.99 20.49 -69.39
N ARG A 1202 -23.33 21.35 -68.43
CA ARG A 1202 -22.71 21.35 -67.10
C ARG A 1202 -23.41 20.29 -66.28
N VAL A 1203 -22.63 19.48 -65.58
CA VAL A 1203 -23.14 18.48 -64.65
C VAL A 1203 -22.49 18.65 -63.29
N TRP A 1204 -23.26 18.39 -62.24
CA TRP A 1204 -22.80 18.40 -60.85
C TRP A 1204 -23.05 17.02 -60.26
N LEU A 1205 -22.05 16.51 -59.56
CA LEU A 1205 -22.18 15.33 -58.72
C LEU A 1205 -22.60 15.80 -57.32
N ARG A 1206 -23.75 15.33 -56.81
CA ARG A 1206 -24.29 15.83 -55.54
C ARG A 1206 -23.51 15.23 -54.37
N ILE A 1207 -22.99 16.10 -53.50
CA ILE A 1207 -22.32 15.71 -52.24
C ILE A 1207 -22.89 16.44 -51.03
N ASN A 1208 -24.04 17.09 -51.21
CA ASN A 1208 -24.77 17.76 -50.17
C ASN A 1208 -26.25 17.90 -50.55
N ALA A 1209 -27.12 17.96 -49.54
CA ALA A 1209 -28.56 18.11 -49.73
C ALA A 1209 -28.95 19.42 -50.47
N THR A 1210 -28.14 20.48 -50.36
CA THR A 1210 -28.38 21.76 -51.04
C THR A 1210 -27.91 21.70 -52.49
N ALA A 1211 -28.86 21.74 -53.43
CA ALA A 1211 -28.59 21.67 -54.86
C ALA A 1211 -27.94 22.95 -55.41
N PRO A 1212 -27.13 22.85 -56.50
CA PRO A 1212 -26.65 24.02 -57.22
C PRO A 1212 -27.81 24.78 -57.87
N GLU A 1213 -27.75 26.11 -57.80
CA GLU A 1213 -28.75 27.01 -58.41
C GLU A 1213 -28.27 27.59 -59.75
N ALA A 1214 -29.23 27.91 -60.63
CA ALA A 1214 -28.96 28.62 -61.88
C ALA A 1214 -28.61 30.08 -61.61
N LEU A 1215 -27.53 30.59 -62.21
CA LEU A 1215 -27.20 32.02 -62.11
C LEU A 1215 -28.16 32.85 -62.96
N THR A 1216 -28.24 34.15 -62.67
CA THR A 1216 -29.10 35.07 -63.43
C THR A 1216 -28.74 35.05 -64.91
N GLY A 1217 -29.68 34.64 -65.76
CA GLY A 1217 -29.51 34.55 -67.21
C GLY A 1217 -29.04 33.19 -67.73
N GLU A 1218 -28.79 32.20 -66.86
CA GLU A 1218 -28.53 30.82 -67.26
C GLU A 1218 -29.83 30.02 -67.44
N ASN A 1219 -29.75 28.88 -68.13
CA ASN A 1219 -30.85 27.92 -68.23
C ASN A 1219 -31.14 27.28 -66.85
N PRO A 1220 -32.35 26.74 -66.61
CA PRO A 1220 -32.66 26.04 -65.36
C PRO A 1220 -31.73 24.85 -65.10
N VAL A 1221 -31.35 24.67 -63.83
CA VAL A 1221 -30.68 23.44 -63.36
C VAL A 1221 -31.76 22.38 -63.12
N GLN A 1222 -31.55 21.18 -63.64
CA GLN A 1222 -32.40 20.01 -63.44
C GLN A 1222 -31.64 19.00 -62.61
N CYS A 1223 -32.28 18.40 -61.60
CA CYS A 1223 -31.63 17.48 -60.68
C CYS A 1223 -32.40 16.17 -60.63
N GLU A 1224 -31.64 15.09 -60.66
CA GLU A 1224 -32.11 13.73 -60.42
C GLU A 1224 -31.48 13.24 -59.12
N SER A 1225 -32.24 12.46 -58.35
CA SER A 1225 -31.78 11.89 -57.08
C SER A 1225 -32.56 10.64 -56.77
N ASP A 1226 -31.88 9.63 -56.22
CA ASP A 1226 -32.50 8.41 -55.72
C ASP A 1226 -32.94 8.54 -54.24
N GLY A 1227 -32.56 9.64 -53.60
CA GLY A 1227 -32.86 9.99 -52.21
C GLY A 1227 -31.73 9.75 -51.22
N VAL A 1228 -30.55 9.29 -51.65
CA VAL A 1228 -29.40 8.94 -50.77
C VAL A 1228 -28.13 9.69 -51.17
N ILE A 1229 -28.15 11.01 -51.04
CA ILE A 1229 -27.00 11.86 -51.35
C ILE A 1229 -25.86 11.64 -50.33
N PRO A 1230 -24.63 11.31 -50.76
CA PRO A 1230 -23.47 11.32 -49.87
C PRO A 1230 -23.26 12.70 -49.24
N ASP A 1231 -23.15 12.79 -47.92
CA ASP A 1231 -22.98 14.07 -47.23
C ASP A 1231 -21.49 14.35 -46.98
N ALA A 1232 -20.89 15.17 -47.85
CA ALA A 1232 -19.51 15.64 -47.75
C ALA A 1232 -19.37 17.14 -48.04
N PRO A 1233 -20.09 18.02 -47.31
CA PRO A 1233 -20.09 19.46 -47.56
C PRO A 1233 -18.69 20.11 -47.45
N TRP A 1234 -17.79 19.51 -46.67
CA TRP A 1234 -16.39 19.94 -46.55
C TRP A 1234 -15.59 19.83 -47.87
N LEU A 1235 -16.10 19.14 -48.89
CA LEU A 1235 -15.49 19.03 -50.22
C LEU A 1235 -16.12 19.94 -51.28
N ARG A 1236 -17.10 20.78 -50.91
CA ARG A 1236 -17.62 21.84 -51.80
C ARG A 1236 -16.57 22.93 -52.01
N PHE A 1237 -16.65 23.57 -53.18
CA PHE A 1237 -15.71 24.62 -53.58
C PHE A 1237 -16.39 25.64 -54.49
N ASN A 1238 -15.86 26.85 -54.52
CA ASN A 1238 -16.40 27.96 -55.31
C ASN A 1238 -16.06 27.83 -56.81
N TRP A 1239 -16.70 26.87 -57.50
CA TRP A 1239 -16.44 26.55 -58.92
C TRP A 1239 -16.83 27.68 -59.87
N ARG A 1240 -17.97 28.34 -59.64
CA ARG A 1240 -18.53 29.38 -60.52
C ARG A 1240 -18.39 30.82 -59.99
N ASN A 1241 -17.62 31.06 -58.94
CA ASN A 1241 -17.55 32.35 -58.23
C ASN A 1241 -18.91 32.81 -57.65
N ASN A 1242 -19.71 31.87 -57.16
CA ASN A 1242 -21.05 32.12 -56.60
C ASN A 1242 -21.29 31.41 -55.24
N GLY A 1243 -20.23 31.15 -54.49
CA GLY A 1243 -20.28 30.36 -53.26
C GLY A 1243 -19.84 28.93 -53.47
N ASP A 1244 -19.51 28.26 -52.37
CA ASP A 1244 -19.06 26.87 -52.38
C ASP A 1244 -20.21 25.97 -52.82
N GLU A 1245 -20.00 25.21 -53.90
CA GLU A 1245 -21.00 24.35 -54.51
C GLU A 1245 -20.46 22.93 -54.77
N ASP A 1246 -21.38 22.03 -55.09
CA ASP A 1246 -21.08 20.65 -55.47
C ASP A 1246 -20.08 20.58 -56.65
N PRO A 1247 -19.23 19.53 -56.75
CA PRO A 1247 -18.28 19.35 -57.84
C PRO A 1247 -18.95 19.36 -59.21
N SER A 1248 -18.49 20.23 -60.11
CA SER A 1248 -19.07 20.40 -61.44
C SER A 1248 -18.07 20.12 -62.57
N ALA A 1249 -18.58 19.65 -63.71
CA ALA A 1249 -17.84 19.49 -64.95
C ALA A 1249 -18.66 19.96 -66.16
N VAL A 1250 -18.00 20.47 -67.18
CA VAL A 1250 -18.61 20.84 -68.46
C VAL A 1250 -18.27 19.79 -69.51
N ILE A 1251 -19.31 19.14 -70.04
CA ILE A 1251 -19.18 18.11 -71.07
C ILE A 1251 -19.64 18.67 -72.41
N THR A 1252 -18.77 18.58 -73.43
CA THR A 1252 -19.08 18.99 -74.81
C THR A 1252 -19.40 17.77 -75.67
N PHE A 1253 -20.65 17.66 -76.13
CA PHE A 1253 -21.09 16.61 -77.05
C PHE A 1253 -21.07 17.10 -78.50
N GLY A 1254 -20.77 16.20 -79.43
CA GLY A 1254 -20.73 16.48 -80.88
C GLY A 1254 -19.35 16.92 -81.40
N ILE A 1255 -18.26 16.49 -80.76
CA ILE A 1255 -16.90 16.68 -81.25
C ILE A 1255 -16.51 15.46 -82.10
N PHE A 1256 -16.22 15.64 -83.40
CA PHE A 1256 -15.79 14.55 -84.28
C PHE A 1256 -14.32 14.15 -84.01
N ARG A 1257 -14.09 12.90 -83.58
CA ARG A 1257 -12.73 12.30 -83.63
C ARG A 1257 -12.41 11.86 -85.05
N GLY A 1258 -11.52 12.58 -85.73
CA GLY A 1258 -10.89 12.12 -86.97
C GLY A 1258 -9.97 10.90 -86.73
N ASN A 1259 -9.59 10.21 -87.81
CA ASN A 1259 -8.72 9.03 -87.81
C ASN A 1259 -7.39 9.25 -87.04
N ASP A 1260 -6.99 8.29 -86.19
CA ASP A 1260 -5.81 8.29 -85.30
C ASP A 1260 -4.44 8.57 -85.96
N ARG A 1261 -4.36 8.69 -87.29
CA ARG A 1261 -3.12 9.02 -88.03
C ARG A 1261 -2.95 10.48 -88.42
N VAL A 1262 -3.80 11.39 -87.96
CA VAL A 1262 -3.71 12.84 -88.29
C VAL A 1262 -3.60 13.67 -87.01
N ILE A 1263 -2.47 14.37 -86.84
CA ILE A 1263 -2.31 15.42 -85.83
C ILE A 1263 -3.01 16.69 -86.35
N PHE A 1264 -4.04 17.12 -85.61
CA PHE A 1264 -4.82 18.37 -85.62
C PHE A 1264 -4.92 19.21 -86.91
N ARG A 1265 -6.17 19.42 -87.35
CA ARG A 1265 -6.64 20.70 -87.90
C ARG A 1265 -7.70 21.23 -86.94
N GLY A 1266 -7.43 22.37 -86.30
CA GLY A 1266 -8.37 23.00 -85.38
C GLY A 1266 -9.71 23.26 -86.06
N GLU A 1267 -10.79 22.75 -85.48
CA GLU A 1267 -12.13 23.18 -85.83
C GLU A 1267 -12.39 24.58 -85.22
N PRO A 1268 -12.89 25.55 -86.01
CA PRO A 1268 -13.30 26.84 -85.47
C PRO A 1268 -14.46 26.64 -84.47
N GLY A 1269 -14.31 27.20 -83.26
CA GLY A 1269 -15.38 27.23 -82.25
C GLY A 1269 -15.27 26.17 -81.15
N LEU A 1270 -14.06 25.79 -80.71
CA LEU A 1270 -13.86 24.85 -79.59
C LEU A 1270 -14.25 25.42 -78.21
N ILE A 1271 -14.51 26.72 -78.13
CA ILE A 1271 -15.10 27.42 -76.99
C ILE A 1271 -16.15 28.36 -77.55
N GLY A 1272 -17.42 28.14 -77.19
CA GLY A 1272 -18.46 29.15 -77.32
C GLY A 1272 -18.23 30.18 -76.23
N GLN A 1273 -18.02 31.43 -76.63
CA GLN A 1273 -18.25 32.60 -75.76
C GLN A 1273 -19.74 32.85 -75.63
#